data_AF-A0A9E3RX91-F1
#
_entry.id   AF-A0A9E3RX91-F1
#
_cell.length_a   1.000
_cell.length_b   1.000
_cell.length_c   1.000
_cell.angle_alpha   90.00
_cell.angle_beta   90.00
_cell.angle_gamma   90.00
#
_symmetry.space_group_name_H-M   'P 1'
#
loop_
_entity.id
_entity.type
_entity.pdbx_description
1 polymer ?
#
loop_
_entity_poly.entity_id
_entity_poly.type
_entity_poly.pdbx_seq_one_letter_code
_entity_poly.pdbx_strand_id
1 'polypeptide(L)'
;MNTTICGRFVSALLLLFALLLDPAWAQSSSALPTPVSHPAPAPLFVDPVFDGAADPTIVWNRAEGSWWIFYTARRANQKDEPGVRWCHGTDIGIAVSKDAGASWTYGGIAKGLNFEEGRNTFWAPEVLWHDGQYHMFVSYIRGLHDDWSGQRHIVHYTSANLADWKFVSQLALSSDNVIDPCVYRLPDGTWRMWYKDEADNSHIYAADSPDLLTWTVKGPVITDRSGEAPNVFLWNGVYWMITDAFGLSLYRSKDADTWTYVGPFMREPGQRRDDGGVAQHVDVWVQGEQAYIVYFTHPYGKQHVEPDKHRSVLQVAPLSVKDGVLEADRDTPFEFVLQPPDRWTLATDDTRITFGVEADRPVVYRLEDTAGKNIWIESLSDVPLMSSAWANGSETALHWRFVDGAVSAEDATVVLTFHNDSPKLQLKSCWRARQGRGPVEQWITLENQSSGIVSILHQDSLTLSGLRPNGEAEVRWIKRGGGNASTQGGTVIEPVRSQLDLTLISNCDDGASPVPWLAVQSKNNCGLYVGWEFSGLGRIAAKSGDGAAMNLSIGLLPEFRTDIEPGEVFQVPPAFVGCYTGDIDDGSYSLHQWILRYLRPKLPDDIPDPILAYNLYLDAGGPTAKEADVLRSAEFCRDIGFEAFMPDAMWFPACGDWRWDPARFPNGIAPIEQFVHNSGMRLALWCAWTNGGVSEDAGALSVRGPVGHPDWFDSDFNPDWQPGPFYGGRVCLACPEAKQWETEKTQWLVSNHKLDYLKHDCGPIVTQCNKTTHRHRYGVDASYWATMGYYDVQEKLRAAYPRIILENCSGGGHIKDFGIIQRTHYTVTTDTLSNLPDRQSIYDSTFAIPPMILQAYTYERNYHVPGDDPGSYLWRSAMMGAWQIDPTNTRIWTDEEKDSARSDAQIYKDWVRPMLKDAQVHHILPRPDGVHWDGMFYWSPNLKRGTLYIFRPDSDDSQQTVRLKGLEPAGMYRVWCEDGSVPVGEHTGADLMQAGLAIGLQQRYSSDLIFLQDASLPKPDGLVMPGAFQLGEAEVKAGPFDTSVTLTWTPSAHARKYRIQVARSLDGKDAQTKVVSGLHATFSNLSPETGLCWSVTALSWGGRRNHDGPLGEFVTPKLEALDGISFVSDMEWLQATAGAGNEVHRDTNYSGGEIHIAGTAYPKSIWMHAFDDTTPADLVVSTAGKDFSIFVADVGVEDSGGSGSVQFQVLADGAVMAESSVLRSGQSHHFEVDVKGAREVTLRVLNGGDGFSCDHSAWGNARFVKAGSTDPLGFPSSKS
;
A
#
# COMPACT_ATOMS: atom_id res chain seq x y z
N MET A 1 41.77 -28.38 23.16
CA MET A 1 42.05 -29.40 24.19
C MET A 1 40.78 -29.65 24.97
N ASN A 2 40.59 -30.88 25.47
CA ASN A 2 39.65 -31.30 26.53
C ASN A 2 38.15 -30.95 26.36
N THR A 3 37.13 -31.80 26.56
CA THR A 3 36.90 -33.27 26.52
C THR A 3 35.63 -33.54 27.35
N THR A 4 34.70 -34.36 26.85
CA THR A 4 33.86 -35.34 27.62
C THR A 4 32.76 -34.79 28.57
N ILE A 5 31.69 -35.54 28.96
CA ILE A 5 31.36 -36.98 28.76
C ILE A 5 29.82 -37.27 28.70
N CYS A 6 29.50 -38.54 28.36
CA CYS A 6 28.24 -39.32 28.40
C CYS A 6 27.02 -38.90 29.29
N GLY A 7 25.79 -39.41 29.07
CA GLY A 7 25.36 -40.41 28.06
C GLY A 7 23.95 -41.03 28.26
N ARG A 8 23.71 -42.20 27.63
CA ARG A 8 22.39 -42.84 27.34
C ARG A 8 21.73 -43.67 28.46
N PHE A 9 20.39 -43.67 28.49
CA PHE A 9 19.45 -44.82 28.72
C PHE A 9 18.04 -44.38 28.21
N VAL A 10 17.14 -45.11 27.52
CA VAL A 10 16.98 -46.50 26.99
C VAL A 10 16.04 -47.46 27.77
N SER A 11 14.79 -47.60 27.25
CA SER A 11 13.82 -48.74 27.33
C SER A 11 13.23 -49.19 28.69
N ALA A 12 12.05 -49.82 28.81
CA ALA A 12 10.81 -49.94 27.99
C ALA A 12 9.73 -50.76 28.77
N LEU A 13 8.41 -50.64 28.47
CA LEU A 13 7.43 -51.76 28.41
C LEU A 13 6.02 -51.34 27.89
N LEU A 14 5.11 -52.32 27.70
CA LEU A 14 3.83 -52.21 26.96
C LEU A 14 2.66 -53.02 27.60
N LEU A 15 1.43 -52.63 27.24
CA LEU A 15 0.18 -53.43 27.06
C LEU A 15 -0.60 -54.07 28.24
N LEU A 16 -1.91 -53.74 28.30
CA LEU A 16 -3.13 -54.58 28.54
C LEU A 16 -4.35 -53.61 28.62
N PHE A 17 -5.25 -53.52 27.62
CA PHE A 17 -6.49 -54.31 27.37
C PHE A 17 -7.59 -54.24 28.49
N ALA A 18 -8.91 -54.10 28.23
CA ALA A 18 -9.68 -53.77 27.00
C ALA A 18 -11.22 -53.60 27.26
N LEU A 19 -11.94 -52.94 26.31
CA LEU A 19 -13.42 -53.01 26.01
C LEU A 19 -14.41 -52.52 27.11
N LEU A 20 -15.66 -52.07 26.86
CA LEU A 20 -16.61 -51.98 25.72
C LEU A 20 -17.17 -50.53 25.67
N LEU A 21 -17.75 -49.92 24.61
CA LEU A 21 -18.76 -50.33 23.60
C LEU A 21 -18.67 -49.41 22.35
N ASP A 22 -19.23 -49.85 21.21
CA ASP A 22 -19.51 -49.09 19.97
C ASP A 22 -20.81 -49.70 19.36
N PRO A 23 -21.71 -48.96 18.66
CA PRO A 23 -21.49 -48.61 17.26
C PRO A 23 -21.95 -47.21 16.81
N ALA A 24 -21.05 -46.48 16.14
CA ALA A 24 -21.24 -45.70 14.91
C ALA A 24 -22.38 -44.66 14.78
N TRP A 25 -22.02 -43.44 14.36
CA TRP A 25 -22.32 -42.88 13.02
C TRP A 25 -21.60 -41.54 12.85
N ALA A 26 -20.36 -41.57 12.38
CA ALA A 26 -19.62 -40.40 11.93
C ALA A 26 -18.78 -40.82 10.71
N GLN A 27 -19.07 -40.23 9.54
CA GLN A 27 -18.21 -40.44 8.36
C GLN A 27 -16.93 -39.65 8.55
N SER A 28 -15.81 -40.35 8.74
CA SER A 28 -14.49 -39.73 8.72
C SER A 28 -14.18 -39.26 7.30
N SER A 29 -14.17 -37.96 7.08
CA SER A 29 -13.41 -37.35 5.99
C SER A 29 -11.94 -37.67 6.23
N SER A 30 -11.42 -38.66 5.51
CA SER A 30 -10.00 -38.98 5.55
C SER A 30 -9.22 -37.86 4.88
N ALA A 31 -8.76 -36.89 5.68
CA ALA A 31 -7.77 -35.92 5.23
C ALA A 31 -6.56 -36.69 4.69
N LEU A 32 -6.27 -36.52 3.41
CA LEU A 32 -5.07 -37.09 2.79
C LEU A 32 -3.85 -36.51 3.54
N PRO A 33 -2.92 -37.35 4.01
CA PRO A 33 -1.74 -36.86 4.69
C PRO A 33 -0.95 -35.92 3.76
N THR A 34 -0.49 -34.79 4.30
CA THR A 34 0.34 -33.85 3.55
C THR A 34 1.57 -34.59 2.99
N PRO A 35 1.88 -34.51 1.69
CA PRO A 35 3.06 -35.14 1.13
C PRO A 35 4.33 -34.65 1.84
N VAL A 36 5.07 -35.58 2.45
CA VAL A 36 6.38 -35.35 3.05
C VAL A 36 7.42 -35.96 2.12
N SER A 37 8.51 -35.25 1.85
CA SER A 37 9.59 -35.80 1.03
C SER A 37 10.29 -36.98 1.72
N HIS A 38 10.80 -37.90 0.90
CA HIS A 38 11.45 -39.10 1.39
C HIS A 38 12.56 -39.55 0.42
N PRO A 39 13.52 -40.37 0.86
CA PRO A 39 14.47 -41.01 -0.05
C PRO A 39 13.77 -41.84 -1.12
N ALA A 40 14.21 -41.73 -2.38
CA ALA A 40 13.66 -42.47 -3.50
C ALA A 40 13.76 -44.00 -3.34
N PRO A 41 12.69 -44.79 -3.55
CA PRO A 41 12.76 -46.25 -3.51
C PRO A 41 13.68 -46.84 -4.60
N ALA A 42 14.32 -47.97 -4.31
CA ALA A 42 15.25 -48.64 -5.22
C ALA A 42 15.17 -50.18 -5.10
N PRO A 43 14.67 -50.90 -6.11
CA PRO A 43 13.86 -50.40 -7.24
C PRO A 43 12.61 -49.64 -6.77
N LEU A 44 12.03 -48.83 -7.68
CA LEU A 44 10.76 -48.14 -7.47
C LEU A 44 9.62 -49.16 -7.29
N PHE A 45 9.55 -50.12 -8.21
CA PHE A 45 8.56 -51.19 -8.19
C PHE A 45 9.10 -52.47 -8.85
N VAL A 46 8.60 -53.61 -8.40
CA VAL A 46 8.86 -54.95 -8.95
C VAL A 46 7.51 -55.66 -9.06
N ASP A 47 7.17 -56.19 -10.23
CA ASP A 47 5.95 -56.96 -10.42
C ASP A 47 6.00 -58.29 -9.63
N PRO A 48 5.13 -58.51 -8.63
CA PRO A 48 5.13 -59.75 -7.84
C PRO A 48 4.53 -60.95 -8.57
N VAL A 49 3.93 -60.77 -9.77
CA VAL A 49 3.32 -61.86 -10.55
C VAL A 49 4.32 -62.48 -11.51
N PHE A 50 4.97 -61.68 -12.35
CA PHE A 50 5.89 -62.16 -13.39
C PHE A 50 7.34 -61.70 -13.24
N ASP A 51 7.67 -60.77 -12.32
CA ASP A 51 9.02 -60.18 -12.14
C ASP A 51 9.55 -59.49 -13.42
N GLY A 52 8.61 -58.94 -14.21
CA GLY A 52 8.87 -58.33 -15.52
C GLY A 52 8.10 -57.04 -15.73
N ALA A 53 8.28 -56.06 -14.83
CA ALA A 53 7.71 -54.74 -15.01
C ALA A 53 8.54 -53.94 -16.04
N ALA A 54 7.91 -53.47 -17.11
CA ALA A 54 8.54 -52.71 -18.18
C ALA A 54 7.55 -51.70 -18.80
N ASP A 55 8.06 -50.79 -19.63
CA ASP A 55 7.25 -49.83 -20.40
C ASP A 55 6.21 -49.07 -19.54
N PRO A 56 6.66 -48.22 -18.59
CA PRO A 56 5.81 -47.60 -17.58
C PRO A 56 5.10 -46.33 -18.08
N THR A 57 3.92 -46.04 -17.53
CA THR A 57 3.28 -44.71 -17.54
C THR A 57 2.88 -44.32 -16.12
N ILE A 58 3.14 -43.09 -15.66
CA ILE A 58 2.77 -42.62 -14.32
C ILE A 58 1.62 -41.61 -14.36
N VAL A 59 0.54 -41.90 -13.63
CA VAL A 59 -0.72 -41.13 -13.67
C VAL A 59 -1.38 -41.04 -12.29
N TRP A 60 -2.02 -39.90 -12.01
CA TRP A 60 -2.77 -39.69 -10.78
C TRP A 60 -4.21 -40.21 -10.90
N ASN A 61 -4.60 -41.12 -10.00
CA ASN A 61 -5.98 -41.55 -9.87
C ASN A 61 -6.77 -40.53 -9.02
N ARG A 62 -7.44 -39.60 -9.70
CA ARG A 62 -8.35 -38.58 -9.11
C ARG A 62 -9.53 -39.17 -8.33
N ALA A 63 -9.94 -40.41 -8.59
CA ALA A 63 -11.06 -41.05 -7.89
C ALA A 63 -10.63 -41.73 -6.57
N GLU A 64 -9.39 -42.22 -6.49
CA GLU A 64 -8.84 -42.85 -5.27
C GLU A 64 -7.88 -41.95 -4.47
N GLY A 65 -7.47 -40.80 -5.00
CA GLY A 65 -6.47 -39.93 -4.40
C GLY A 65 -5.10 -40.61 -4.28
N SER A 66 -4.65 -41.29 -5.33
CA SER A 66 -3.42 -42.10 -5.30
C SER A 66 -2.64 -42.11 -6.62
N TRP A 67 -1.33 -42.32 -6.52
CA TRP A 67 -0.41 -42.41 -7.65
C TRP A 67 -0.40 -43.83 -8.23
N TRP A 68 -0.61 -43.94 -9.54
CA TRP A 68 -0.68 -45.22 -10.25
C TRP A 68 0.40 -45.26 -11.32
N ILE A 69 1.05 -46.40 -11.49
CA ILE A 69 1.91 -46.70 -12.64
C ILE A 69 1.30 -47.86 -13.41
N PHE A 70 1.00 -47.64 -14.69
CA PHE A 70 0.68 -48.69 -15.65
C PHE A 70 1.98 -49.24 -16.23
N TYR A 71 2.06 -50.53 -16.51
CA TYR A 71 3.27 -51.14 -17.08
C TYR A 71 2.95 -52.41 -17.89
N THR A 72 3.75 -52.72 -18.91
CA THR A 72 3.72 -54.04 -19.57
C THR A 72 4.14 -55.11 -18.56
N ALA A 73 3.24 -56.03 -18.20
CA ALA A 73 3.56 -57.17 -17.34
C ALA A 73 4.18 -58.31 -18.18
N ARG A 74 5.48 -58.17 -18.51
CA ARG A 74 6.26 -59.15 -19.28
C ARG A 74 6.39 -60.44 -18.45
N ARG A 75 6.18 -61.62 -19.06
CA ARG A 75 6.12 -62.92 -18.35
C ARG A 75 7.51 -63.48 -17.97
N ALA A 76 8.36 -62.64 -17.39
CA ALA A 76 9.79 -62.91 -17.22
C ALA A 76 10.12 -64.18 -16.43
N ASN A 77 9.37 -64.47 -15.35
CA ASN A 77 9.59 -65.66 -14.51
C ASN A 77 9.06 -66.98 -15.11
N GLN A 78 8.43 -66.96 -16.29
CA GLN A 78 7.96 -68.19 -16.94
C GLN A 78 9.11 -68.93 -17.63
N LYS A 79 9.31 -70.18 -17.20
CA LYS A 79 10.40 -71.05 -17.67
C LYS A 79 9.98 -71.83 -18.90
N ASP A 80 10.96 -72.17 -19.72
CA ASP A 80 10.83 -73.00 -20.93
C ASP A 80 9.95 -72.41 -22.05
N GLU A 81 9.59 -71.12 -21.98
CA GLU A 81 8.92 -70.41 -23.08
C GLU A 81 9.88 -70.19 -24.28
N PRO A 82 9.46 -70.48 -25.52
CA PRO A 82 10.32 -70.36 -26.69
C PRO A 82 10.53 -68.90 -27.12
N GLY A 83 11.79 -68.58 -27.47
CA GLY A 83 12.16 -67.32 -28.13
C GLY A 83 11.76 -66.08 -27.33
N VAL A 84 10.85 -65.28 -27.88
CA VAL A 84 10.33 -64.04 -27.27
C VAL A 84 8.89 -64.15 -26.76
N ARG A 85 8.33 -65.36 -26.65
CA ARG A 85 6.94 -65.55 -26.19
C ARG A 85 6.65 -64.98 -24.79
N TRP A 86 7.67 -64.78 -23.96
CA TRP A 86 7.54 -64.09 -22.67
C TRP A 86 7.20 -62.59 -22.80
N CYS A 87 7.44 -61.97 -23.96
CA CYS A 87 7.04 -60.61 -24.31
C CYS A 87 5.65 -60.54 -24.99
N HIS A 88 5.17 -61.64 -25.59
CA HIS A 88 3.82 -61.71 -26.18
C HIS A 88 2.79 -62.18 -25.15
N GLY A 89 1.51 -61.86 -25.33
CA GLY A 89 0.43 -62.27 -24.42
C GLY A 89 0.53 -61.65 -23.03
N THR A 90 1.03 -60.42 -22.94
CA THR A 90 1.14 -59.61 -21.73
C THR A 90 -0.18 -58.90 -21.39
N ASP A 91 -0.45 -58.73 -20.10
CA ASP A 91 -1.47 -57.78 -19.62
C ASP A 91 -0.78 -56.45 -19.28
N ILE A 92 -1.56 -55.37 -19.13
CA ILE A 92 -1.06 -54.15 -18.49
C ILE A 92 -1.26 -54.28 -16.98
N GLY A 93 -0.17 -54.33 -16.24
CA GLY A 93 -0.14 -54.33 -14.78
C GLY A 93 -0.27 -52.92 -14.20
N ILE A 94 -0.64 -52.85 -12.92
CA ILE A 94 -0.84 -51.61 -12.17
C ILE A 94 -0.04 -51.67 -10.86
N ALA A 95 0.76 -50.65 -10.59
CA ALA A 95 1.35 -50.36 -9.28
C ALA A 95 0.69 -49.12 -8.66
N VAL A 96 0.49 -49.09 -7.34
CA VAL A 96 -0.23 -48.04 -6.62
C VAL A 96 0.55 -47.57 -5.40
N SER A 97 0.74 -46.26 -5.28
CA SER A 97 1.23 -45.54 -4.10
C SER A 97 0.14 -44.63 -3.53
N LYS A 98 -0.06 -44.67 -2.21
CA LYS A 98 -1.00 -43.78 -1.48
C LYS A 98 -0.28 -42.80 -0.54
N ASP A 99 1.03 -42.68 -0.72
CA ASP A 99 1.99 -42.02 0.15
C ASP A 99 3.01 -41.22 -0.66
N ALA A 100 2.54 -40.56 -1.73
CA ALA A 100 3.30 -39.65 -2.60
C ALA A 100 4.58 -40.26 -3.23
N GLY A 101 4.60 -41.57 -3.45
CA GLY A 101 5.72 -42.30 -4.05
C GLY A 101 6.59 -43.09 -3.05
N ALA A 102 6.32 -43.04 -1.74
CA ALA A 102 7.13 -43.68 -0.71
C ALA A 102 7.05 -45.21 -0.70
N SER A 103 5.89 -45.78 -1.01
CA SER A 103 5.74 -47.22 -1.21
C SER A 103 4.80 -47.53 -2.37
N TRP A 104 5.12 -48.61 -3.10
CA TRP A 104 4.35 -49.06 -4.26
C TRP A 104 3.86 -50.48 -4.04
N THR A 105 2.57 -50.69 -4.23
CA THR A 105 1.88 -51.97 -4.04
C THR A 105 1.24 -52.41 -5.35
N TYR A 106 1.10 -53.72 -5.57
CA TYR A 106 0.50 -54.23 -6.81
C TYR A 106 -1.02 -54.07 -6.78
N GLY A 107 -1.57 -53.28 -7.70
CA GLY A 107 -3.00 -53.00 -7.84
C GLY A 107 -3.77 -54.03 -8.68
N GLY A 108 -3.07 -54.97 -9.33
CA GLY A 108 -3.66 -55.92 -10.28
C GLY A 108 -3.35 -55.54 -11.73
N ILE A 109 -4.27 -55.87 -12.64
CA ILE A 109 -4.18 -55.55 -14.07
C ILE A 109 -5.34 -54.64 -14.51
N ALA A 110 -5.12 -53.87 -15.57
CA ALA A 110 -6.15 -53.09 -16.25
C ALA A 110 -7.24 -54.03 -16.82
N LYS A 111 -8.49 -53.86 -16.38
CA LYS A 111 -9.61 -54.73 -16.79
C LYS A 111 -10.28 -54.20 -18.05
N GLY A 112 -10.79 -55.11 -18.88
CA GLY A 112 -11.58 -54.76 -20.07
C GLY A 112 -10.78 -54.54 -21.36
N LEU A 113 -9.45 -54.74 -21.35
CA LEU A 113 -8.62 -54.53 -22.54
C LEU A 113 -8.89 -55.53 -23.68
N ASN A 114 -9.24 -56.79 -23.40
CA ASN A 114 -9.54 -57.77 -24.46
C ASN A 114 -10.89 -57.48 -25.12
N PHE A 115 -10.87 -56.92 -26.33
CA PHE A 115 -12.05 -56.62 -27.16
C PHE A 115 -12.45 -57.75 -28.13
N GLU A 116 -11.65 -58.81 -28.22
CA GLU A 116 -11.91 -60.02 -29.01
C GLU A 116 -11.41 -61.29 -28.31
N GLU A 117 -11.84 -62.47 -28.77
CA GLU A 117 -11.49 -63.75 -28.16
C GLU A 117 -10.03 -64.16 -28.42
N GLY A 118 -9.22 -64.25 -27.35
CA GLY A 118 -7.86 -64.77 -27.41
C GLY A 118 -7.08 -64.50 -26.13
N ARG A 119 -5.81 -64.92 -26.10
CA ARG A 119 -4.78 -64.35 -25.22
C ARG A 119 -3.93 -63.43 -26.07
N ASN A 120 -4.27 -62.15 -26.04
CA ASN A 120 -3.63 -61.11 -26.84
C ASN A 120 -2.54 -60.38 -26.03
N THR A 121 -1.69 -59.64 -26.73
CA THR A 121 -0.56 -58.87 -26.17
C THR A 121 -0.95 -57.42 -25.99
N PHE A 122 -0.79 -56.87 -24.79
CA PHE A 122 -0.86 -55.43 -24.50
C PHE A 122 0.47 -54.95 -23.92
N TRP A 123 1.01 -53.88 -24.48
CA TRP A 123 2.37 -53.41 -24.24
C TRP A 123 2.46 -51.91 -24.54
N ALA A 124 3.39 -51.22 -23.88
CA ALA A 124 3.57 -49.76 -24.00
C ALA A 124 2.25 -48.97 -23.90
N PRO A 125 1.64 -48.91 -22.69
CA PRO A 125 0.51 -48.04 -22.43
C PRO A 125 0.95 -46.58 -22.38
N GLU A 126 0.07 -45.70 -22.84
CA GLU A 126 0.09 -44.25 -22.65
C GLU A 126 -1.26 -43.86 -22.04
N VAL A 127 -1.26 -43.13 -20.93
CA VAL A 127 -2.43 -42.99 -20.04
C VAL A 127 -2.55 -41.57 -19.51
N LEU A 128 -3.53 -40.85 -20.03
CA LEU A 128 -3.77 -39.43 -19.72
C LEU A 128 -5.21 -39.15 -19.28
N TRP A 129 -5.43 -38.00 -18.66
CA TRP A 129 -6.75 -37.52 -18.23
C TRP A 129 -7.20 -36.34 -19.09
N HIS A 130 -8.42 -36.42 -19.64
CA HIS A 130 -9.06 -35.32 -20.37
C HIS A 130 -10.58 -35.36 -20.17
N ASP A 131 -11.20 -34.18 -20.06
CA ASP A 131 -12.65 -33.97 -20.05
C ASP A 131 -13.48 -34.94 -19.18
N GLY A 132 -13.04 -35.14 -17.94
CA GLY A 132 -13.71 -36.03 -16.98
C GLY A 132 -13.45 -37.53 -17.18
N GLN A 133 -12.48 -37.90 -18.02
CA GLN A 133 -12.22 -39.29 -18.40
C GLN A 133 -10.73 -39.59 -18.55
N TYR A 134 -10.32 -40.83 -18.27
CA TYR A 134 -8.99 -41.32 -18.63
C TYR A 134 -9.02 -41.92 -20.03
N HIS A 135 -8.01 -41.62 -20.83
CA HIS A 135 -7.76 -42.19 -22.14
C HIS A 135 -6.51 -43.05 -22.05
N MET A 136 -6.57 -44.30 -22.55
CA MET A 136 -5.42 -45.16 -22.73
C MET A 136 -5.23 -45.43 -24.20
N PHE A 137 -4.04 -45.11 -24.72
CA PHE A 137 -3.55 -45.61 -25.99
C PHE A 137 -2.53 -46.69 -25.67
N VAL A 138 -2.69 -47.89 -26.22
CA VAL A 138 -1.81 -49.01 -25.90
C VAL A 138 -1.53 -49.81 -27.15
N SER A 139 -0.31 -50.34 -27.26
CA SER A 139 0.06 -51.19 -28.38
C SER A 139 -0.58 -52.57 -28.22
N TYR A 140 -1.03 -53.16 -29.33
CA TYR A 140 -1.75 -54.43 -29.37
C TYR A 140 -1.18 -55.36 -30.44
N ILE A 141 -0.96 -56.63 -30.05
CA ILE A 141 -0.66 -57.73 -30.98
C ILE A 141 -1.64 -58.86 -30.70
N ARG A 142 -2.27 -59.37 -31.76
CA ARG A 142 -3.14 -60.54 -31.68
C ARG A 142 -2.35 -61.82 -31.41
N GLY A 143 -2.74 -62.57 -30.38
CA GLY A 143 -2.20 -63.89 -30.04
C GLY A 143 -0.84 -63.89 -29.33
N LEU A 144 -0.21 -65.07 -29.39
CA LEU A 144 1.08 -65.42 -28.81
C LEU A 144 2.03 -65.83 -29.94
N HIS A 145 3.23 -65.24 -30.00
CA HIS A 145 4.25 -65.52 -31.01
C HIS A 145 5.58 -65.94 -30.35
N ASP A 146 6.41 -66.67 -31.08
CA ASP A 146 7.69 -67.21 -30.59
C ASP A 146 8.89 -66.38 -31.09
N ASP A 147 8.69 -65.69 -32.20
CA ASP A 147 9.50 -64.60 -32.75
C ASP A 147 8.70 -63.28 -32.67
N TRP A 148 9.29 -62.17 -33.13
CA TRP A 148 8.65 -60.84 -33.12
C TRP A 148 7.54 -60.66 -34.17
N SER A 149 6.95 -61.74 -34.71
CA SER A 149 5.93 -61.63 -35.76
C SER A 149 4.53 -61.25 -35.24
N GLY A 150 3.58 -61.10 -36.16
CA GLY A 150 2.24 -60.54 -35.93
C GLY A 150 2.12 -59.09 -36.41
N GLN A 151 0.90 -58.66 -36.77
CA GLN A 151 0.58 -57.24 -37.00
C GLN A 151 0.50 -56.51 -35.66
N ARG A 152 0.85 -55.22 -35.65
CA ARG A 152 0.89 -54.39 -34.45
C ARG A 152 0.10 -53.10 -34.70
N HIS A 153 -0.82 -52.81 -33.79
CA HIS A 153 -1.70 -51.64 -33.89
C HIS A 153 -1.76 -50.91 -32.56
N ILE A 154 -2.00 -49.61 -32.61
CA ILE A 154 -2.33 -48.82 -31.42
C ILE A 154 -3.86 -48.80 -31.28
N VAL A 155 -4.35 -49.13 -30.08
CA VAL A 155 -5.77 -49.23 -29.74
C VAL A 155 -6.10 -48.24 -28.62
N HIS A 156 -7.30 -47.65 -28.70
CA HIS A 156 -7.78 -46.63 -27.78
C HIS A 156 -8.88 -47.17 -26.86
N TYR A 157 -8.74 -46.87 -25.58
CA TYR A 157 -9.71 -47.17 -24.52
C TYR A 157 -10.00 -45.92 -23.69
N THR A 158 -11.14 -45.94 -23.00
CA THR A 158 -11.39 -44.99 -21.91
C THR A 158 -11.85 -45.63 -20.61
N SER A 159 -11.61 -44.93 -19.50
CA SER A 159 -12.00 -45.33 -18.14
C SER A 159 -12.44 -44.13 -17.31
N ALA A 160 -13.33 -44.35 -16.34
CA ALA A 160 -13.71 -43.35 -15.34
C ALA A 160 -12.90 -43.48 -14.03
N ASN A 161 -12.16 -44.58 -13.83
CA ASN A 161 -11.57 -44.94 -12.54
C ASN A 161 -10.16 -45.56 -12.62
N LEU A 162 -9.54 -45.57 -13.81
CA LEU A 162 -8.28 -46.23 -14.15
C LEU A 162 -8.25 -47.78 -14.01
N ALA A 163 -9.19 -48.40 -13.30
CA ALA A 163 -9.25 -49.85 -13.11
C ALA A 163 -9.99 -50.57 -14.24
N ASP A 164 -11.11 -50.01 -14.70
CA ASP A 164 -12.05 -50.66 -15.63
C ASP A 164 -12.12 -49.86 -16.94
N TRP A 165 -11.65 -50.46 -18.02
CA TRP A 165 -11.49 -49.85 -19.34
C TRP A 165 -12.54 -50.33 -20.33
N LYS A 166 -12.91 -49.45 -21.26
CA LYS A 166 -13.83 -49.71 -22.37
C LYS A 166 -13.10 -49.47 -23.67
N PHE A 167 -13.11 -50.46 -24.57
CA PHE A 167 -12.57 -50.30 -25.92
C PHE A 167 -13.37 -49.25 -26.70
N VAL A 168 -12.65 -48.35 -27.38
CA VAL A 168 -13.23 -47.31 -28.23
C VAL A 168 -12.94 -47.59 -29.69
N SER A 169 -11.67 -47.78 -30.06
CA SER A 169 -11.27 -48.01 -31.45
C SER A 169 -9.88 -48.65 -31.59
N GLN A 170 -9.60 -49.19 -32.78
CA GLN A 170 -8.25 -49.43 -33.28
C GLN A 170 -7.89 -48.26 -34.20
N LEU A 171 -6.73 -47.63 -34.00
CA LEU A 171 -6.37 -46.41 -34.72
C LEU A 171 -5.90 -46.71 -36.15
N ALA A 172 -6.40 -45.91 -37.10
CA ALA A 172 -5.95 -45.92 -38.49
C ALA A 172 -4.73 -44.98 -38.64
N LEU A 173 -3.55 -45.51 -38.32
CA LEU A 173 -2.26 -44.80 -38.42
C LEU A 173 -1.54 -45.14 -39.74
N SER A 174 -0.23 -44.93 -39.82
CA SER A 174 0.55 -45.08 -41.07
C SER A 174 0.69 -46.51 -41.60
N SER A 175 0.66 -47.54 -40.74
CA SER A 175 0.81 -48.94 -41.13
C SER A 175 0.15 -49.94 -40.16
N ASP A 176 0.16 -51.22 -40.53
CA ASP A 176 -0.22 -52.36 -39.66
C ASP A 176 0.92 -52.83 -38.73
N ASN A 177 1.94 -52.00 -38.51
CA ASN A 177 3.10 -52.28 -37.67
C ASN A 177 3.50 -51.06 -36.82
N VAL A 178 2.51 -50.46 -36.16
CA VAL A 178 2.64 -49.25 -35.35
C VAL A 178 2.54 -49.56 -33.85
N ILE A 179 3.47 -49.02 -33.06
CA ILE A 179 3.63 -49.29 -31.63
C ILE A 179 4.12 -48.06 -30.84
N ASP A 180 4.15 -48.18 -29.52
CA ASP A 180 4.69 -47.21 -28.57
C ASP A 180 4.09 -45.80 -28.71
N PRO A 181 2.79 -45.61 -28.42
CA PRO A 181 2.20 -44.28 -28.36
C PRO A 181 2.80 -43.44 -27.24
N CYS A 182 2.98 -42.15 -27.49
CA CYS A 182 2.97 -41.10 -26.47
C CYS A 182 2.15 -39.92 -26.98
N VAL A 183 1.32 -39.30 -26.12
CA VAL A 183 0.29 -38.33 -26.50
C VAL A 183 0.38 -37.06 -25.66
N TYR A 184 0.72 -35.95 -26.29
CA TYR A 184 0.85 -34.63 -25.66
C TYR A 184 -0.16 -33.63 -26.22
N ARG A 185 -0.56 -32.64 -25.41
CA ARG A 185 -1.46 -31.56 -25.85
C ARG A 185 -0.67 -30.31 -26.23
N LEU A 186 -0.84 -29.85 -27.47
CA LEU A 186 -0.17 -28.67 -28.01
C LEU A 186 -0.82 -27.36 -27.51
N PRO A 187 -0.12 -26.21 -27.56
CA PRO A 187 -0.63 -24.94 -27.02
C PRO A 187 -1.86 -24.38 -27.76
N ASP A 188 -2.17 -24.85 -28.97
CA ASP A 188 -3.39 -24.51 -29.70
C ASP A 188 -4.62 -25.36 -29.26
N GLY A 189 -4.41 -26.30 -28.34
CA GLY A 189 -5.41 -27.21 -27.80
C GLY A 189 -5.48 -28.58 -28.47
N THR A 190 -4.80 -28.77 -29.62
CA THR A 190 -4.74 -30.02 -30.39
C THR A 190 -3.92 -31.09 -29.67
N TRP A 191 -4.27 -32.36 -29.84
CA TRP A 191 -3.49 -33.50 -29.36
C TRP A 191 -2.56 -34.02 -30.45
N ARG A 192 -1.31 -34.33 -30.10
CA ARG A 192 -0.36 -35.02 -30.99
C ARG A 192 0.09 -36.33 -30.36
N MET A 193 0.03 -37.40 -31.13
CA MET A 193 0.60 -38.70 -30.81
C MET A 193 1.91 -38.86 -31.56
N TRP A 194 2.96 -39.30 -30.87
CA TRP A 194 4.14 -39.89 -31.48
C TRP A 194 4.10 -41.41 -31.31
N TYR A 195 4.61 -42.13 -32.30
CA TYR A 195 4.64 -43.59 -32.30
C TYR A 195 5.72 -44.11 -33.25
N LYS A 196 6.16 -45.35 -33.05
CA LYS A 196 7.07 -46.06 -33.96
C LYS A 196 6.29 -46.66 -35.12
N ASP A 197 6.77 -46.53 -36.35
CA ASP A 197 6.31 -47.31 -37.50
C ASP A 197 7.40 -48.28 -37.98
N GLU A 198 7.25 -49.57 -37.71
CA GLU A 198 8.21 -50.58 -38.13
C GLU A 198 8.12 -50.94 -39.62
N ALA A 199 7.08 -50.48 -40.33
CA ALA A 199 7.02 -50.62 -41.79
C ALA A 199 7.91 -49.60 -42.53
N ASP A 200 8.22 -48.45 -41.90
CA ASP A 200 9.22 -47.49 -42.38
C ASP A 200 10.40 -47.37 -41.40
N ASN A 201 11.29 -48.37 -41.45
CA ASN A 201 12.62 -48.35 -40.81
C ASN A 201 12.62 -48.12 -39.28
N SER A 202 11.48 -48.28 -38.60
CA SER A 202 11.28 -47.87 -37.20
C SER A 202 11.55 -46.38 -36.98
N HIS A 203 11.12 -45.53 -37.91
CA HIS A 203 11.06 -44.09 -37.70
C HIS A 203 9.97 -43.73 -36.68
N ILE A 204 10.14 -42.60 -35.98
CA ILE A 204 9.08 -42.04 -35.13
C ILE A 204 8.18 -41.17 -36.01
N TYR A 205 6.91 -41.54 -36.08
CA TYR A 205 5.83 -40.83 -36.76
C TYR A 205 5.07 -39.91 -35.81
N ALA A 206 4.33 -38.97 -36.39
CA ALA A 206 3.35 -38.15 -35.68
C ALA A 206 1.94 -38.26 -36.31
N ALA A 207 0.92 -38.16 -35.48
CA ALA A 207 -0.48 -37.97 -35.88
C ALA A 207 -1.17 -36.94 -34.95
N ASP A 208 -2.07 -36.14 -35.49
CA ASP A 208 -2.78 -35.09 -34.76
C ASP A 208 -4.27 -35.42 -34.61
N SER A 209 -4.89 -34.98 -33.51
CA SER A 209 -6.30 -35.17 -33.19
C SER A 209 -6.91 -33.97 -32.46
N PRO A 210 -8.12 -33.52 -32.81
CA PRO A 210 -8.81 -32.44 -32.09
C PRO A 210 -9.53 -32.92 -30.82
N ASP A 211 -9.75 -34.24 -30.68
CA ASP A 211 -10.76 -34.82 -29.77
C ASP A 211 -10.31 -36.13 -29.09
N LEU A 212 -9.05 -36.56 -29.30
CA LEU A 212 -8.48 -37.88 -28.93
C LEU A 212 -9.13 -39.10 -29.61
N LEU A 213 -10.15 -38.93 -30.44
CA LEU A 213 -10.92 -39.99 -31.09
C LEU A 213 -10.57 -40.09 -32.59
N THR A 214 -10.45 -38.95 -33.25
CA THR A 214 -10.25 -38.79 -34.68
C THR A 214 -8.80 -38.40 -34.94
N TRP A 215 -8.02 -39.31 -35.53
CA TRP A 215 -6.56 -39.13 -35.74
C TRP A 215 -6.20 -38.93 -37.21
N THR A 216 -5.31 -37.98 -37.49
CA THR A 216 -4.79 -37.67 -38.83
C THR A 216 -3.27 -37.79 -38.84
N VAL A 217 -2.73 -38.73 -39.62
CA VAL A 217 -1.28 -38.95 -39.73
C VAL A 217 -0.59 -37.78 -40.42
N LYS A 218 0.47 -37.23 -39.80
CA LYS A 218 1.36 -36.23 -40.42
C LYS A 218 2.49 -36.88 -41.24
N GLY A 219 3.03 -37.99 -40.75
CA GLY A 219 4.20 -38.66 -41.32
C GLY A 219 5.36 -38.79 -40.32
N PRO A 220 6.56 -39.19 -40.77
CA PRO A 220 7.73 -39.34 -39.91
C PRO A 220 8.30 -37.98 -39.47
N VAL A 221 8.66 -37.88 -38.19
CA VAL A 221 9.29 -36.69 -37.58
C VAL A 221 10.71 -36.94 -37.05
N ILE A 222 11.07 -38.20 -36.79
CA ILE A 222 12.47 -38.63 -36.55
C ILE A 222 12.87 -39.61 -37.65
N THR A 223 13.87 -39.24 -38.45
CA THR A 223 14.35 -40.01 -39.63
C THR A 223 15.87 -40.11 -39.74
N ASP A 224 16.63 -39.56 -38.78
CA ASP A 224 18.10 -39.69 -38.76
C ASP A 224 18.55 -41.06 -38.21
N ARG A 225 17.65 -41.81 -37.58
CA ARG A 225 17.84 -43.18 -37.08
C ARG A 225 16.51 -43.90 -36.84
N SER A 226 16.58 -45.22 -36.74
CA SER A 226 15.55 -46.06 -36.12
C SER A 226 15.45 -45.81 -34.60
N GLY A 227 14.24 -45.77 -34.05
CA GLY A 227 13.99 -45.71 -32.61
C GLY A 227 12.67 -46.38 -32.23
N GLU A 228 12.38 -46.41 -30.94
CA GLU A 228 11.14 -46.89 -30.33
C GLU A 228 10.87 -46.10 -29.04
N ALA A 229 9.77 -46.40 -28.33
CA ALA A 229 9.45 -45.76 -27.05
C ALA A 229 9.59 -44.22 -27.01
N PRO A 230 8.95 -43.45 -27.93
CA PRO A 230 8.96 -42.00 -27.86
C PRO A 230 8.20 -41.54 -26.61
N ASN A 231 8.82 -40.74 -25.74
CA ASN A 231 8.17 -40.04 -24.64
C ASN A 231 8.44 -38.53 -24.77
N VAL A 232 7.38 -37.71 -24.74
CA VAL A 232 7.42 -36.29 -25.09
C VAL A 232 6.82 -35.42 -23.99
N PHE A 233 7.60 -34.45 -23.51
CA PHE A 233 7.19 -33.53 -22.44
C PHE A 233 7.75 -32.12 -22.63
N LEU A 234 7.05 -31.11 -22.13
CA LEU A 234 7.50 -29.73 -22.06
C LEU A 234 8.10 -29.45 -20.68
N TRP A 235 9.36 -29.02 -20.63
CA TRP A 235 9.99 -28.60 -19.37
C TRP A 235 11.03 -27.50 -19.61
N ASN A 236 11.06 -26.49 -18.73
CA ASN A 236 11.92 -25.30 -18.82
C ASN A 236 11.86 -24.61 -20.21
N GLY A 237 10.64 -24.46 -20.75
CA GLY A 237 10.39 -23.80 -22.04
C GLY A 237 10.86 -24.57 -23.29
N VAL A 238 11.23 -25.84 -23.15
CA VAL A 238 11.73 -26.70 -24.23
C VAL A 238 10.92 -28.00 -24.28
N TYR A 239 10.50 -28.40 -25.48
CA TYR A 239 9.97 -29.74 -25.70
C TYR A 239 11.13 -30.72 -25.78
N TRP A 240 11.10 -31.76 -24.96
CA TRP A 240 12.05 -32.86 -25.00
C TRP A 240 11.36 -34.10 -25.55
N MET A 241 12.11 -34.90 -26.31
CA MET A 241 11.70 -36.25 -26.70
C MET A 241 12.81 -37.20 -26.32
N ILE A 242 12.46 -38.24 -25.57
CA ILE A 242 13.32 -39.39 -25.31
C ILE A 242 12.82 -40.54 -26.20
N THR A 243 13.73 -41.31 -26.80
CA THR A 243 13.41 -42.53 -27.54
C THR A 243 14.38 -43.64 -27.13
N ASP A 244 13.92 -44.88 -27.03
CA ASP A 244 14.83 -46.03 -26.94
C ASP A 244 15.40 -46.37 -28.34
N ALA A 245 16.65 -46.80 -28.37
CA ALA A 245 17.40 -47.22 -29.56
C ALA A 245 18.60 -48.06 -29.13
N PHE A 246 18.31 -49.17 -28.43
CA PHE A 246 19.27 -49.95 -27.64
C PHE A 246 19.95 -49.10 -26.55
N GLY A 247 19.13 -48.46 -25.72
CA GLY A 247 19.50 -47.43 -24.75
C GLY A 247 19.08 -46.04 -25.23
N LEU A 248 18.72 -45.16 -24.30
CA LEU A 248 17.97 -43.94 -24.63
C LEU A 248 18.77 -42.94 -25.49
N SER A 249 18.00 -42.14 -26.24
CA SER A 249 18.44 -41.05 -27.12
C SER A 249 17.58 -39.82 -26.87
N LEU A 250 18.21 -38.64 -26.78
CA LEU A 250 17.56 -37.38 -26.45
C LEU A 250 17.47 -36.45 -27.67
N TYR A 251 16.29 -35.87 -27.89
CA TYR A 251 16.03 -34.79 -28.83
C TYR A 251 15.37 -33.60 -28.11
N ARG A 252 15.45 -32.42 -28.74
CA ARG A 252 14.74 -31.21 -28.29
C ARG A 252 14.06 -30.47 -29.44
N SER A 253 13.00 -29.74 -29.12
CA SER A 253 12.19 -28.94 -30.04
C SER A 253 11.69 -27.65 -29.37
N LYS A 254 11.27 -26.68 -30.17
CA LYS A 254 10.56 -25.45 -29.74
C LYS A 254 9.07 -25.45 -30.09
N ASP A 255 8.64 -26.35 -30.97
CA ASP A 255 7.34 -26.36 -31.64
C ASP A 255 6.63 -27.73 -31.59
N ALA A 256 7.28 -28.73 -30.98
CA ALA A 256 6.89 -30.14 -30.97
C ALA A 256 6.68 -30.74 -32.39
N ASP A 257 7.35 -30.17 -33.41
CA ASP A 257 7.26 -30.61 -34.81
C ASP A 257 8.65 -30.79 -35.42
N THR A 258 9.53 -29.79 -35.24
CA THR A 258 10.93 -29.81 -35.68
C THR A 258 11.83 -30.29 -34.54
N TRP A 259 12.44 -31.46 -34.69
CA TRP A 259 13.27 -32.09 -33.66
C TRP A 259 14.78 -32.00 -33.97
N THR A 260 15.58 -31.67 -32.96
CA THR A 260 17.05 -31.64 -33.03
C THR A 260 17.63 -32.69 -32.10
N TYR A 261 18.43 -33.60 -32.62
CA TYR A 261 19.16 -34.58 -31.80
C TYR A 261 20.17 -33.90 -30.86
N VAL A 262 20.19 -34.32 -29.60
CA VAL A 262 21.05 -33.77 -28.55
C VAL A 262 22.17 -34.76 -28.20
N GLY A 263 21.85 -36.03 -27.99
CA GLY A 263 22.86 -37.03 -27.61
C GLY A 263 22.29 -38.36 -27.11
N PRO A 264 23.17 -39.31 -26.73
CA PRO A 264 22.78 -40.48 -25.95
C PRO A 264 22.36 -40.08 -24.53
N PHE A 265 21.45 -40.82 -23.92
CA PHE A 265 20.90 -40.51 -22.60
C PHE A 265 20.85 -41.78 -21.71
N MET A 266 21.21 -41.66 -20.42
CA MET A 266 21.18 -42.74 -19.41
C MET A 266 21.74 -44.12 -19.84
N ARG A 267 22.75 -44.15 -20.72
CA ARG A 267 23.29 -45.38 -21.32
C ARG A 267 24.31 -46.13 -20.45
N GLU A 268 24.85 -45.51 -19.40
CA GLU A 268 25.78 -46.16 -18.47
C GLU A 268 25.02 -46.88 -17.34
N PRO A 269 25.37 -48.13 -16.97
CA PRO A 269 24.76 -48.89 -15.87
C PRO A 269 24.69 -48.14 -14.52
N GLY A 270 23.57 -48.30 -13.81
CA GLY A 270 23.34 -47.70 -12.49
C GLY A 270 23.98 -48.49 -11.34
N GLN A 271 24.10 -47.83 -10.19
CA GLN A 271 24.72 -48.36 -8.97
C GLN A 271 23.69 -48.70 -7.87
N ARG A 272 22.41 -48.37 -8.06
CA ARG A 272 21.31 -48.71 -7.14
C ARG A 272 20.94 -50.19 -7.17
N ARG A 273 20.15 -50.60 -6.18
CA ARG A 273 19.63 -51.97 -6.08
C ARG A 273 18.76 -52.27 -7.31
N ASP A 274 19.05 -53.39 -7.97
CA ASP A 274 18.39 -53.84 -9.21
C ASP A 274 18.47 -52.82 -10.38
N ASP A 275 19.52 -51.97 -10.44
CA ASP A 275 19.64 -50.87 -11.42
C ASP A 275 20.80 -51.06 -12.45
N GLY A 276 21.42 -52.24 -12.49
CA GLY A 276 22.68 -52.50 -13.21
C GLY A 276 22.60 -52.61 -14.74
N GLY A 277 21.44 -52.40 -15.35
CA GLY A 277 21.24 -52.33 -16.80
C GLY A 277 21.27 -50.89 -17.32
N VAL A 278 21.22 -50.74 -18.65
CA VAL A 278 20.93 -49.43 -19.27
C VAL A 278 19.47 -49.06 -19.01
N ALA A 279 19.15 -47.76 -18.92
CA ALA A 279 17.76 -47.34 -18.87
C ALA A 279 17.08 -47.62 -20.22
N GLN A 280 15.83 -48.11 -20.16
CA GLN A 280 14.98 -48.45 -21.31
C GLN A 280 13.55 -47.97 -21.06
N HIS A 281 12.77 -47.78 -22.15
CA HIS A 281 11.38 -47.27 -22.24
C HIS A 281 10.89 -46.48 -21.01
N VAL A 282 10.72 -45.16 -21.17
CA VAL A 282 10.57 -44.23 -20.05
C VAL A 282 9.27 -43.44 -20.10
N ASP A 283 8.88 -42.93 -18.93
CA ASP A 283 7.92 -41.85 -18.79
C ASP A 283 8.43 -40.77 -17.82
N VAL A 284 7.96 -39.54 -17.96
CA VAL A 284 8.49 -38.36 -17.26
C VAL A 284 7.36 -37.57 -16.60
N TRP A 285 7.34 -37.60 -15.27
CA TRP A 285 6.44 -36.76 -14.47
C TRP A 285 7.05 -35.39 -14.23
N VAL A 286 6.38 -34.32 -14.68
CA VAL A 286 6.77 -32.92 -14.44
C VAL A 286 5.84 -32.30 -13.41
N GLN A 287 6.40 -31.70 -12.36
CA GLN A 287 5.67 -31.01 -11.28
C GLN A 287 6.39 -29.72 -10.87
N GLY A 288 5.98 -28.60 -11.49
CA GLY A 288 6.61 -27.30 -11.30
C GLY A 288 8.08 -27.30 -11.73
N GLU A 289 8.96 -26.84 -10.85
CA GLU A 289 10.42 -26.81 -11.08
C GLU A 289 11.09 -28.20 -10.97
N GLN A 290 10.36 -29.25 -10.60
CA GLN A 290 10.87 -30.62 -10.52
C GLN A 290 10.35 -31.47 -11.68
N ALA A 291 11.18 -32.39 -12.16
CA ALA A 291 10.74 -33.48 -13.02
C ALA A 291 11.46 -34.78 -12.64
N TYR A 292 10.75 -35.91 -12.74
CA TYR A 292 11.27 -37.24 -12.45
C TYR A 292 11.07 -38.16 -13.65
N ILE A 293 12.11 -38.88 -14.03
CA ILE A 293 12.04 -39.93 -15.04
C ILE A 293 11.84 -41.28 -14.37
N VAL A 294 10.75 -41.96 -14.74
CA VAL A 294 10.46 -43.35 -14.41
C VAL A 294 10.86 -44.19 -15.62
N TYR A 295 11.64 -45.24 -15.40
CA TYR A 295 12.18 -46.07 -16.49
C TYR A 295 12.25 -47.52 -16.04
N PHE A 296 12.26 -48.45 -17.00
CA PHE A 296 12.58 -49.84 -16.71
C PHE A 296 14.06 -50.14 -16.96
N THR A 297 14.56 -51.17 -16.27
CA THR A 297 15.90 -51.69 -16.49
C THR A 297 15.97 -53.17 -16.12
N HIS A 298 17.01 -53.84 -16.61
CA HIS A 298 17.37 -55.19 -16.21
C HIS A 298 18.35 -55.16 -15.02
N PRO A 299 18.19 -56.00 -13.97
CA PRO A 299 18.94 -55.90 -12.72
C PRO A 299 20.35 -56.52 -12.76
N TYR A 300 20.96 -56.68 -13.93
CA TYR A 300 22.23 -57.41 -14.08
C TYR A 300 23.39 -56.66 -13.39
N GLY A 301 24.03 -57.26 -12.38
CA GLY A 301 25.11 -56.58 -11.67
C GLY A 301 25.73 -57.39 -10.54
N LYS A 302 26.69 -56.77 -9.82
CA LYS A 302 27.57 -57.40 -8.81
C LYS A 302 26.90 -58.16 -7.65
N GLN A 303 25.57 -58.11 -7.51
CA GLN A 303 24.82 -58.74 -6.42
C GLN A 303 24.08 -60.04 -6.83
N HIS A 304 23.86 -60.27 -8.13
CA HIS A 304 23.17 -61.47 -8.63
C HIS A 304 24.15 -62.42 -9.31
N VAL A 305 24.09 -63.71 -8.96
CA VAL A 305 25.13 -64.71 -9.32
C VAL A 305 24.80 -65.49 -10.60
N GLU A 306 23.54 -65.52 -11.01
CA GLU A 306 23.05 -66.00 -12.31
C GLU A 306 22.14 -64.90 -12.90
N PRO A 307 22.26 -64.54 -14.19
CA PRO A 307 21.37 -63.57 -14.81
C PRO A 307 20.06 -64.24 -15.21
N ASP A 308 18.99 -64.04 -14.43
CA ASP A 308 17.64 -64.43 -14.86
C ASP A 308 17.20 -63.48 -15.98
N LYS A 309 17.41 -63.91 -17.22
CA LYS A 309 17.63 -63.00 -18.36
C LYS A 309 16.46 -62.11 -18.73
N HIS A 310 15.25 -62.45 -18.30
CA HIS A 310 14.04 -61.72 -18.68
C HIS A 310 13.58 -60.72 -17.62
N ARG A 311 14.12 -60.78 -16.39
CA ARG A 311 13.69 -59.98 -15.24
C ARG A 311 13.83 -58.49 -15.51
N SER A 312 12.78 -57.71 -15.26
CA SER A 312 12.81 -56.24 -15.39
C SER A 312 12.07 -55.56 -14.23
N VAL A 313 12.61 -54.41 -13.81
CA VAL A 313 12.11 -53.62 -12.68
C VAL A 313 11.97 -52.16 -13.06
N LEU A 314 11.12 -51.42 -12.35
CA LEU A 314 11.01 -49.98 -12.50
C LEU A 314 11.93 -49.25 -11.53
N GLN A 315 12.50 -48.13 -11.99
CA GLN A 315 13.37 -47.23 -11.23
C GLN A 315 12.91 -45.78 -11.44
N VAL A 316 13.43 -44.85 -10.64
CA VAL A 316 13.15 -43.41 -10.76
C VAL A 316 14.42 -42.58 -10.55
N ALA A 317 14.59 -41.50 -11.30
CA ALA A 317 15.66 -40.50 -11.11
C ALA A 317 15.12 -39.06 -11.28
N PRO A 318 15.73 -38.04 -10.63
CA PRO A 318 15.45 -36.65 -10.93
C PRO A 318 16.03 -36.28 -12.31
N LEU A 319 15.32 -35.38 -13.00
CA LEU A 319 15.85 -34.66 -14.15
C LEU A 319 16.42 -33.31 -13.71
N SER A 320 17.33 -32.78 -14.50
CA SER A 320 17.90 -31.44 -14.36
C SER A 320 18.21 -30.86 -15.74
N VAL A 321 18.29 -29.53 -15.86
CA VAL A 321 18.80 -28.87 -17.07
C VAL A 321 20.07 -28.10 -16.71
N LYS A 322 21.15 -28.38 -17.44
CA LYS A 322 22.48 -27.82 -17.19
C LYS A 322 23.11 -27.47 -18.53
N ASP A 323 23.65 -26.25 -18.63
CA ASP A 323 24.20 -25.68 -19.86
C ASP A 323 23.25 -25.79 -21.09
N GLY A 324 21.93 -25.84 -20.85
CA GLY A 324 20.89 -26.00 -21.88
C GLY A 324 20.66 -27.43 -22.39
N VAL A 325 21.13 -28.44 -21.65
CA VAL A 325 20.98 -29.88 -21.93
C VAL A 325 20.30 -30.58 -20.75
N LEU A 326 19.44 -31.57 -21.03
CA LEU A 326 18.80 -32.40 -20.02
C LEU A 326 19.80 -33.44 -19.48
N GLU A 327 19.99 -33.50 -18.16
CA GLU A 327 20.78 -34.51 -17.45
C GLU A 327 19.89 -35.25 -16.43
N ALA A 328 20.22 -36.53 -16.15
CA ALA A 328 19.56 -37.34 -15.12
C ALA A 328 20.62 -38.05 -14.26
N ASP A 329 20.67 -37.75 -12.97
CA ASP A 329 21.50 -38.49 -12.01
C ASP A 329 20.65 -39.56 -11.33
N ARG A 330 20.86 -40.83 -11.71
CA ARG A 330 20.15 -41.95 -11.08
C ARG A 330 20.83 -42.51 -9.83
N ASP A 331 22.10 -42.21 -9.59
CA ASP A 331 22.94 -42.86 -8.58
C ASP A 331 23.00 -42.10 -7.25
N THR A 332 23.02 -40.76 -7.29
CA THR A 332 23.04 -39.94 -6.08
C THR A 332 21.71 -40.05 -5.32
N PRO A 333 21.70 -40.29 -4.00
CA PRO A 333 20.46 -40.28 -3.21
C PRO A 333 19.77 -38.91 -3.26
N PHE A 334 18.47 -38.90 -3.57
CA PHE A 334 17.65 -37.71 -3.68
C PHE A 334 16.33 -37.86 -2.91
N GLU A 335 15.77 -36.71 -2.51
CA GLU A 335 14.43 -36.59 -1.99
C GLU A 335 13.42 -36.69 -3.14
N PHE A 336 12.47 -37.62 -3.03
CA PHE A 336 11.39 -37.88 -3.96
C PHE A 336 10.07 -37.53 -3.27
N VAL A 337 9.14 -36.96 -4.03
CA VAL A 337 7.73 -36.75 -3.64
C VAL A 337 6.90 -36.48 -4.90
N LEU A 338 5.79 -37.19 -5.06
CA LEU A 338 4.84 -37.00 -6.16
C LEU A 338 3.65 -36.15 -5.69
N GLN A 339 3.61 -34.90 -6.16
CA GLN A 339 2.55 -33.95 -5.84
C GLN A 339 1.36 -34.17 -6.80
N PRO A 340 0.12 -34.31 -6.30
CA PRO A 340 -1.06 -34.45 -7.16
C PRO A 340 -1.12 -33.33 -8.21
N PRO A 341 -1.52 -33.64 -9.46
CA PRO A 341 -1.80 -32.61 -10.46
C PRO A 341 -2.89 -31.67 -9.97
N ASP A 342 -3.02 -30.54 -10.66
CA ASP A 342 -4.02 -29.52 -10.38
C ASP A 342 -3.84 -28.86 -8.99
N ARG A 343 -2.60 -28.84 -8.47
CA ARG A 343 -2.17 -28.20 -7.22
C ARG A 343 -0.87 -27.42 -7.39
N TRP A 344 -0.77 -26.26 -6.73
CA TRP A 344 0.38 -25.34 -6.80
C TRP A 344 0.68 -24.74 -5.43
N THR A 345 1.95 -24.39 -5.21
CA THR A 345 2.41 -23.64 -4.04
C THR A 345 3.09 -22.35 -4.51
N LEU A 346 2.71 -21.22 -3.92
CA LEU A 346 3.35 -19.93 -4.11
C LEU A 346 3.87 -19.40 -2.76
N ALA A 347 5.02 -18.73 -2.77
CA ALA A 347 5.64 -18.20 -1.55
C ALA A 347 6.41 -16.89 -1.76
N THR A 348 6.34 -16.04 -0.75
CA THR A 348 7.19 -14.87 -0.51
C THR A 348 8.19 -15.21 0.62
N ASP A 349 9.05 -14.27 1.04
CA ASP A 349 10.00 -14.50 2.14
C ASP A 349 9.31 -14.87 3.47
N ASP A 350 8.05 -14.46 3.67
CA ASP A 350 7.29 -14.62 4.91
C ASP A 350 5.89 -15.25 4.76
N THR A 351 5.28 -15.29 3.56
CA THR A 351 3.97 -15.92 3.30
C THR A 351 4.08 -17.12 2.36
N ARG A 352 3.48 -18.27 2.70
CA ARG A 352 3.31 -19.41 1.77
C ARG A 352 1.85 -19.86 1.70
N ILE A 353 1.35 -20.06 0.48
CA ILE A 353 0.02 -20.59 0.20
C ILE A 353 0.11 -21.81 -0.73
N THR A 354 -0.73 -22.82 -0.51
CA THR A 354 -0.90 -23.97 -1.41
C THR A 354 -2.37 -24.12 -1.77
N PHE A 355 -2.66 -24.12 -3.06
CA PHE A 355 -4.00 -24.06 -3.64
C PHE A 355 -4.09 -25.00 -4.85
N GLY A 356 -5.27 -25.17 -5.40
CA GLY A 356 -5.50 -26.05 -6.54
C GLY A 356 -6.96 -26.14 -6.93
N VAL A 357 -7.37 -27.26 -7.53
CA VAL A 357 -8.75 -27.49 -7.99
C VAL A 357 -9.27 -28.84 -7.49
N GLU A 358 -10.48 -28.84 -6.93
CA GLU A 358 -11.20 -30.05 -6.50
C GLU A 358 -12.62 -30.02 -7.07
N ALA A 359 -12.97 -30.99 -7.92
CA ALA A 359 -14.27 -31.07 -8.60
C ALA A 359 -14.71 -29.71 -9.21
N ASP A 360 -13.87 -29.22 -10.12
CA ASP A 360 -14.03 -27.98 -10.91
C ASP A 360 -14.14 -26.68 -10.11
N ARG A 361 -13.81 -26.69 -8.80
CA ARG A 361 -13.74 -25.48 -7.96
C ARG A 361 -12.31 -25.20 -7.50
N PRO A 362 -11.83 -23.94 -7.53
CA PRO A 362 -10.57 -23.58 -6.92
C PRO A 362 -10.66 -23.67 -5.39
N VAL A 363 -9.57 -24.11 -4.77
CA VAL A 363 -9.47 -24.38 -3.32
C VAL A 363 -8.11 -23.94 -2.78
N VAL A 364 -8.07 -23.52 -1.51
CA VAL A 364 -6.83 -23.38 -0.73
C VAL A 364 -6.71 -24.57 0.20
N TYR A 365 -5.62 -25.34 0.08
CA TYR A 365 -5.31 -26.45 0.98
C TYR A 365 -4.55 -25.98 2.21
N ARG A 366 -3.73 -24.93 2.08
CA ARG A 366 -2.81 -24.48 3.13
C ARG A 366 -2.46 -23.00 2.99
N LEU A 367 -2.37 -22.31 4.11
CA LEU A 367 -1.83 -20.95 4.25
C LEU A 367 -1.01 -20.91 5.54
N GLU A 368 0.23 -20.43 5.47
CA GLU A 368 1.18 -20.43 6.58
C GLU A 368 2.29 -19.38 6.38
N ASP A 369 3.12 -19.16 7.41
CA ASP A 369 4.38 -18.46 7.19
C ASP A 369 5.40 -19.33 6.44
N THR A 370 6.34 -18.70 5.72
CA THR A 370 7.34 -19.42 4.91
C THR A 370 8.30 -20.29 5.73
N ALA A 371 8.49 -20.04 7.04
CA ALA A 371 9.24 -20.94 7.92
C ALA A 371 8.40 -22.14 8.43
N GLY A 372 7.11 -22.23 8.07
CA GLY A 372 6.21 -23.35 8.35
C GLY A 372 5.84 -23.52 9.83
N LYS A 373 5.91 -22.45 10.63
CA LYS A 373 5.71 -22.51 12.09
C LYS A 373 4.25 -22.25 12.49
N ASN A 374 3.57 -21.39 11.76
CA ASN A 374 2.22 -20.92 12.05
C ASN A 374 1.32 -21.23 10.86
N ILE A 375 0.45 -22.24 11.03
CA ILE A 375 -0.46 -22.73 9.99
C ILE A 375 -1.82 -22.08 10.20
N TRP A 376 -2.23 -21.23 9.28
CA TRP A 376 -3.50 -20.50 9.32
C TRP A 376 -4.63 -21.30 8.68
N ILE A 377 -4.37 -21.97 7.56
CA ILE A 377 -5.30 -22.94 6.95
C ILE A 377 -4.61 -24.31 6.95
N GLU A 378 -5.25 -25.29 7.58
CA GLU A 378 -4.80 -26.70 7.70
C GLU A 378 -5.74 -27.69 6.97
N SER A 379 -6.89 -27.21 6.51
CA SER A 379 -7.98 -27.98 5.92
C SER A 379 -8.51 -27.28 4.68
N LEU A 380 -9.10 -28.03 3.75
CA LEU A 380 -9.64 -27.52 2.50
C LEU A 380 -10.58 -26.31 2.70
N SER A 381 -10.21 -25.17 2.10
CA SER A 381 -11.04 -23.97 1.99
C SER A 381 -11.47 -23.81 0.53
N ASP A 382 -12.78 -23.89 0.25
CA ASP A 382 -13.30 -23.49 -1.08
C ASP A 382 -12.99 -22.00 -1.35
N VAL A 383 -12.70 -21.68 -2.61
CA VAL A 383 -12.68 -20.31 -3.15
C VAL A 383 -13.86 -20.20 -4.12
N PRO A 384 -15.02 -19.65 -3.67
CA PRO A 384 -16.25 -19.75 -4.47
C PRO A 384 -16.17 -19.01 -5.80
N LEU A 385 -16.58 -19.68 -6.88
CA LEU A 385 -16.85 -19.04 -8.17
C LEU A 385 -18.34 -18.69 -8.28
N MET A 386 -18.64 -17.58 -8.97
CA MET A 386 -19.98 -17.09 -9.25
C MET A 386 -20.89 -18.20 -9.82
N SER A 387 -22.00 -18.48 -9.14
CA SER A 387 -22.87 -19.63 -9.42
C SER A 387 -23.99 -19.38 -10.44
N SER A 388 -24.27 -18.12 -10.78
CA SER A 388 -25.26 -17.74 -11.78
C SER A 388 -24.91 -16.42 -12.47
N ALA A 389 -25.43 -16.23 -13.69
CA ALA A 389 -25.37 -14.98 -14.43
C ALA A 389 -26.68 -14.79 -15.21
N TRP A 390 -27.02 -13.55 -15.56
CA TRP A 390 -28.17 -13.26 -16.41
C TRP A 390 -27.77 -13.27 -17.89
N ALA A 391 -28.42 -14.14 -18.67
CA ALA A 391 -28.21 -14.25 -20.11
C ALA A 391 -29.55 -14.49 -20.81
N ASN A 392 -29.71 -14.02 -22.05
CA ASN A 392 -30.91 -14.21 -22.87
C ASN A 392 -32.25 -13.80 -22.20
N GLY A 393 -32.20 -12.90 -21.20
CA GLY A 393 -33.37 -12.41 -20.46
C GLY A 393 -33.74 -13.19 -19.19
N SER A 394 -32.93 -14.16 -18.76
CA SER A 394 -33.17 -14.96 -17.54
C SER A 394 -31.88 -15.23 -16.75
N GLU A 395 -32.00 -15.42 -15.44
CA GLU A 395 -30.90 -15.98 -14.66
C GLU A 395 -30.63 -17.43 -15.07
N THR A 396 -29.35 -17.73 -15.29
CA THR A 396 -28.84 -19.02 -15.75
C THR A 396 -27.78 -19.50 -14.76
N ALA A 397 -27.88 -20.76 -14.31
CA ALA A 397 -26.87 -21.36 -13.45
C ALA A 397 -25.55 -21.54 -14.23
N LEU A 398 -24.42 -21.34 -13.56
CA LEU A 398 -23.09 -21.54 -14.12
C LEU A 398 -22.51 -22.86 -13.63
N HIS A 399 -21.99 -23.62 -14.58
CA HIS A 399 -21.34 -24.91 -14.42
C HIS A 399 -19.91 -24.78 -14.92
N TRP A 400 -19.08 -24.14 -14.12
CA TRP A 400 -17.65 -24.01 -14.38
C TRP A 400 -17.01 -25.41 -14.49
N ARG A 401 -16.25 -25.60 -15.56
CA ARG A 401 -15.38 -26.76 -15.82
C ARG A 401 -13.94 -26.27 -15.88
N PHE A 402 -13.04 -26.92 -15.16
CA PHE A 402 -11.62 -26.62 -15.16
C PHE A 402 -10.96 -27.08 -16.47
N VAL A 403 -10.02 -26.28 -16.99
CA VAL A 403 -9.39 -26.50 -18.30
C VAL A 403 -7.88 -26.74 -18.17
N ASP A 404 -7.19 -25.84 -17.48
CA ASP A 404 -5.74 -25.89 -17.23
C ASP A 404 -5.34 -24.95 -16.08
N GLY A 405 -4.14 -25.18 -15.53
CA GLY A 405 -3.48 -24.27 -14.59
C GLY A 405 -2.08 -23.92 -15.08
N ALA A 406 -1.97 -22.81 -15.80
CA ALA A 406 -0.72 -22.34 -16.38
C ALA A 406 0.17 -21.68 -15.33
N VAL A 407 1.49 -21.85 -15.44
CA VAL A 407 2.49 -21.27 -14.53
C VAL A 407 3.46 -20.38 -15.30
N SER A 408 3.50 -19.09 -14.97
CA SER A 408 4.59 -18.19 -15.37
C SER A 408 5.66 -18.20 -14.28
N ALA A 409 6.81 -18.79 -14.57
CA ALA A 409 7.97 -18.73 -13.70
C ALA A 409 8.62 -17.33 -13.69
N GLU A 410 8.50 -16.58 -14.79
CA GLU A 410 9.04 -15.21 -14.89
C GLU A 410 8.25 -14.22 -14.00
N ASP A 411 6.93 -14.38 -13.91
CA ASP A 411 6.04 -13.53 -13.10
C ASP A 411 5.71 -14.11 -11.71
N ALA A 412 6.25 -15.29 -11.36
CA ALA A 412 5.88 -16.09 -10.19
C ALA A 412 4.34 -16.18 -9.99
N THR A 413 3.64 -16.46 -11.10
CA THR A 413 2.17 -16.37 -11.22
C THR A 413 1.58 -17.68 -11.72
N VAL A 414 0.45 -18.11 -11.14
CA VAL A 414 -0.36 -19.24 -11.58
C VAL A 414 -1.73 -18.74 -12.05
N VAL A 415 -2.20 -19.25 -13.19
CA VAL A 415 -3.49 -18.88 -13.78
C VAL A 415 -4.33 -20.13 -13.97
N LEU A 416 -5.43 -20.24 -13.21
CA LEU A 416 -6.38 -21.35 -13.29
C LEU A 416 -7.51 -20.99 -14.25
N THR A 417 -7.62 -21.70 -15.36
CA THR A 417 -8.61 -21.47 -16.41
C THR A 417 -9.86 -22.33 -16.20
N PHE A 418 -11.02 -21.69 -16.21
CA PHE A 418 -12.33 -22.35 -16.18
C PHE A 418 -13.20 -21.87 -17.35
N HIS A 419 -14.02 -22.76 -17.90
CA HIS A 419 -15.02 -22.45 -18.93
C HIS A 419 -16.44 -22.75 -18.43
N ASN A 420 -17.42 -22.01 -18.92
CA ASN A 420 -18.84 -22.35 -18.86
C ASN A 420 -19.41 -22.29 -20.29
N ASP A 421 -20.24 -23.25 -20.69
CA ASP A 421 -20.66 -23.39 -22.10
C ASP A 421 -21.88 -22.52 -22.47
N SER A 422 -22.75 -22.19 -21.50
CA SER A 422 -24.00 -21.43 -21.73
C SER A 422 -24.41 -20.63 -20.49
N PRO A 423 -24.33 -19.28 -20.48
CA PRO A 423 -23.65 -18.45 -21.48
C PRO A 423 -22.19 -18.86 -21.64
N LYS A 424 -21.64 -18.76 -22.86
CA LYS A 424 -20.24 -19.10 -23.08
C LYS A 424 -19.35 -18.06 -22.40
N LEU A 425 -18.61 -18.47 -21.36
CA LEU A 425 -17.73 -17.61 -20.56
C LEU A 425 -16.39 -18.31 -20.33
N GLN A 426 -15.31 -17.55 -20.28
CA GLN A 426 -14.04 -18.00 -19.68
C GLN A 426 -13.79 -17.21 -18.39
N LEU A 427 -13.39 -17.91 -17.33
CA LEU A 427 -12.93 -17.33 -16.08
C LEU A 427 -11.46 -17.72 -15.87
N LYS A 428 -10.64 -16.78 -15.40
CA LYS A 428 -9.26 -17.02 -14.99
C LYS A 428 -9.10 -16.58 -13.54
N SER A 429 -8.74 -17.51 -12.65
CA SER A 429 -8.37 -17.21 -11.27
C SER A 429 -6.85 -17.15 -11.18
N CYS A 430 -6.31 -15.95 -10.94
CA CYS A 430 -4.90 -15.64 -11.04
C CYS A 430 -4.31 -15.42 -9.64
N TRP A 431 -3.15 -16.02 -9.38
CA TRP A 431 -2.47 -16.00 -8.08
C TRP A 431 -0.99 -15.67 -8.30
N ARG A 432 -0.40 -14.74 -7.52
CA ARG A 432 0.99 -14.29 -7.68
C ARG A 432 1.68 -14.06 -6.34
N ALA A 433 2.91 -14.57 -6.20
CA ALA A 433 3.77 -14.24 -5.05
C ALA A 433 5.06 -13.59 -5.54
N ARG A 434 5.30 -12.33 -5.16
CA ARG A 434 6.48 -11.58 -5.62
C ARG A 434 7.69 -11.81 -4.71
N GLN A 435 8.89 -11.73 -5.27
CA GLN A 435 10.15 -11.94 -4.55
C GLN A 435 10.36 -10.94 -3.40
N GLY A 436 10.82 -11.42 -2.26
CA GLY A 436 10.98 -10.62 -1.04
C GLY A 436 9.82 -10.85 -0.07
N ARG A 437 9.79 -10.07 1.01
CA ARG A 437 8.67 -10.02 1.96
C ARG A 437 7.40 -9.45 1.34
N GLY A 438 6.25 -9.95 1.76
CA GLY A 438 4.95 -9.45 1.35
C GLY A 438 3.86 -10.52 1.23
N PRO A 439 2.66 -10.12 0.79
CA PRO A 439 1.53 -11.00 0.60
C PRO A 439 1.59 -11.77 -0.74
N VAL A 440 0.71 -12.76 -0.87
CA VAL A 440 0.30 -13.32 -2.15
C VAL A 440 -0.91 -12.54 -2.68
N GLU A 441 -0.81 -12.08 -3.92
CA GLU A 441 -1.86 -11.40 -4.67
C GLU A 441 -2.80 -12.41 -5.33
N GLN A 442 -4.10 -12.10 -5.41
CA GLN A 442 -5.09 -12.88 -6.14
C GLN A 442 -6.07 -11.93 -6.87
N TRP A 443 -6.50 -12.32 -8.07
CA TRP A 443 -7.59 -11.64 -8.79
C TRP A 443 -8.32 -12.60 -9.74
N ILE A 444 -9.49 -12.20 -10.22
CA ILE A 444 -10.29 -12.96 -11.19
C ILE A 444 -10.60 -12.09 -12.41
N THR A 445 -10.45 -12.65 -13.61
CA THR A 445 -10.97 -12.04 -14.85
C THR A 445 -12.02 -12.93 -15.51
N LEU A 446 -13.12 -12.34 -15.98
CA LEU A 446 -14.17 -13.04 -16.73
C LEU A 446 -14.27 -12.47 -18.15
N GLU A 447 -14.21 -13.34 -19.15
CA GLU A 447 -14.33 -13.00 -20.57
C GLU A 447 -15.68 -13.49 -21.11
N ASN A 448 -16.47 -12.59 -21.70
CA ASN A 448 -17.72 -12.95 -22.36
C ASN A 448 -17.46 -13.50 -23.77
N GLN A 449 -17.49 -14.83 -23.92
CA GLN A 449 -17.36 -15.50 -25.21
C GLN A 449 -18.71 -15.81 -25.88
N SER A 450 -19.81 -15.24 -25.39
CA SER A 450 -21.15 -15.35 -25.99
C SER A 450 -21.34 -14.31 -27.09
N SER A 451 -22.30 -14.54 -27.98
CA SER A 451 -22.68 -13.61 -29.06
C SER A 451 -23.59 -12.45 -28.60
N GLY A 452 -23.79 -12.28 -27.30
CA GLY A 452 -24.63 -11.23 -26.72
C GLY A 452 -24.21 -10.90 -25.28
N ILE A 453 -24.74 -9.79 -24.77
CA ILE A 453 -24.48 -9.28 -23.41
C ILE A 453 -24.85 -10.34 -22.35
N VAL A 454 -23.98 -10.49 -21.36
CA VAL A 454 -24.23 -11.26 -20.13
C VAL A 454 -24.18 -10.28 -18.96
N SER A 455 -25.15 -10.31 -18.05
CA SER A 455 -24.99 -9.62 -16.75
C SER A 455 -24.35 -10.56 -15.74
N ILE A 456 -23.15 -10.24 -15.29
CA ILE A 456 -22.50 -10.92 -14.17
C ILE A 456 -23.04 -10.41 -12.84
N LEU A 457 -22.99 -11.27 -11.82
CA LEU A 457 -23.41 -10.98 -10.45
C LEU A 457 -22.18 -10.87 -9.53
N HIS A 458 -22.41 -10.73 -8.23
CA HIS A 458 -21.36 -10.62 -7.23
C HIS A 458 -20.39 -11.83 -7.24
N GLN A 459 -19.11 -11.51 -7.29
CA GLN A 459 -17.97 -12.41 -7.10
C GLN A 459 -17.03 -11.73 -6.08
N ASP A 460 -16.77 -12.38 -4.93
CA ASP A 460 -15.68 -11.96 -4.05
C ASP A 460 -14.36 -12.13 -4.81
N SER A 461 -13.40 -11.22 -4.59
CA SER A 461 -12.03 -11.37 -5.08
C SER A 461 -11.41 -12.61 -4.45
N LEU A 462 -11.26 -12.58 -3.12
CA LEU A 462 -10.62 -13.60 -2.31
C LEU A 462 -11.56 -14.04 -1.18
N THR A 463 -11.61 -15.35 -0.94
CA THR A 463 -12.27 -15.95 0.24
C THR A 463 -11.31 -16.93 0.89
N LEU A 464 -11.19 -16.87 2.21
CA LEU A 464 -10.34 -17.73 3.04
C LEU A 464 -11.18 -18.26 4.19
N SER A 465 -11.57 -19.52 4.11
CA SER A 465 -12.41 -20.19 5.12
C SER A 465 -11.57 -21.05 6.06
N GLY A 466 -12.03 -21.25 7.29
CA GLY A 466 -11.40 -22.17 8.23
C GLY A 466 -10.12 -21.65 8.90
N LEU A 467 -9.82 -20.35 8.81
CA LEU A 467 -8.61 -19.73 9.37
C LEU A 467 -8.50 -19.94 10.88
N ARG A 468 -7.40 -20.49 11.37
CA ARG A 468 -7.13 -20.73 12.79
C ARG A 468 -5.98 -19.87 13.32
N PRO A 469 -6.25 -18.94 14.27
CA PRO A 469 -5.19 -18.19 14.95
C PRO A 469 -4.35 -18.97 15.98
N ASN A 470 -4.70 -20.25 16.23
CA ASN A 470 -4.00 -21.18 17.12
C ASN A 470 -3.74 -20.68 18.55
N GLY A 471 -4.61 -19.79 19.04
CA GLY A 471 -4.54 -19.18 20.37
C GLY A 471 -5.60 -18.09 20.54
N GLU A 472 -5.46 -17.29 21.59
CA GLU A 472 -6.17 -16.01 21.67
C GLU A 472 -5.63 -15.05 20.60
N ALA A 473 -6.52 -14.33 19.92
CA ALA A 473 -6.17 -13.40 18.85
C ALA A 473 -7.08 -12.16 18.85
N GLU A 474 -6.64 -11.11 18.17
CA GLU A 474 -7.40 -9.88 17.89
C GLU A 474 -7.47 -9.64 16.38
N VAL A 475 -8.61 -9.12 15.91
CA VAL A 475 -8.70 -8.45 14.61
C VAL A 475 -8.38 -6.97 14.78
N ARG A 476 -7.69 -6.38 13.80
CA ARG A 476 -7.33 -4.97 13.78
C ARG A 476 -7.66 -4.35 12.44
N TRP A 477 -8.24 -3.15 12.47
CA TRP A 477 -8.55 -2.35 11.28
C TRP A 477 -8.43 -0.85 11.59
N ILE A 478 -8.37 -0.03 10.54
CA ILE A 478 -7.98 1.38 10.61
C ILE A 478 -9.06 2.23 9.97
N LYS A 479 -9.59 3.25 10.66
CA LYS A 479 -10.42 4.29 10.00
C LYS A 479 -9.54 5.29 9.27
N ARG A 480 -9.96 5.75 8.08
CA ARG A 480 -9.18 6.67 7.24
C ARG A 480 -8.83 7.98 7.94
N GLY A 481 -9.74 8.56 8.72
CA GLY A 481 -9.54 9.89 9.30
C GLY A 481 -9.51 10.99 8.23
N GLY A 482 -10.25 10.79 7.14
CA GLY A 482 -10.08 11.50 5.87
C GLY A 482 -10.17 13.01 5.99
N GLY A 483 -11.29 13.53 6.48
CA GLY A 483 -11.48 14.94 6.76
C GLY A 483 -10.88 15.38 8.11
N ASN A 484 -10.97 14.53 9.15
CA ASN A 484 -10.46 14.87 10.49
C ASN A 484 -10.02 13.62 11.26
N ALA A 485 -8.73 13.45 11.50
CA ALA A 485 -8.18 12.26 12.16
C ALA A 485 -8.49 12.13 13.66
N SER A 486 -8.94 13.21 14.32
CA SER A 486 -9.35 13.19 15.73
C SER A 486 -10.80 12.73 15.93
N THR A 487 -11.69 12.93 14.94
CA THR A 487 -13.11 12.55 15.03
C THR A 487 -13.48 11.39 14.12
N GLN A 488 -12.82 11.25 12.96
CA GLN A 488 -13.06 10.20 11.97
C GLN A 488 -11.95 9.12 11.96
N GLY A 489 -10.77 9.40 12.51
CA GLY A 489 -9.65 8.46 12.58
C GLY A 489 -9.79 7.41 13.68
N GLY A 490 -8.76 6.55 13.82
CA GLY A 490 -8.64 5.59 14.89
C GLY A 490 -8.32 4.16 14.43
N THR A 491 -7.32 3.55 15.06
CA THR A 491 -7.08 2.11 15.06
C THR A 491 -8.09 1.40 15.94
N VAL A 492 -8.84 0.45 15.39
CA VAL A 492 -9.81 -0.39 16.11
C VAL A 492 -9.23 -1.79 16.32
N ILE A 493 -9.40 -2.33 17.54
CA ILE A 493 -8.89 -3.63 17.96
C ILE A 493 -10.02 -4.39 18.65
N GLU A 494 -10.36 -5.59 18.15
CA GLU A 494 -11.43 -6.42 18.68
C GLU A 494 -10.95 -7.87 18.87
N PRO A 495 -11.21 -8.53 20.02
CA PRO A 495 -10.79 -9.91 20.23
C PRO A 495 -11.59 -10.87 19.36
N VAL A 496 -10.92 -11.87 18.77
CA VAL A 496 -11.56 -12.97 18.04
C VAL A 496 -12.34 -13.83 19.04
N ARG A 497 -13.65 -13.61 19.08
CA ARG A 497 -14.62 -14.39 19.87
C ARG A 497 -15.27 -15.47 19.00
N SER A 498 -16.03 -16.36 19.62
CA SER A 498 -17.09 -17.10 18.93
C SER A 498 -18.15 -16.12 18.44
N GLN A 499 -18.72 -16.35 17.25
CA GLN A 499 -19.79 -15.52 16.67
C GLN A 499 -19.36 -14.05 16.44
N LEU A 500 -18.11 -13.83 16.00
CA LEU A 500 -17.72 -12.58 15.36
C LEU A 500 -18.50 -12.43 14.05
N ASP A 501 -19.04 -11.25 13.80
CA ASP A 501 -19.60 -10.87 12.51
C ASP A 501 -19.26 -9.40 12.23
N LEU A 502 -18.12 -9.17 11.60
CA LEU A 502 -17.59 -7.87 11.24
C LEU A 502 -17.68 -7.69 9.73
N THR A 503 -18.19 -6.54 9.27
CA THR A 503 -18.16 -6.16 7.85
C THR A 503 -17.68 -4.72 7.73
N LEU A 504 -16.51 -4.55 7.14
CA LEU A 504 -15.84 -3.28 6.89
C LEU A 504 -16.16 -2.82 5.47
N ILE A 505 -16.84 -1.68 5.31
CA ILE A 505 -17.22 -1.13 4.00
C ILE A 505 -16.23 -0.04 3.58
N SER A 506 -15.51 -0.27 2.47
CA SER A 506 -14.76 0.78 1.78
C SER A 506 -15.74 1.75 1.11
N ASN A 507 -15.64 3.03 1.42
CA ASN A 507 -16.42 4.09 0.78
C ASN A 507 -15.57 5.35 0.60
N CYS A 508 -15.43 5.83 -0.63
CA CYS A 508 -14.70 7.04 -0.97
C CYS A 508 -15.44 8.34 -0.63
N ASP A 509 -16.75 8.30 -0.35
CA ASP A 509 -17.53 9.45 0.13
C ASP A 509 -17.52 9.60 1.68
N ASP A 510 -16.83 8.73 2.44
CA ASP A 510 -16.84 8.75 3.92
C ASP A 510 -15.43 8.73 4.53
N GLY A 511 -15.03 9.85 5.15
CA GLY A 511 -13.73 10.01 5.81
C GLY A 511 -13.54 9.14 7.07
N ALA A 512 -14.62 8.60 7.64
CA ALA A 512 -14.57 7.63 8.73
C ALA A 512 -14.56 6.16 8.25
N SER A 513 -14.68 5.93 6.93
CA SER A 513 -14.61 4.60 6.33
C SER A 513 -13.29 3.90 6.69
N PRO A 514 -13.29 2.56 6.87
CA PRO A 514 -12.05 1.79 6.98
C PRO A 514 -11.13 1.97 5.76
N VAL A 515 -9.82 2.06 6.01
CA VAL A 515 -8.80 1.64 5.03
C VAL A 515 -9.13 0.18 4.66
N PRO A 516 -9.10 -0.24 3.37
CA PRO A 516 -9.53 -1.57 2.97
C PRO A 516 -8.46 -2.64 3.28
N TRP A 517 -8.21 -2.81 4.58
CA TRP A 517 -7.20 -3.65 5.21
C TRP A 517 -7.73 -4.21 6.53
N LEU A 518 -7.40 -5.46 6.85
CA LEU A 518 -7.65 -6.08 8.14
C LEU A 518 -6.49 -7.00 8.50
N ALA A 519 -5.98 -6.89 9.73
CA ALA A 519 -5.01 -7.83 10.29
C ALA A 519 -5.65 -8.72 11.38
N VAL A 520 -5.06 -9.90 11.56
CA VAL A 520 -5.33 -10.80 12.69
C VAL A 520 -4.02 -11.09 13.40
N GLN A 521 -3.88 -10.60 14.62
CA GLN A 521 -2.71 -10.82 15.47
C GLN A 521 -3.02 -11.94 16.47
N SER A 522 -2.22 -13.02 16.46
CA SER A 522 -2.24 -14.05 17.49
C SER A 522 -1.30 -13.69 18.64
N LYS A 523 -1.66 -14.06 19.87
CA LYS A 523 -0.77 -13.91 21.05
C LYS A 523 0.47 -14.80 21.00
N ASN A 524 0.56 -15.71 20.03
CA ASN A 524 1.74 -16.54 19.77
C ASN A 524 2.89 -15.80 19.03
N ASN A 525 2.83 -14.46 18.94
CA ASN A 525 3.80 -13.62 18.23
C ASN A 525 3.88 -13.95 16.72
N CYS A 526 2.70 -14.03 16.09
CA CYS A 526 2.49 -14.20 14.66
C CYS A 526 1.14 -13.62 14.25
N GLY A 527 0.95 -13.34 12.96
CA GLY A 527 -0.31 -12.85 12.44
C GLY A 527 -0.49 -13.07 10.93
N LEU A 528 -1.64 -12.63 10.45
CA LEU A 528 -1.96 -12.49 9.03
C LEU A 528 -2.53 -11.09 8.76
N TYR A 529 -2.47 -10.64 7.50
CA TYR A 529 -3.21 -9.47 7.04
C TYR A 529 -3.84 -9.74 5.67
N VAL A 530 -4.97 -9.09 5.41
CA VAL A 530 -5.64 -9.05 4.10
C VAL A 530 -5.88 -7.60 3.68
N GLY A 531 -5.95 -7.36 2.38
CA GLY A 531 -6.30 -6.06 1.82
C GLY A 531 -6.87 -6.15 0.42
N TRP A 532 -7.41 -5.03 -0.06
CA TRP A 532 -8.14 -4.94 -1.32
C TRP A 532 -7.64 -3.77 -2.18
N GLU A 533 -7.34 -4.03 -3.44
CA GLU A 533 -6.68 -3.09 -4.37
C GLU A 533 -7.70 -2.22 -5.13
N PHE A 534 -8.62 -1.59 -4.38
CA PHE A 534 -9.71 -0.82 -4.94
C PHE A 534 -10.11 0.39 -4.10
N SER A 535 -10.42 1.51 -4.77
CA SER A 535 -10.75 2.80 -4.15
C SER A 535 -12.25 3.07 -3.99
N GLY A 536 -13.10 2.37 -4.76
CA GLY A 536 -14.56 2.51 -4.72
C GLY A 536 -15.24 1.63 -3.67
N LEU A 537 -16.54 1.39 -3.87
CA LEU A 537 -17.40 0.62 -2.96
C LEU A 537 -17.09 -0.88 -2.96
N GLY A 538 -16.86 -1.42 -1.77
CA GLY A 538 -16.69 -2.86 -1.52
C GLY A 538 -16.44 -3.16 -0.04
N ARG A 539 -16.05 -4.39 0.29
CA ARG A 539 -15.97 -4.87 1.67
C ARG A 539 -14.76 -5.75 1.98
N ILE A 540 -14.43 -5.79 3.27
CA ILE A 540 -13.81 -6.95 3.93
C ILE A 540 -14.81 -7.45 5.00
N ALA A 541 -15.27 -8.69 4.88
CA ALA A 541 -16.09 -9.34 5.89
C ALA A 541 -15.28 -10.41 6.64
N ALA A 542 -15.40 -10.43 7.97
CA ALA A 542 -14.73 -11.38 8.86
C ALA A 542 -15.75 -11.99 9.83
N LYS A 543 -15.93 -13.32 9.76
CA LYS A 543 -16.92 -14.05 10.58
C LYS A 543 -16.31 -15.25 11.28
N SER A 544 -16.76 -15.61 12.48
CA SER A 544 -16.33 -16.82 13.19
C SER A 544 -17.50 -17.67 13.68
N GLY A 545 -17.29 -18.99 13.76
CA GLY A 545 -18.26 -19.93 14.32
C GLY A 545 -18.18 -20.08 15.84
N ASP A 546 -18.86 -21.10 16.37
CA ASP A 546 -18.75 -21.50 17.79
C ASP A 546 -17.41 -22.20 18.08
N GLY A 547 -16.78 -22.79 17.06
CA GLY A 547 -15.37 -23.15 17.07
C GLY A 547 -14.53 -22.03 16.46
N ALA A 548 -13.35 -21.75 17.01
CA ALA A 548 -12.49 -20.60 16.71
C ALA A 548 -11.81 -20.59 15.31
N ALA A 549 -12.45 -21.20 14.32
CA ALA A 549 -12.16 -20.98 12.91
C ALA A 549 -12.87 -19.70 12.43
N MET A 550 -12.20 -18.94 11.59
CA MET A 550 -12.67 -17.67 11.02
C MET A 550 -12.74 -17.78 9.48
N ASN A 551 -13.70 -17.10 8.88
CA ASN A 551 -13.83 -16.95 7.44
C ASN A 551 -13.64 -15.47 7.07
N LEU A 552 -12.83 -15.18 6.05
CA LEU A 552 -12.66 -13.87 5.44
C LEU A 552 -13.20 -13.87 4.01
N SER A 553 -13.92 -12.82 3.63
CA SER A 553 -14.36 -12.56 2.24
C SER A 553 -14.05 -11.10 1.87
N ILE A 554 -13.38 -10.89 0.75
CA ILE A 554 -12.89 -9.59 0.28
C ILE A 554 -13.37 -9.38 -1.16
N GLY A 555 -14.04 -8.26 -1.45
CA GLY A 555 -14.52 -7.95 -2.81
C GLY A 555 -15.54 -6.81 -2.91
N LEU A 556 -16.14 -6.67 -4.09
CA LEU A 556 -17.25 -5.75 -4.38
C LEU A 556 -18.49 -6.07 -3.50
N LEU A 557 -19.44 -5.16 -3.35
CA LEU A 557 -20.62 -5.37 -2.48
C LEU A 557 -21.54 -6.51 -2.96
N PRO A 558 -22.27 -7.23 -2.08
CA PRO A 558 -23.07 -8.41 -2.44
C PRO A 558 -24.15 -8.18 -3.51
N GLU A 559 -24.66 -6.95 -3.60
CA GLU A 559 -25.63 -6.50 -4.59
C GLU A 559 -25.02 -6.18 -5.96
N PHE A 560 -23.70 -6.24 -6.11
CA PHE A 560 -23.02 -5.89 -7.36
C PHE A 560 -23.50 -6.74 -8.54
N ARG A 561 -23.84 -6.05 -9.63
CA ARG A 561 -24.24 -6.61 -10.91
C ARG A 561 -23.83 -5.65 -12.01
N THR A 562 -23.24 -6.15 -13.09
CA THR A 562 -22.96 -5.33 -14.29
C THR A 562 -23.10 -6.14 -15.56
N ASP A 563 -23.32 -5.45 -16.68
CA ASP A 563 -23.35 -6.05 -18.02
C ASP A 563 -21.94 -6.07 -18.63
N ILE A 564 -21.59 -7.18 -19.30
CA ILE A 564 -20.32 -7.34 -20.04
C ILE A 564 -20.60 -7.68 -21.51
N GLU A 565 -20.01 -6.90 -22.42
CA GLU A 565 -20.24 -7.00 -23.87
C GLU A 565 -19.56 -8.23 -24.51
N PRO A 566 -19.99 -8.70 -25.69
CA PRO A 566 -19.32 -9.78 -26.42
C PRO A 566 -17.84 -9.49 -26.68
N GLY A 567 -16.96 -10.38 -26.21
CA GLY A 567 -15.50 -10.23 -26.27
C GLY A 567 -14.89 -9.34 -25.18
N GLU A 568 -15.69 -8.81 -24.25
CA GLU A 568 -15.20 -8.02 -23.12
C GLU A 568 -14.55 -8.92 -22.04
N VAL A 569 -13.44 -8.44 -21.47
CA VAL A 569 -12.84 -8.99 -20.25
C VAL A 569 -13.12 -8.05 -19.08
N PHE A 570 -13.93 -8.51 -18.13
CA PHE A 570 -14.16 -7.85 -16.84
C PHE A 570 -13.14 -8.33 -15.80
N GLN A 571 -12.71 -7.43 -14.91
CA GLN A 571 -11.79 -7.74 -13.82
C GLN A 571 -12.46 -7.53 -12.46
N VAL A 572 -12.55 -8.60 -11.66
CA VAL A 572 -12.81 -8.50 -10.22
C VAL A 572 -11.57 -7.84 -9.59
N PRO A 573 -11.68 -6.73 -8.84
CA PRO A 573 -10.52 -6.01 -8.33
C PRO A 573 -9.63 -6.90 -7.45
N PRO A 574 -8.28 -6.77 -7.49
CA PRO A 574 -7.41 -7.68 -6.78
C PRO A 574 -7.56 -7.61 -5.25
N ALA A 575 -7.26 -8.72 -4.58
CA ALA A 575 -7.12 -8.81 -3.13
C ALA A 575 -5.83 -9.56 -2.79
N PHE A 576 -5.31 -9.37 -1.58
CA PHE A 576 -4.07 -10.01 -1.15
C PHE A 576 -4.16 -10.56 0.27
N VAL A 577 -3.32 -11.55 0.57
CA VAL A 577 -3.15 -12.11 1.91
C VAL A 577 -1.66 -12.31 2.24
N GLY A 578 -1.23 -11.82 3.40
CA GLY A 578 0.13 -11.99 3.92
C GLY A 578 0.15 -12.62 5.31
N CYS A 579 1.23 -13.30 5.65
CA CYS A 579 1.53 -13.88 6.96
C CYS A 579 2.83 -13.29 7.52
N TYR A 580 2.93 -13.21 8.84
CA TYR A 580 4.14 -12.73 9.51
C TYR A 580 4.38 -13.45 10.85
N THR A 581 5.65 -13.52 11.24
CA THR A 581 6.09 -13.86 12.60
C THR A 581 6.65 -12.59 13.23
N GLY A 582 6.10 -12.18 14.38
CA GLY A 582 6.32 -10.86 14.95
C GLY A 582 5.12 -10.33 15.73
N ASP A 583 5.21 -9.07 16.14
CA ASP A 583 4.01 -8.29 16.47
C ASP A 583 3.49 -7.55 15.22
N ILE A 584 2.45 -6.73 15.37
CA ILE A 584 1.79 -6.09 14.23
C ILE A 584 2.74 -5.17 13.45
N ASP A 585 3.76 -4.58 14.09
CA ASP A 585 4.75 -3.71 13.45
C ASP A 585 5.62 -4.49 12.43
N ASP A 586 5.91 -5.77 12.71
CA ASP A 586 6.61 -6.67 11.78
C ASP A 586 5.73 -7.00 10.56
N GLY A 587 4.43 -7.18 10.78
CA GLY A 587 3.44 -7.37 9.71
C GLY A 587 3.27 -6.13 8.84
N SER A 588 3.17 -4.96 9.46
CA SER A 588 3.15 -3.66 8.77
C SER A 588 4.41 -3.46 7.94
N TYR A 589 5.61 -3.77 8.48
CA TYR A 589 6.85 -3.68 7.71
C TYR A 589 6.89 -4.61 6.49
N SER A 590 6.40 -5.84 6.60
CA SER A 590 6.28 -6.77 5.46
C SER A 590 5.41 -6.17 4.34
N LEU A 591 4.22 -5.66 4.70
CA LEU A 591 3.30 -4.99 3.78
C LEU A 591 3.93 -3.72 3.18
N HIS A 592 4.56 -2.88 3.99
CA HIS A 592 5.25 -1.65 3.55
C HIS A 592 6.34 -1.94 2.51
N GLN A 593 7.14 -3.00 2.71
CA GLN A 593 8.18 -3.40 1.76
C GLN A 593 7.61 -3.86 0.42
N TRP A 594 6.51 -4.61 0.41
CA TRP A 594 5.81 -4.95 -0.83
C TRP A 594 5.20 -3.71 -1.51
N ILE A 595 4.57 -2.82 -0.74
CA ILE A 595 4.01 -1.56 -1.26
C ILE A 595 5.08 -0.73 -1.96
N LEU A 596 6.18 -0.40 -1.29
CA LEU A 596 7.24 0.47 -1.86
C LEU A 596 8.02 -0.20 -3.00
N ARG A 597 8.03 -1.54 -3.08
CA ARG A 597 8.76 -2.28 -4.12
C ARG A 597 7.95 -2.54 -5.38
N TYR A 598 6.65 -2.81 -5.25
CA TYR A 598 5.81 -3.35 -6.32
C TYR A 598 4.48 -2.62 -6.55
N LEU A 599 3.85 -2.10 -5.49
CA LEU A 599 2.54 -1.45 -5.60
C LEU A 599 2.70 0.02 -6.01
N ARG A 600 3.50 0.78 -5.24
CA ARG A 600 3.69 2.21 -5.44
C ARG A 600 4.53 2.49 -6.69
N PRO A 601 4.14 3.47 -7.52
CA PRO A 601 5.00 4.11 -8.50
C PRO A 601 6.38 4.51 -7.95
N LYS A 602 7.39 4.34 -8.80
CA LYS A 602 8.76 4.78 -8.55
C LYS A 602 9.04 6.03 -9.36
N LEU A 603 9.48 7.09 -8.69
CA LEU A 603 10.06 8.25 -9.34
C LEU A 603 11.48 7.91 -9.84
N PRO A 604 11.98 8.59 -10.88
CA PRO A 604 13.41 8.57 -11.23
C PRO A 604 14.29 8.98 -10.05
N ASP A 605 15.47 8.36 -9.91
CA ASP A 605 16.39 8.61 -8.79
C ASP A 605 16.92 10.06 -8.70
N ASP A 606 16.76 10.87 -9.76
CA ASP A 606 17.11 12.30 -9.78
C ASP A 606 16.01 13.23 -9.24
N ILE A 607 14.85 12.68 -8.86
CA ILE A 607 13.77 13.39 -8.18
C ILE A 607 13.80 13.06 -6.67
N PRO A 608 13.81 14.07 -5.78
CA PRO A 608 13.71 13.83 -4.34
C PRO A 608 12.40 13.12 -3.98
N ASP A 609 12.47 12.06 -3.18
CA ASP A 609 11.30 11.25 -2.82
C ASP A 609 11.40 10.75 -1.35
N PRO A 610 10.51 11.19 -0.44
CA PRO A 610 9.46 12.20 -0.66
C PRO A 610 10.01 13.61 -0.90
N ILE A 611 9.42 14.35 -1.83
CA ILE A 611 9.75 15.77 -2.09
C ILE A 611 9.21 16.66 -0.97
N LEU A 612 9.92 17.75 -0.62
CA LEU A 612 9.36 18.76 0.29
C LEU A 612 8.52 19.78 -0.50
N ALA A 613 7.22 19.82 -0.26
CA ALA A 613 6.29 20.69 -0.98
C ALA A 613 5.83 21.90 -0.15
N TYR A 614 5.60 23.03 -0.83
CA TYR A 614 5.01 24.25 -0.26
C TYR A 614 3.68 24.54 -0.94
N ASN A 615 2.64 24.77 -0.16
CA ASN A 615 1.31 25.16 -0.61
C ASN A 615 1.01 26.60 -0.19
N LEU A 616 0.51 27.43 -1.11
CA LEU A 616 0.24 28.86 -0.85
C LEU A 616 -1.21 29.21 -0.46
N TYR A 617 -2.11 28.22 -0.32
CA TYR A 617 -3.57 28.40 -0.27
C TYR A 617 -4.05 29.54 0.65
N LEU A 618 -3.57 29.62 1.91
CA LEU A 618 -3.95 30.67 2.86
C LEU A 618 -2.98 31.86 2.86
N ASP A 619 -1.66 31.63 2.81
CA ASP A 619 -0.60 32.67 2.81
C ASP A 619 -0.73 33.77 1.75
N ALA A 620 -1.17 33.40 0.54
CA ALA A 620 -1.32 34.33 -0.59
C ALA A 620 -2.35 33.88 -1.64
N GLY A 621 -3.11 32.83 -1.34
CA GLY A 621 -3.84 32.06 -2.33
C GLY A 621 -5.32 32.43 -2.48
N GLY A 622 -6.08 31.44 -2.90
CA GLY A 622 -7.51 31.57 -3.09
C GLY A 622 -7.93 32.57 -4.19
N PRO A 623 -9.12 33.17 -4.07
CA PRO A 623 -9.76 33.89 -5.17
C PRO A 623 -9.23 35.33 -5.35
N THR A 624 -8.45 35.84 -4.39
CA THR A 624 -7.87 37.19 -4.39
C THR A 624 -6.40 37.23 -4.84
N ALA A 625 -5.74 36.07 -4.89
CA ALA A 625 -4.33 35.91 -5.29
C ALA A 625 -4.01 36.57 -6.64
N LYS A 626 -2.82 37.18 -6.73
CA LYS A 626 -2.29 37.81 -7.96
C LYS A 626 -0.86 37.35 -8.21
N GLU A 627 -0.38 37.58 -9.43
CA GLU A 627 0.96 37.19 -9.90
C GLU A 627 2.08 37.56 -8.91
N ALA A 628 2.07 38.78 -8.35
CA ALA A 628 3.08 39.25 -7.40
C ALA A 628 3.01 38.54 -6.04
N ASP A 629 1.82 38.20 -5.55
CA ASP A 629 1.63 37.49 -4.29
C ASP A 629 2.10 36.04 -4.39
N VAL A 630 1.81 35.38 -5.51
CA VAL A 630 2.27 34.01 -5.81
C VAL A 630 3.79 33.97 -5.98
N LEU A 631 4.39 34.92 -6.70
CA LEU A 631 5.86 35.01 -6.86
C LEU A 631 6.58 35.24 -5.52
N ARG A 632 6.01 36.07 -4.63
CA ARG A 632 6.53 36.28 -3.27
C ARG A 632 6.54 34.99 -2.45
N SER A 633 5.46 34.20 -2.51
CA SER A 633 5.40 32.91 -1.82
C SER A 633 6.35 31.86 -2.44
N ALA A 634 6.58 31.91 -3.76
CA ALA A 634 7.57 31.06 -4.42
C ALA A 634 9.01 31.41 -3.99
N GLU A 635 9.31 32.71 -3.84
CA GLU A 635 10.57 33.18 -3.28
C GLU A 635 10.75 32.74 -1.82
N PHE A 636 9.69 32.83 -1.01
CA PHE A 636 9.74 32.34 0.37
C PHE A 636 9.98 30.82 0.44
N CYS A 637 9.28 30.01 -0.36
CA CYS A 637 9.48 28.55 -0.49
C CYS A 637 10.95 28.19 -0.79
N ARG A 638 11.55 28.86 -1.78
CA ARG A 638 12.99 28.75 -2.10
C ARG A 638 13.86 29.08 -0.89
N ASP A 639 13.56 30.17 -0.20
CA ASP A 639 14.39 30.70 0.89
C ASP A 639 14.23 29.97 2.23
N ILE A 640 13.18 29.17 2.42
CA ILE A 640 13.10 28.16 3.51
C ILE A 640 13.62 26.77 3.08
N GLY A 641 14.01 26.61 1.82
CA GLY A 641 14.69 25.40 1.32
C GLY A 641 13.76 24.27 0.86
N PHE A 642 12.49 24.56 0.57
CA PHE A 642 11.56 23.58 0.02
C PHE A 642 11.83 23.32 -1.49
N GLU A 643 11.20 22.28 -2.05
CA GLU A 643 11.64 21.69 -3.34
C GLU A 643 10.55 21.66 -4.41
N ALA A 644 9.27 21.71 -4.03
CA ALA A 644 8.13 21.89 -4.92
C ALA A 644 7.27 23.07 -4.43
N PHE A 645 6.70 23.83 -5.35
CA PHE A 645 5.83 24.96 -5.06
C PHE A 645 4.47 24.79 -5.74
N MET A 646 3.39 24.84 -4.94
CA MET A 646 2.03 24.54 -5.33
C MET A 646 1.10 25.75 -5.12
N PRO A 647 0.69 26.40 -6.22
CA PRO A 647 -0.60 27.08 -6.29
C PRO A 647 -1.73 26.06 -6.13
N ASP A 648 -2.46 26.21 -5.03
CA ASP A 648 -3.61 25.36 -4.71
C ASP A 648 -4.92 26.01 -5.22
N ALA A 649 -6.08 25.63 -4.70
CA ALA A 649 -7.39 25.95 -5.28
C ALA A 649 -7.63 27.46 -5.54
N MET A 650 -8.43 27.74 -6.58
CA MET A 650 -8.83 29.07 -7.06
C MET A 650 -7.76 29.90 -7.81
N TRP A 651 -6.75 29.26 -8.42
CA TRP A 651 -5.92 29.89 -9.48
C TRP A 651 -6.69 30.19 -10.79
N PHE A 652 -7.86 29.56 -10.93
CA PHE A 652 -8.76 29.59 -12.08
C PHE A 652 -9.92 30.59 -11.93
N PRO A 653 -10.57 31.03 -13.02
CA PRO A 653 -11.72 31.95 -12.96
C PRO A 653 -13.01 31.28 -12.46
N ALA A 654 -13.20 29.97 -12.68
CA ALA A 654 -14.32 29.20 -12.18
C ALA A 654 -13.98 27.70 -12.13
N CYS A 655 -14.65 26.93 -11.26
CA CYS A 655 -14.56 25.47 -11.25
C CYS A 655 -14.88 24.88 -12.64
N GLY A 656 -14.08 23.92 -13.10
CA GLY A 656 -14.14 23.35 -14.45
C GLY A 656 -13.45 24.17 -15.55
N ASP A 657 -13.25 25.48 -15.36
CA ASP A 657 -12.51 26.35 -16.28
C ASP A 657 -11.03 26.40 -15.87
N TRP A 658 -10.31 25.30 -16.08
CA TRP A 658 -8.95 25.09 -15.61
C TRP A 658 -7.88 25.88 -16.38
N ARG A 659 -8.05 27.20 -16.53
CA ARG A 659 -7.06 28.14 -17.05
C ARG A 659 -6.71 29.16 -15.97
N TRP A 660 -5.54 29.77 -16.03
CA TRP A 660 -5.19 30.85 -15.11
C TRP A 660 -6.10 32.04 -15.36
N ASP A 661 -6.68 32.58 -14.28
CA ASP A 661 -7.64 33.68 -14.34
C ASP A 661 -7.02 34.91 -15.04
N PRO A 662 -7.48 35.31 -16.23
CA PRO A 662 -6.86 36.37 -17.01
C PRO A 662 -7.05 37.77 -16.39
N ALA A 663 -7.95 37.94 -15.41
CA ALA A 663 -8.12 39.18 -14.67
C ALA A 663 -7.12 39.31 -13.50
N ARG A 664 -6.65 38.19 -12.93
CA ARG A 664 -5.68 38.15 -11.81
C ARG A 664 -4.25 37.86 -12.25
N PHE A 665 -4.10 37.14 -13.37
CA PHE A 665 -2.83 36.68 -13.95
C PHE A 665 -2.79 37.06 -15.44
N PRO A 666 -2.61 38.35 -15.78
CA PRO A 666 -2.68 38.83 -17.16
C PRO A 666 -1.56 38.28 -18.07
N ASN A 667 -0.46 37.79 -17.47
CA ASN A 667 0.63 37.08 -18.18
C ASN A 667 0.47 35.55 -18.18
N GLY A 668 -0.62 35.03 -17.60
CA GLY A 668 -0.80 33.60 -17.30
C GLY A 668 0.23 33.08 -16.29
N ILE A 669 0.51 31.77 -16.34
CA ILE A 669 1.45 31.11 -15.43
C ILE A 669 2.93 31.45 -15.70
N ALA A 670 3.27 31.96 -16.89
CA ALA A 670 4.65 31.99 -17.40
C ALA A 670 5.69 32.66 -16.47
N PRO A 671 5.39 33.78 -15.75
CA PRO A 671 6.34 34.34 -14.79
C PRO A 671 6.60 33.42 -13.58
N ILE A 672 5.56 32.73 -13.10
CA ILE A 672 5.61 31.83 -11.94
C ILE A 672 6.38 30.56 -12.31
N GLU A 673 6.03 29.95 -13.46
CA GLU A 673 6.76 28.84 -14.08
C GLU A 673 8.27 29.15 -14.20
N GLN A 674 8.59 30.27 -14.87
CA GLN A 674 9.97 30.66 -15.10
C GLN A 674 10.73 30.90 -13.79
N PHE A 675 10.10 31.48 -12.76
CA PHE A 675 10.73 31.67 -11.45
C PHE A 675 11.01 30.34 -10.73
N VAL A 676 10.01 29.45 -10.67
CA VAL A 676 10.10 28.16 -9.96
C VAL A 676 11.18 27.27 -10.58
N HIS A 677 11.16 27.11 -11.91
CA HIS A 677 12.15 26.28 -12.63
C HIS A 677 13.56 26.89 -12.62
N ASN A 678 13.71 28.22 -12.77
CA ASN A 678 15.03 28.87 -12.63
C ASN A 678 15.60 28.77 -11.20
N SER A 679 14.74 28.63 -10.19
CA SER A 679 15.14 28.38 -8.80
C SER A 679 15.48 26.90 -8.52
N GLY A 680 15.35 26.01 -9.51
CA GLY A 680 15.59 24.56 -9.38
C GLY A 680 14.45 23.79 -8.69
N MET A 681 13.37 24.47 -8.31
CA MET A 681 12.19 23.89 -7.69
C MET A 681 11.29 23.23 -8.74
N ARG A 682 10.38 22.37 -8.28
CA ARG A 682 9.35 21.70 -9.08
C ARG A 682 8.08 22.54 -9.06
N LEU A 683 7.43 22.69 -10.21
CA LEU A 683 6.12 23.34 -10.31
C LEU A 683 5.01 22.31 -10.06
N ALA A 684 4.29 22.50 -8.97
CA ALA A 684 3.09 21.76 -8.64
C ALA A 684 1.83 22.57 -8.94
N LEU A 685 0.68 21.91 -9.07
CA LEU A 685 -0.62 22.57 -9.24
C LEU A 685 -1.74 21.70 -8.68
N TRP A 686 -2.69 22.30 -7.99
CA TRP A 686 -3.95 21.67 -7.60
C TRP A 686 -4.96 21.69 -8.74
N CYS A 687 -5.69 20.59 -8.96
CA CYS A 687 -6.84 20.57 -9.86
C CYS A 687 -7.83 19.45 -9.50
N ALA A 688 -9.02 19.82 -9.02
CA ALA A 688 -10.18 18.94 -8.94
C ALA A 688 -10.78 18.64 -10.33
N TRP A 689 -9.98 18.15 -11.29
CA TRP A 689 -10.31 18.11 -12.72
C TRP A 689 -11.70 17.52 -13.05
N THR A 690 -12.11 16.46 -12.35
CA THR A 690 -13.43 15.80 -12.37
C THR A 690 -14.65 16.67 -12.01
N ASN A 691 -14.46 17.90 -11.51
CA ASN A 691 -15.51 18.78 -11.03
C ASN A 691 -15.85 19.87 -12.06
N GLY A 692 -17.07 19.86 -12.59
CA GLY A 692 -17.56 20.85 -13.54
C GLY A 692 -18.32 22.01 -12.90
N GLY A 693 -18.22 23.18 -13.52
CA GLY A 693 -18.92 24.40 -13.11
C GLY A 693 -19.87 24.92 -14.18
N VAL A 694 -19.90 26.25 -14.34
CA VAL A 694 -20.90 26.98 -15.15
C VAL A 694 -20.28 28.00 -16.11
N SER A 695 -18.97 27.90 -16.38
CA SER A 695 -18.28 28.76 -17.36
C SER A 695 -18.74 28.45 -18.78
N GLU A 696 -18.94 29.49 -19.60
CA GLU A 696 -19.28 29.36 -21.03
C GLU A 696 -18.03 29.33 -21.94
N ASP A 697 -16.82 29.23 -21.37
CA ASP A 697 -15.59 29.15 -22.17
C ASP A 697 -15.45 27.80 -22.90
N ALA A 698 -15.00 27.85 -24.16
CA ALA A 698 -14.81 26.68 -25.02
C ALA A 698 -13.84 25.62 -24.49
N GLY A 699 -12.99 25.96 -23.50
CA GLY A 699 -12.10 25.02 -22.83
C GLY A 699 -12.61 24.43 -21.51
N ALA A 700 -13.77 24.84 -21.00
CA ALA A 700 -14.24 24.54 -19.65
C ALA A 700 -15.10 23.27 -19.53
N LEU A 701 -15.01 22.59 -18.39
CA LEU A 701 -15.94 21.56 -17.97
C LEU A 701 -17.20 22.21 -17.37
N SER A 702 -18.31 22.18 -18.09
CA SER A 702 -19.56 22.77 -17.59
C SER A 702 -20.77 21.83 -17.63
N VAL A 703 -21.63 21.95 -16.61
CA VAL A 703 -22.91 21.25 -16.52
C VAL A 703 -23.99 21.81 -17.47
N ARG A 704 -23.80 23.01 -18.05
CA ARG A 704 -24.82 23.70 -18.87
C ARG A 704 -24.23 24.78 -19.80
N GLY A 705 -25.08 25.45 -20.56
CA GLY A 705 -24.67 26.52 -21.50
C GLY A 705 -24.18 25.98 -22.86
N PRO A 706 -23.64 26.85 -23.74
CA PRO A 706 -23.26 26.49 -25.12
C PRO A 706 -22.12 25.45 -25.22
N VAL A 707 -21.35 25.30 -24.15
CA VAL A 707 -20.22 24.36 -23.99
C VAL A 707 -20.53 23.24 -22.99
N GLY A 708 -21.77 23.19 -22.50
CA GLY A 708 -22.17 22.31 -21.41
C GLY A 708 -22.42 20.87 -21.83
N HIS A 709 -21.97 19.94 -21.00
CA HIS A 709 -22.15 18.50 -21.17
C HIS A 709 -22.96 17.90 -20.01
N PRO A 710 -24.24 18.28 -19.79
CA PRO A 710 -25.06 17.80 -18.67
C PRO A 710 -25.15 16.28 -18.57
N ASP A 711 -24.97 15.56 -19.68
CA ASP A 711 -25.01 14.10 -19.74
C ASP A 711 -23.68 13.42 -19.35
N TRP A 712 -22.63 14.16 -18.97
CA TRP A 712 -21.37 13.60 -18.46
C TRP A 712 -21.32 13.46 -16.93
N PHE A 713 -22.21 14.15 -16.21
CA PHE A 713 -22.17 14.27 -14.76
C PHE A 713 -22.99 13.20 -14.03
N ASP A 714 -22.76 13.04 -12.73
CA ASP A 714 -23.46 12.06 -11.89
C ASP A 714 -24.97 12.33 -11.74
N SER A 715 -25.38 13.59 -11.89
CA SER A 715 -26.71 14.10 -11.55
C SER A 715 -27.25 15.08 -12.61
N ASP A 716 -28.55 15.39 -12.54
CA ASP A 716 -29.14 16.52 -13.27
C ASP A 716 -29.10 17.80 -12.45
N PHE A 717 -28.41 18.83 -12.95
CA PHE A 717 -28.28 20.13 -12.29
C PHE A 717 -29.36 21.09 -12.77
N ASN A 718 -30.10 21.70 -11.84
CA ASN A 718 -31.14 22.67 -12.17
C ASN A 718 -30.54 24.03 -12.63
N PRO A 719 -31.32 24.92 -13.25
CA PRO A 719 -30.81 26.20 -13.78
C PRO A 719 -30.23 27.14 -12.72
N ASP A 720 -30.68 27.05 -11.47
CA ASP A 720 -30.30 27.95 -10.38
C ASP A 720 -29.06 27.47 -9.61
N TRP A 721 -28.73 26.17 -9.68
CA TRP A 721 -27.56 25.56 -9.05
C TRP A 721 -26.27 26.29 -9.43
N GLN A 722 -25.34 26.43 -8.49
CA GLN A 722 -24.00 26.97 -8.72
C GLN A 722 -22.95 26.03 -8.11
N PRO A 723 -21.74 25.96 -8.69
CA PRO A 723 -20.61 25.29 -8.05
C PRO A 723 -20.21 26.00 -6.74
N GLY A 724 -19.43 25.32 -5.91
CA GLY A 724 -18.68 25.97 -4.85
C GLY A 724 -17.51 26.80 -5.40
N PRO A 725 -16.71 27.42 -4.52
CA PRO A 725 -15.53 28.20 -4.92
C PRO A 725 -14.50 27.39 -5.71
N PHE A 726 -14.38 26.08 -5.44
CA PHE A 726 -13.44 25.18 -6.11
C PHE A 726 -13.96 23.75 -6.36
N TYR A 727 -15.10 23.36 -5.79
CA TYR A 727 -15.79 22.09 -6.05
C TYR A 727 -17.05 22.30 -6.91
N GLY A 728 -17.54 21.28 -7.60
CA GLY A 728 -18.58 21.42 -8.63
C GLY A 728 -19.50 20.20 -8.73
N GLY A 729 -20.10 20.02 -9.92
CA GLY A 729 -20.80 18.79 -10.26
C GLY A 729 -19.78 17.72 -10.66
N ARG A 730 -19.90 16.49 -10.15
CA ARG A 730 -18.91 15.43 -10.42
C ARG A 730 -19.17 14.76 -11.76
N VAL A 731 -18.14 14.63 -12.58
CA VAL A 731 -18.16 13.81 -13.81
C VAL A 731 -18.22 12.33 -13.43
N CYS A 732 -19.13 11.57 -14.05
CA CYS A 732 -19.11 10.12 -13.91
C CYS A 732 -18.20 9.52 -14.99
N LEU A 733 -17.02 9.05 -14.60
CA LEU A 733 -16.01 8.49 -15.52
C LEU A 733 -16.39 7.13 -16.14
N ALA A 734 -17.61 6.65 -15.87
CA ALA A 734 -18.28 5.59 -16.62
C ALA A 734 -18.91 6.08 -17.95
N CYS A 735 -19.00 7.39 -18.16
CA CYS A 735 -19.26 7.99 -19.48
C CYS A 735 -17.97 7.95 -20.33
N PRO A 736 -17.97 7.24 -21.48
CA PRO A 736 -16.78 7.12 -22.33
C PRO A 736 -16.25 8.47 -22.83
N GLU A 737 -17.15 9.37 -23.23
CA GLU A 737 -16.85 10.70 -23.77
C GLU A 737 -16.21 11.59 -22.70
N ALA A 738 -16.79 11.62 -21.51
CA ALA A 738 -16.27 12.39 -20.39
C ALA A 738 -14.88 11.89 -19.97
N LYS A 739 -14.71 10.57 -19.87
CA LYS A 739 -13.40 9.97 -19.55
C LYS A 739 -12.34 10.27 -20.61
N GLN A 740 -12.70 10.33 -21.89
CA GLN A 740 -11.79 10.79 -22.94
C GLN A 740 -11.43 12.27 -22.74
N TRP A 741 -12.42 13.14 -22.50
CA TRP A 741 -12.18 14.56 -22.26
C TRP A 741 -11.26 14.78 -21.06
N GLU A 742 -11.42 14.04 -19.97
CA GLU A 742 -10.56 14.14 -18.78
C GLU A 742 -9.14 13.59 -19.00
N THR A 743 -9.01 12.55 -19.85
CA THR A 743 -7.69 12.10 -20.33
C THR A 743 -6.98 13.22 -21.08
N GLU A 744 -7.68 13.90 -22.00
CA GLU A 744 -7.12 15.00 -22.79
C GLU A 744 -6.87 16.25 -21.93
N LYS A 745 -7.76 16.55 -20.97
CA LYS A 745 -7.65 17.70 -20.06
C LYS A 745 -6.50 17.56 -19.07
N THR A 746 -6.32 16.41 -18.44
CA THR A 746 -5.20 16.17 -17.51
C THR A 746 -3.85 16.21 -18.24
N GLN A 747 -3.77 15.66 -19.45
CA GLN A 747 -2.57 15.77 -20.29
C GLN A 747 -2.31 17.20 -20.79
N TRP A 748 -3.37 17.96 -21.07
CA TRP A 748 -3.27 19.39 -21.39
C TRP A 748 -2.80 20.21 -20.18
N LEU A 749 -3.30 19.94 -18.96
CA LEU A 749 -2.86 20.64 -17.74
C LEU A 749 -1.34 20.52 -17.55
N VAL A 750 -0.81 19.29 -17.62
CA VAL A 750 0.63 19.03 -17.47
C VAL A 750 1.46 19.71 -18.56
N SER A 751 1.06 19.63 -19.83
CA SER A 751 1.83 20.22 -20.94
C SER A 751 1.71 21.74 -21.06
N ASN A 752 0.52 22.30 -20.86
CA ASN A 752 0.23 23.73 -21.00
C ASN A 752 0.79 24.55 -19.83
N HIS A 753 0.83 23.96 -18.62
CA HIS A 753 1.41 24.58 -17.43
C HIS A 753 2.81 24.06 -17.06
N LYS A 754 3.36 23.10 -17.83
CA LYS A 754 4.69 22.48 -17.63
C LYS A 754 4.89 21.96 -16.20
N LEU A 755 3.92 21.19 -15.73
CA LEU A 755 3.88 20.71 -14.35
C LEU A 755 4.88 19.57 -14.13
N ASP A 756 5.62 19.63 -13.02
CA ASP A 756 6.38 18.51 -12.47
C ASP A 756 5.52 17.66 -11.52
N TYR A 757 4.43 18.23 -11.02
CA TYR A 757 3.59 17.67 -9.96
C TYR A 757 2.12 18.09 -10.17
N LEU A 758 1.17 17.16 -10.03
CA LEU A 758 -0.27 17.44 -10.07
C LEU A 758 -0.98 16.83 -8.85
N LYS A 759 -1.66 17.67 -8.07
CA LYS A 759 -2.55 17.27 -6.97
C LYS A 759 -3.99 17.22 -7.47
N HIS A 760 -4.66 16.08 -7.29
CA HIS A 760 -6.11 15.97 -7.50
C HIS A 760 -6.87 16.08 -6.18
N ASP A 761 -8.14 16.51 -6.22
CA ASP A 761 -8.97 16.78 -5.04
C ASP A 761 -10.48 16.77 -5.36
N CYS A 762 -11.32 16.91 -4.32
CA CYS A 762 -12.78 17.05 -4.36
C CYS A 762 -13.54 15.85 -4.99
N GLY A 763 -13.24 14.63 -4.55
CA GLY A 763 -14.11 13.46 -4.74
C GLY A 763 -14.20 12.93 -6.19
N PRO A 764 -13.12 12.36 -6.74
CA PRO A 764 -13.08 11.85 -8.12
C PRO A 764 -14.07 10.73 -8.44
N ILE A 765 -14.40 9.88 -7.46
CA ILE A 765 -15.13 8.64 -7.69
C ILE A 765 -16.61 8.84 -7.37
N VAL A 766 -17.42 8.81 -8.42
CA VAL A 766 -18.88 8.80 -8.34
C VAL A 766 -19.36 7.43 -7.85
N THR A 767 -20.01 7.37 -6.69
CA THR A 767 -20.58 6.13 -6.13
C THR A 767 -22.01 5.85 -6.60
N GLN A 768 -22.77 6.90 -6.93
CA GLN A 768 -24.15 6.85 -7.39
C GLN A 768 -24.33 7.81 -8.56
N CYS A 769 -25.02 7.39 -9.63
CA CYS A 769 -25.30 8.24 -10.79
C CYS A 769 -26.69 7.95 -11.35
N ASN A 770 -27.38 8.99 -11.85
CA ASN A 770 -28.73 8.87 -12.41
C ASN A 770 -28.80 8.65 -13.93
N LYS A 771 -27.66 8.72 -14.63
CA LYS A 771 -27.58 8.67 -16.10
C LYS A 771 -27.61 7.23 -16.63
N THR A 772 -28.74 6.81 -17.19
CA THR A 772 -28.93 5.46 -17.76
C THR A 772 -28.19 5.21 -19.08
N THR A 773 -27.53 6.22 -19.63
CA THR A 773 -26.69 6.15 -20.85
C THR A 773 -25.22 5.83 -20.57
N HIS A 774 -24.79 5.88 -19.30
CA HIS A 774 -23.42 5.54 -18.90
C HIS A 774 -23.24 4.03 -18.76
N ARG A 775 -21.97 3.60 -18.67
CA ARG A 775 -21.61 2.21 -18.35
C ARG A 775 -21.82 1.91 -16.86
N HIS A 776 -23.07 1.93 -16.39
CA HIS A 776 -23.46 1.41 -15.06
C HIS A 776 -24.98 1.20 -14.98
N ARG A 777 -25.47 0.26 -15.80
CA ARG A 777 -26.90 0.06 -16.07
C ARG A 777 -27.73 -0.21 -14.80
N TYR A 778 -27.12 -0.73 -13.75
CA TYR A 778 -27.80 -1.17 -12.52
C TYR A 778 -27.63 -0.19 -11.35
N GLY A 779 -26.81 0.86 -11.50
CA GLY A 779 -26.49 1.85 -10.47
C GLY A 779 -25.54 1.31 -9.39
N VAL A 780 -25.72 0.07 -8.95
CA VAL A 780 -24.79 -0.67 -8.07
C VAL A 780 -23.41 -0.88 -8.69
N ASP A 781 -23.29 -0.74 -10.01
CA ASP A 781 -22.05 -0.79 -10.78
C ASP A 781 -21.45 0.59 -11.09
N ALA A 782 -22.07 1.71 -10.65
CA ALA A 782 -21.58 3.06 -10.90
C ALA A 782 -20.21 3.30 -10.25
N SER A 783 -20.07 2.96 -8.96
CA SER A 783 -18.79 3.06 -8.26
C SER A 783 -17.68 2.22 -8.92
N TYR A 784 -18.01 1.06 -9.48
CA TYR A 784 -17.02 0.22 -10.17
C TYR A 784 -16.49 0.92 -11.43
N TRP A 785 -17.38 1.28 -12.35
CA TRP A 785 -16.97 1.83 -13.64
C TRP A 785 -16.43 3.27 -13.54
N ALA A 786 -16.90 4.07 -12.58
CA ALA A 786 -16.31 5.36 -12.27
C ALA A 786 -14.87 5.23 -11.72
N THR A 787 -14.62 4.25 -10.83
CA THR A 787 -13.27 3.97 -10.32
C THR A 787 -12.34 3.49 -11.44
N MET A 788 -12.78 2.53 -12.27
CA MET A 788 -12.00 2.05 -13.41
C MET A 788 -11.75 3.18 -14.44
N GLY A 789 -12.66 4.15 -14.54
CA GLY A 789 -12.46 5.37 -15.34
C GLY A 789 -11.42 6.31 -14.74
N TYR A 790 -11.47 6.56 -13.43
CA TYR A 790 -10.48 7.36 -12.68
C TYR A 790 -9.07 6.76 -12.77
N TYR A 791 -8.96 5.43 -12.77
CA TYR A 791 -7.71 4.70 -12.95
C TYR A 791 -7.13 4.87 -14.36
N ASP A 792 -7.94 4.65 -15.39
CA ASP A 792 -7.53 4.75 -16.80
C ASP A 792 -7.00 6.16 -17.16
N VAL A 793 -7.59 7.23 -16.62
CA VAL A 793 -7.10 8.60 -16.80
C VAL A 793 -5.70 8.79 -16.18
N GLN A 794 -5.49 8.35 -14.93
CA GLN A 794 -4.20 8.48 -14.23
C GLN A 794 -3.09 7.63 -14.86
N GLU A 795 -3.42 6.42 -15.29
CA GLU A 795 -2.48 5.52 -15.97
C GLU A 795 -2.02 6.11 -17.31
N LYS A 796 -2.96 6.64 -18.10
CA LYS A 796 -2.64 7.35 -19.36
C LYS A 796 -1.84 8.63 -19.12
N LEU A 797 -2.15 9.38 -18.05
CA LEU A 797 -1.41 10.59 -17.69
C LEU A 797 0.06 10.26 -17.37
N ARG A 798 0.32 9.22 -16.56
CA ARG A 798 1.68 8.77 -16.25
C ARG A 798 2.39 8.09 -17.42
N ALA A 799 1.66 7.42 -18.32
CA ALA A 799 2.24 6.88 -19.56
C ALA A 799 2.69 8.00 -20.51
N ALA A 800 1.95 9.12 -20.58
CA ALA A 800 2.33 10.29 -21.36
C ALA A 800 3.46 11.11 -20.70
N TYR A 801 3.44 11.24 -19.36
CA TYR A 801 4.39 12.03 -18.59
C TYR A 801 5.05 11.19 -17.48
N PRO A 802 6.00 10.28 -17.78
CA PRO A 802 6.57 9.34 -16.81
C PRO A 802 7.45 9.97 -15.71
N ARG A 803 7.53 11.30 -15.66
CA ARG A 803 8.20 12.08 -14.60
C ARG A 803 7.23 12.91 -13.74
N ILE A 804 5.92 12.87 -14.02
CA ILE A 804 4.91 13.60 -13.25
C ILE A 804 4.76 13.00 -11.86
N ILE A 805 4.94 13.82 -10.83
CA ILE A 805 4.52 13.48 -9.47
C ILE A 805 3.00 13.61 -9.41
N LEU A 806 2.32 12.64 -8.80
CA LEU A 806 0.86 12.66 -8.63
C LEU A 806 0.53 12.52 -7.15
N GLU A 807 -0.34 13.39 -6.68
CA GLU A 807 -0.87 13.36 -5.32
C GLU A 807 -2.38 13.17 -5.35
N ASN A 808 -2.87 12.26 -4.51
CA ASN A 808 -4.30 12.09 -4.27
C ASN A 808 -4.73 12.79 -2.97
N CYS A 809 -5.47 13.88 -3.11
CA CYS A 809 -6.37 14.40 -2.10
C CYS A 809 -7.83 14.06 -2.50
N SER A 810 -8.75 14.10 -1.54
CA SER A 810 -10.20 14.03 -1.78
C SER A 810 -10.92 14.61 -0.55
N GLY A 811 -10.71 15.88 -0.25
CA GLY A 811 -11.02 16.43 1.08
C GLY A 811 -10.18 15.72 2.14
N GLY A 812 -8.87 15.80 2.00
CA GLY A 812 -7.91 14.95 2.71
C GLY A 812 -8.01 13.46 2.33
N GLY A 813 -7.87 12.59 3.32
CA GLY A 813 -7.61 11.16 3.15
C GLY A 813 -8.83 10.26 2.90
N HIS A 814 -9.91 10.75 2.27
CA HIS A 814 -11.09 9.92 1.97
C HIS A 814 -10.78 8.74 1.02
N ILE A 815 -9.80 8.90 0.13
CA ILE A 815 -9.30 7.85 -0.76
C ILE A 815 -7.87 7.50 -0.32
N LYS A 816 -7.77 6.63 0.69
CA LYS A 816 -6.51 6.18 1.31
C LYS A 816 -6.49 4.65 1.35
N ASP A 817 -6.13 4.07 0.21
CA ASP A 817 -6.28 2.65 -0.11
C ASP A 817 -5.22 2.15 -1.12
N PHE A 818 -5.15 0.82 -1.29
CA PHE A 818 -4.17 0.17 -2.16
C PHE A 818 -4.47 0.33 -3.66
N GLY A 819 -5.70 0.72 -4.02
CA GLY A 819 -6.10 0.98 -5.40
C GLY A 819 -5.51 2.28 -5.94
N ILE A 820 -5.55 3.36 -5.14
CA ILE A 820 -4.97 4.64 -5.54
C ILE A 820 -3.43 4.65 -5.43
N ILE A 821 -2.87 3.90 -4.49
CA ILE A 821 -1.40 3.78 -4.31
C ILE A 821 -0.69 3.23 -5.55
N GLN A 822 -1.36 2.46 -6.42
CA GLN A 822 -0.79 2.01 -7.71
C GLN A 822 -0.58 3.15 -8.72
N ARG A 823 -1.27 4.27 -8.51
CA ARG A 823 -1.48 5.33 -9.50
C ARG A 823 -0.81 6.63 -9.08
N THR A 824 -0.82 6.96 -7.79
CA THR A 824 -0.20 8.16 -7.21
C THR A 824 1.09 7.87 -6.43
N HIS A 825 1.85 8.93 -6.14
CA HIS A 825 3.10 8.88 -5.39
C HIS A 825 2.90 9.22 -3.91
N TYR A 826 1.96 10.13 -3.62
CA TYR A 826 1.57 10.54 -2.27
C TYR A 826 0.04 10.58 -2.14
N THR A 827 -0.44 10.41 -0.91
CA THR A 827 -1.86 10.48 -0.54
C THR A 827 -1.99 11.31 0.73
N VAL A 828 -2.88 12.31 0.73
CA VAL A 828 -3.13 13.16 1.90
C VAL A 828 -3.65 12.34 3.07
N THR A 829 -3.02 12.49 4.24
CA THR A 829 -3.35 11.64 5.38
C THR A 829 -4.60 12.11 6.12
N THR A 830 -4.86 13.42 6.22
CA THR A 830 -6.07 14.03 6.81
C THR A 830 -6.27 15.48 6.34
N ASP A 831 -7.49 16.00 6.37
CA ASP A 831 -7.84 17.40 6.04
C ASP A 831 -7.89 18.33 7.27
N THR A 832 -7.29 17.90 8.39
CA THR A 832 -7.01 18.73 9.57
C THR A 832 -5.51 18.91 9.74
N LEU A 833 -4.97 19.98 9.17
CA LEU A 833 -3.55 20.28 8.97
C LEU A 833 -2.89 20.82 10.26
N SER A 834 -3.04 20.10 11.37
CA SER A 834 -2.73 20.54 12.74
C SER A 834 -1.91 19.49 13.48
N ASN A 835 -1.09 19.91 14.45
CA ASN A 835 -0.05 19.06 15.03
C ASN A 835 -0.57 17.73 15.62
N LEU A 836 -1.75 17.70 16.25
CA LEU A 836 -2.30 16.50 16.89
C LEU A 836 -3.01 15.57 15.90
N PRO A 837 -3.95 16.05 15.04
CA PRO A 837 -4.54 15.20 14.00
C PRO A 837 -3.53 14.58 13.04
N ASP A 838 -2.43 15.27 12.70
CA ASP A 838 -1.36 14.70 11.88
C ASP A 838 -0.72 13.47 12.54
N ARG A 839 -0.22 13.61 13.78
CA ARG A 839 0.40 12.48 14.51
C ARG A 839 -0.58 11.33 14.71
N GLN A 840 -1.86 11.63 14.95
CA GLN A 840 -2.93 10.64 15.02
C GLN A 840 -3.14 9.91 13.69
N SER A 841 -3.23 10.66 12.59
CA SER A 841 -3.46 10.10 11.24
C SER A 841 -2.31 9.23 10.78
N ILE A 842 -1.07 9.67 11.01
CA ILE A 842 0.13 8.91 10.68
C ILE A 842 0.18 7.64 11.53
N TYR A 843 0.06 7.75 12.87
CA TYR A 843 0.05 6.60 13.79
C TYR A 843 -0.97 5.52 13.39
N ASP A 844 -2.21 5.93 13.06
CA ASP A 844 -3.24 4.98 12.64
C ASP A 844 -2.93 4.36 11.25
N SER A 845 -2.44 5.17 10.31
CA SER A 845 -2.22 4.74 8.93
C SER A 845 -0.98 3.85 8.78
N THR A 846 0.07 4.03 9.61
CA THR A 846 1.31 3.24 9.53
C THR A 846 1.18 1.79 10.00
N PHE A 847 0.00 1.33 10.41
CA PHE A 847 -0.29 -0.10 10.51
C PHE A 847 -0.49 -0.77 9.13
N ALA A 848 -0.80 -0.01 8.07
CA ALA A 848 -1.10 -0.56 6.73
C ALA A 848 -0.40 0.14 5.55
N ILE A 849 -0.03 1.42 5.68
CA ILE A 849 0.51 2.25 4.60
C ILE A 849 1.87 2.84 5.04
N PRO A 850 2.94 2.72 4.23
CA PRO A 850 4.25 3.24 4.61
C PRO A 850 4.25 4.77 4.74
N PRO A 851 4.99 5.34 5.72
CA PRO A 851 5.02 6.78 5.97
C PRO A 851 5.47 7.61 4.75
N MET A 852 6.27 7.02 3.86
CA MET A 852 6.73 7.62 2.59
C MET A 852 5.59 8.03 1.63
N ILE A 853 4.38 7.48 1.79
CA ILE A 853 3.20 7.78 0.96
C ILE A 853 2.25 8.77 1.65
N LEU A 854 2.28 8.82 2.99
CA LEU A 854 1.37 9.63 3.79
C LEU A 854 1.81 11.10 3.74
N GLN A 855 1.16 11.88 2.89
CA GLN A 855 1.37 13.32 2.81
C GLN A 855 0.72 13.97 4.04
N ALA A 856 1.55 14.62 4.84
CA ALA A 856 1.16 15.36 6.03
C ALA A 856 1.40 16.85 5.80
N TYR A 857 0.47 17.66 6.32
CA TYR A 857 0.21 19.02 5.89
C TYR A 857 0.18 19.93 7.13
N THR A 858 0.75 21.14 7.05
CA THR A 858 0.89 22.00 8.25
C THR A 858 0.45 23.44 8.01
N TYR A 859 -0.73 23.80 8.53
CA TYR A 859 -1.19 25.19 8.67
C TYR A 859 -0.73 25.75 10.02
N GLU A 860 0.15 26.77 10.05
CA GLU A 860 0.39 27.47 11.31
C GLU A 860 -0.85 28.27 11.74
N ARG A 861 -1.15 28.27 13.04
CA ARG A 861 -2.09 29.17 13.72
C ARG A 861 -3.57 29.09 13.27
N ASN A 862 -3.91 28.43 12.16
CA ASN A 862 -5.26 28.36 11.57
C ASN A 862 -6.36 27.92 12.53
N TYR A 863 -6.06 26.94 13.39
CA TYR A 863 -7.01 26.40 14.38
C TYR A 863 -6.86 27.04 15.77
N HIS A 864 -5.91 27.97 15.93
CA HIS A 864 -5.54 28.62 17.20
C HIS A 864 -5.29 27.67 18.38
N VAL A 865 -4.86 26.43 18.13
CA VAL A 865 -4.52 25.45 19.17
C VAL A 865 -3.04 25.54 19.58
N PRO A 866 -2.69 25.28 20.85
CA PRO A 866 -1.30 25.27 21.28
C PRO A 866 -0.45 24.25 20.52
N GLY A 867 0.74 24.66 20.09
CA GLY A 867 1.66 23.84 19.31
C GLY A 867 1.54 23.99 17.79
N ASP A 868 0.52 24.69 17.26
CA ASP A 868 0.43 25.05 15.84
C ASP A 868 1.15 26.38 15.49
N ASP A 869 2.03 26.88 16.36
CA ASP A 869 2.96 27.97 16.00
C ASP A 869 4.08 27.45 15.07
N PRO A 870 4.63 28.27 14.15
CA PRO A 870 5.75 27.91 13.27
C PRO A 870 6.99 27.44 14.04
N GLY A 871 7.14 26.14 14.19
CA GLY A 871 8.16 25.57 15.06
C GLY A 871 8.30 24.06 14.96
N SER A 872 9.41 23.55 15.49
CA SER A 872 9.76 22.14 15.44
C SER A 872 8.72 21.19 16.05
N TYR A 873 7.78 21.65 16.88
CA TYR A 873 6.68 20.82 17.37
C TYR A 873 5.67 20.51 16.26
N LEU A 874 5.22 21.54 15.52
CA LEU A 874 4.36 21.40 14.34
C LEU A 874 5.09 20.68 13.20
N TRP A 875 6.29 21.15 12.81
CA TRP A 875 7.04 20.58 11.69
C TRP A 875 7.31 19.09 11.87
N ARG A 876 7.70 18.65 13.07
CA ARG A 876 8.02 17.24 13.33
C ARG A 876 6.80 16.33 13.39
N SER A 877 5.59 16.85 13.62
CA SER A 877 4.36 16.07 13.45
C SER A 877 4.23 15.58 12.00
N ALA A 878 4.53 16.42 11.01
CA ALA A 878 4.43 16.08 9.59
C ALA A 878 5.70 15.41 9.02
N MET A 879 6.89 15.71 9.55
CA MET A 879 8.15 15.01 9.16
C MET A 879 8.12 13.49 9.38
N MET A 880 7.17 12.97 10.16
CA MET A 880 6.93 11.53 10.28
C MET A 880 6.49 10.89 8.96
N GLY A 881 5.90 11.65 8.02
CA GLY A 881 5.47 11.18 6.70
C GLY A 881 6.23 11.83 5.53
N ALA A 882 5.54 11.99 4.40
CA ALA A 882 5.90 12.92 3.34
C ALA A 882 5.44 14.32 3.76
N TRP A 883 6.38 15.27 3.92
CA TRP A 883 6.07 16.56 4.55
C TRP A 883 5.83 17.68 3.52
N GLN A 884 4.66 18.31 3.65
CA GLN A 884 4.32 19.58 3.01
C GLN A 884 4.05 20.66 4.07
N ILE A 885 4.42 21.88 3.74
CA ILE A 885 4.12 23.08 4.53
C ILE A 885 3.07 23.90 3.79
N ASP A 886 2.06 24.37 4.51
CA ASP A 886 0.89 25.04 3.94
C ASP A 886 0.70 26.37 4.69
N PRO A 887 1.51 27.43 4.47
CA PRO A 887 1.46 28.54 5.42
C PRO A 887 0.17 29.37 5.39
N THR A 888 -0.14 30.02 6.51
CA THR A 888 -1.29 30.92 6.66
C THR A 888 -0.96 32.39 6.47
N ASN A 889 0.21 32.86 6.92
CA ASN A 889 0.70 34.20 6.59
C ASN A 889 2.21 34.35 6.81
N THR A 890 3.02 34.10 5.78
CA THR A 890 4.48 34.20 5.88
C THR A 890 5.01 35.64 6.04
N ARG A 891 4.17 36.67 5.84
CA ARG A 891 4.57 38.08 6.01
C ARG A 891 4.83 38.44 7.47
N ILE A 892 4.17 37.76 8.41
CA ILE A 892 4.32 37.99 9.86
C ILE A 892 5.33 37.05 10.54
N TRP A 893 5.91 36.09 9.80
CA TRP A 893 6.92 35.19 10.36
C TRP A 893 8.19 35.97 10.75
N THR A 894 8.63 35.78 11.98
CA THR A 894 9.93 36.18 12.49
C THR A 894 11.06 35.36 11.84
N ASP A 895 12.30 35.80 12.00
CA ASP A 895 13.44 35.06 11.48
C ASP A 895 13.76 33.80 12.30
N GLU A 896 13.34 33.75 13.58
CA GLU A 896 13.41 32.54 14.41
C GLU A 896 12.53 31.41 13.84
N GLU A 897 11.32 31.74 13.38
CA GLU A 897 10.36 30.81 12.77
C GLU A 897 10.83 30.30 11.39
N LYS A 898 11.37 31.20 10.55
CA LYS A 898 11.96 30.85 9.24
C LYS A 898 13.15 29.90 9.39
N ASP A 899 14.02 30.16 10.36
CA ASP A 899 15.19 29.31 10.61
C ASP A 899 14.81 27.96 11.25
N SER A 900 13.72 27.90 12.02
CA SER A 900 13.14 26.64 12.48
C SER A 900 12.71 25.76 11.30
N ALA A 901 11.94 26.31 10.35
CA ALA A 901 11.53 25.61 9.14
C ALA A 901 12.74 25.14 8.29
N ARG A 902 13.75 26.01 8.07
CA ARG A 902 15.01 25.66 7.40
C ARG A 902 15.75 24.51 8.09
N SER A 903 15.86 24.57 9.42
CA SER A 903 16.59 23.58 10.22
C SER A 903 15.94 22.21 10.15
N ASP A 904 14.63 22.12 10.37
CA ASP A 904 13.91 20.84 10.32
C ASP A 904 13.80 20.32 8.87
N ALA A 905 13.69 21.19 7.85
CA ALA A 905 13.78 20.81 6.44
C ALA A 905 15.14 20.19 6.08
N GLN A 906 16.26 20.75 6.55
CA GLN A 906 17.58 20.17 6.32
C GLN A 906 17.73 18.80 7.01
N ILE A 907 17.22 18.66 8.24
CA ILE A 907 17.18 17.36 8.95
C ILE A 907 16.32 16.34 8.19
N TYR A 908 15.19 16.77 7.62
CA TYR A 908 14.35 15.91 6.79
C TYR A 908 15.12 15.36 5.59
N LYS A 909 15.82 16.23 4.85
CA LYS A 909 16.58 15.85 3.65
C LYS A 909 17.74 14.89 3.94
N ASP A 910 18.56 15.20 4.95
CA ASP A 910 19.79 14.45 5.24
C ASP A 910 19.53 13.15 6.03
N TRP A 911 18.57 13.19 6.96
CA TRP A 911 18.34 12.11 7.92
C TRP A 911 17.05 11.33 7.66
N VAL A 912 15.89 12.01 7.59
CA VAL A 912 14.58 11.33 7.56
C VAL A 912 14.30 10.69 6.21
N ARG A 913 14.26 11.47 5.13
CA ARG A 913 13.90 11.05 3.76
C ARG A 913 14.59 9.74 3.32
N PRO A 914 15.92 9.55 3.50
CA PRO A 914 16.56 8.32 3.08
C PRO A 914 16.08 7.07 3.84
N MET A 915 15.61 7.20 5.08
CA MET A 915 15.09 6.09 5.89
C MET A 915 13.65 5.71 5.53
N LEU A 916 12.83 6.64 5.04
CA LEU A 916 11.41 6.37 4.73
C LEU A 916 11.25 5.29 3.62
N LYS A 917 12.31 5.04 2.83
CA LYS A 917 12.38 4.00 1.80
C LYS A 917 12.41 2.57 2.38
N ASP A 918 12.81 2.38 3.64
CA ASP A 918 12.87 1.07 4.30
C ASP A 918 12.54 1.08 5.81
N ALA A 919 11.81 2.11 6.28
CA ALA A 919 11.51 2.27 7.69
C ALA A 919 10.66 1.13 8.27
N GLN A 920 11.22 0.40 9.23
CA GLN A 920 10.49 -0.33 10.26
C GLN A 920 9.88 0.70 11.21
N VAL A 921 8.54 0.78 11.23
CA VAL A 921 7.79 1.72 12.07
C VAL A 921 7.32 1.02 13.32
N HIS A 922 7.80 1.47 14.49
CA HIS A 922 7.44 0.87 15.77
C HIS A 922 6.52 1.78 16.59
N HIS A 923 5.33 1.26 16.89
CA HIS A 923 4.33 1.93 17.74
C HIS A 923 4.68 1.64 19.21
N ILE A 924 5.54 2.50 19.76
CA ILE A 924 6.20 2.35 21.09
C ILE A 924 5.50 3.06 22.25
N LEU A 925 4.72 4.10 21.97
CA LEU A 925 3.86 4.82 22.90
C LEU A 925 2.40 4.74 22.42
N PRO A 926 1.41 5.07 23.27
CA PRO A 926 0.00 5.09 22.86
C PRO A 926 -0.27 6.04 21.68
N ARG A 927 -1.40 5.83 20.98
CA ARG A 927 -1.93 6.76 19.98
C ARG A 927 -2.01 8.18 20.60
N PRO A 928 -1.54 9.24 19.91
CA PRO A 928 -1.58 10.60 20.44
C PRO A 928 -2.98 11.04 20.88
N ASP A 929 -3.09 11.64 22.07
CA ASP A 929 -4.35 12.13 22.64
C ASP A 929 -4.34 13.64 23.00
N GLY A 930 -3.19 14.30 22.85
CA GLY A 930 -3.01 15.72 23.17
C GLY A 930 -2.67 16.02 24.65
N VAL A 931 -2.61 15.01 25.52
CA VAL A 931 -2.40 15.16 26.96
C VAL A 931 -1.20 14.35 27.46
N HIS A 932 -1.08 13.09 27.06
CA HIS A 932 0.02 12.22 27.45
C HIS A 932 1.18 12.29 26.43
N TRP A 933 2.37 11.84 26.84
CA TRP A 933 3.51 11.76 25.93
C TRP A 933 3.24 10.77 24.79
N ASP A 934 3.48 11.21 23.56
CA ASP A 934 3.28 10.43 22.34
C ASP A 934 4.58 10.39 21.49
N GLY A 935 4.72 9.37 20.66
CA GLY A 935 5.95 9.16 19.91
C GLY A 935 6.08 7.78 19.26
N MET A 936 6.95 7.69 18.26
CA MET A 936 7.16 6.51 17.41
C MET A 936 8.64 6.35 17.06
N PHE A 937 9.13 5.12 16.98
CA PHE A 937 10.52 4.83 16.64
C PHE A 937 10.63 4.22 15.25
N TYR A 938 11.38 4.86 14.36
CA TYR A 938 11.64 4.41 13.00
C TYR A 938 13.06 3.86 12.92
N TRP A 939 13.24 2.67 12.37
CA TRP A 939 14.56 2.06 12.12
C TRP A 939 14.71 1.71 10.63
N SER A 940 15.85 2.04 10.03
CA SER A 940 16.20 1.68 8.65
C SER A 940 17.22 0.54 8.67
N PRO A 941 16.85 -0.70 8.31
CA PRO A 941 17.79 -1.82 8.28
C PRO A 941 18.95 -1.64 7.29
N ASN A 942 18.73 -1.00 6.14
CA ASN A 942 19.78 -0.80 5.14
C ASN A 942 20.76 0.31 5.53
N LEU A 943 20.28 1.42 6.13
CA LEU A 943 21.14 2.51 6.59
C LEU A 943 21.70 2.27 8.00
N LYS A 944 21.21 1.24 8.72
CA LYS A 944 21.52 0.91 10.11
C LYS A 944 21.42 2.14 11.05
N ARG A 945 20.39 2.95 10.84
CA ARG A 945 20.12 4.18 11.60
C ARG A 945 18.64 4.33 11.91
N GLY A 946 18.32 5.06 12.97
CA GLY A 946 16.97 5.24 13.47
C GLY A 946 16.66 6.65 13.93
N THR A 947 15.38 6.93 14.10
CA THR A 947 14.83 8.19 14.59
C THR A 947 13.68 7.87 15.54
N LEU A 948 13.81 8.25 16.80
CA LEU A 948 12.70 8.34 17.73
C LEU A 948 12.12 9.75 17.64
N TYR A 949 10.89 9.85 17.14
CA TYR A 949 10.05 11.04 17.26
C TYR A 949 9.40 11.01 18.64
N ILE A 950 9.63 12.05 19.45
CA ILE A 950 9.07 12.12 20.81
C ILE A 950 8.46 13.51 21.07
N PHE A 951 7.23 13.50 21.58
CA PHE A 951 6.43 14.70 21.82
C PHE A 951 5.94 14.73 23.27
N ARG A 952 5.97 15.92 23.86
CA ARG A 952 5.25 16.26 25.09
C ARG A 952 4.13 17.26 24.75
N PRO A 953 2.86 16.81 24.66
CA PRO A 953 1.67 17.66 24.59
C PRO A 953 1.39 18.39 25.93
N ASP A 954 0.13 18.50 26.37
CA ASP A 954 -0.25 19.18 27.62
C ASP A 954 0.16 18.47 28.93
N SER A 955 1.13 17.55 28.87
CA SER A 955 1.47 16.66 29.99
C SER A 955 2.11 17.41 31.16
N ASP A 956 1.72 17.06 32.39
CA ASP A 956 2.41 17.54 33.61
C ASP A 956 3.81 16.94 33.78
N ASP A 957 4.01 15.70 33.33
CA ASP A 957 5.31 15.02 33.39
C ASP A 957 6.29 15.65 32.40
N SER A 958 7.41 16.16 32.91
CA SER A 958 8.49 16.75 32.09
C SER A 958 9.60 15.76 31.71
N GLN A 959 9.42 14.49 32.07
CA GLN A 959 10.32 13.38 31.76
C GLN A 959 9.52 12.11 31.42
N GLN A 960 10.04 11.29 30.51
CA GLN A 960 9.48 9.99 30.15
C GLN A 960 10.61 8.95 29.97
N THR A 961 10.36 7.68 30.29
CA THR A 961 11.29 6.58 29.99
C THR A 961 10.74 5.74 28.84
N VAL A 962 11.33 5.90 27.65
CA VAL A 962 10.86 5.26 26.41
C VAL A 962 11.67 4.01 26.11
N ARG A 963 11.00 2.87 25.97
CA ARG A 963 11.60 1.61 25.48
C ARG A 963 11.45 1.52 23.96
N LEU A 964 12.50 1.10 23.28
CA LEU A 964 12.49 0.87 21.83
C LEU A 964 12.05 -0.56 21.48
N LYS A 965 11.86 -0.83 20.19
CA LYS A 965 11.67 -2.15 19.58
C LYS A 965 12.66 -2.36 18.42
N GLY A 966 12.69 -3.55 17.82
CA GLY A 966 13.30 -3.81 16.51
C GLY A 966 14.83 -3.90 16.46
N LEU A 967 15.52 -3.63 17.57
CA LEU A 967 16.99 -3.66 17.63
C LEU A 967 17.52 -5.08 17.90
N GLU A 968 18.67 -5.43 17.32
CA GLU A 968 19.43 -6.63 17.71
C GLU A 968 19.93 -6.46 19.16
N PRO A 969 19.52 -7.32 20.13
CA PRO A 969 19.85 -7.17 21.54
C PRO A 969 21.35 -7.06 21.86
N ALA A 970 22.21 -7.78 21.14
CA ALA A 970 23.66 -7.73 21.30
C ALA A 970 24.34 -6.64 20.47
N GLY A 971 23.59 -5.92 19.62
CA GLY A 971 24.08 -4.77 18.86
C GLY A 971 24.43 -3.60 19.77
N MET A 972 25.43 -2.81 19.38
CA MET A 972 25.82 -1.58 20.06
C MET A 972 25.39 -0.38 19.21
N TYR A 973 24.76 0.61 19.83
CA TYR A 973 24.15 1.74 19.12
C TYR A 973 24.58 3.07 19.74
N ARG A 974 24.96 4.03 18.89
CA ARG A 974 25.14 5.43 19.27
C ARG A 974 23.78 6.11 19.35
N VAL A 975 23.56 6.86 20.43
CA VAL A 975 22.35 7.66 20.67
C VAL A 975 22.75 9.12 20.84
N TRP A 976 22.03 10.03 20.18
CA TRP A 976 22.08 11.47 20.42
C TRP A 976 20.74 12.12 20.05
N CYS A 977 20.65 13.45 20.05
CA CYS A 977 19.43 14.18 19.67
C CYS A 977 19.74 15.55 19.05
N GLU A 978 18.71 16.25 18.56
CA GLU A 978 18.84 17.61 18.00
C GLU A 978 18.83 18.67 19.11
N ASP A 979 17.84 18.64 20.00
CA ASP A 979 17.57 19.72 20.96
C ASP A 979 18.08 19.45 22.39
N GLY A 980 18.70 18.28 22.63
CA GLY A 980 19.45 17.98 23.85
C GLY A 980 18.63 17.36 24.99
N SER A 981 17.52 16.67 24.67
CA SER A 981 16.67 15.94 25.64
C SER A 981 17.33 14.69 26.25
N VAL A 982 18.31 14.09 25.56
CA VAL A 982 19.12 12.94 26.01
C VAL A 982 20.63 13.24 25.90
N PRO A 983 21.49 12.67 26.75
CA PRO A 983 22.95 12.74 26.57
C PRO A 983 23.41 11.86 25.41
N VAL A 984 24.59 12.17 24.85
CA VAL A 984 25.23 11.30 23.85
C VAL A 984 25.81 10.06 24.55
N GLY A 985 25.53 8.87 24.00
CA GLY A 985 26.00 7.60 24.58
C GLY A 985 26.13 6.48 23.55
N GLU A 986 26.78 5.39 23.97
CA GLU A 986 26.70 4.07 23.32
C GLU A 986 25.96 3.11 24.25
N HIS A 987 24.96 2.40 23.72
CA HIS A 987 24.04 1.53 24.45
C HIS A 987 23.85 0.20 23.71
N THR A 988 23.62 -0.91 24.41
CA THR A 988 23.22 -2.15 23.74
C THR A 988 21.75 -2.10 23.32
N GLY A 989 21.37 -2.91 22.31
CA GLY A 989 19.96 -3.09 21.94
C GLY A 989 19.13 -3.60 23.11
N ALA A 990 19.69 -4.45 23.97
CA ALA A 990 19.06 -4.90 25.20
C ALA A 990 18.78 -3.75 26.18
N ASP A 991 19.72 -2.83 26.40
CA ASP A 991 19.50 -1.65 27.25
C ASP A 991 18.35 -0.79 26.72
N LEU A 992 18.37 -0.51 25.42
CA LEU A 992 17.40 0.38 24.74
C LEU A 992 15.97 -0.19 24.71
N MET A 993 15.82 -1.51 24.65
CA MET A 993 14.51 -2.17 24.64
C MET A 993 14.00 -2.54 26.04
N GLN A 994 14.88 -2.80 27.02
CA GLN A 994 14.48 -3.27 28.36
C GLN A 994 14.47 -2.15 29.42
N ALA A 995 15.56 -1.38 29.50
CA ALA A 995 15.66 -0.23 30.41
C ALA A 995 15.02 1.02 29.80
N GLY A 996 15.31 1.27 28.51
CA GLY A 996 14.84 2.44 27.76
C GLY A 996 15.69 3.69 27.95
N LEU A 997 15.34 4.73 27.20
CA LEU A 997 15.94 6.06 27.27
C LEU A 997 15.12 6.97 28.18
N ALA A 998 15.76 7.59 29.17
CA ALA A 998 15.16 8.64 29.98
C ALA A 998 15.29 9.99 29.26
N ILE A 999 14.15 10.54 28.82
CA ILE A 999 14.05 11.72 27.96
C ILE A 999 13.45 12.88 28.76
N GLY A 1000 14.03 14.07 28.67
CA GLY A 1000 13.53 15.28 29.35
C GLY A 1000 13.07 16.37 28.39
N LEU A 1001 11.77 16.69 28.40
CA LEU A 1001 11.16 17.79 27.65
C LEU A 1001 10.52 18.76 28.64
N GLN A 1002 11.15 19.91 28.88
CA GLN A 1002 10.79 20.79 30.00
C GLN A 1002 9.58 21.70 29.75
N GLN A 1003 9.27 22.01 28.49
CA GLN A 1003 8.05 22.73 28.10
C GLN A 1003 6.94 21.75 27.70
N ARG A 1004 5.67 22.13 27.91
CA ARG A 1004 4.54 21.52 27.20
C ARG A 1004 4.58 21.97 25.73
N TYR A 1005 3.96 21.20 24.84
CA TYR A 1005 3.99 21.40 23.37
C TYR A 1005 5.42 21.51 22.81
N SER A 1006 6.29 20.59 23.24
CA SER A 1006 7.67 20.49 22.75
C SER A 1006 8.03 19.07 22.30
N SER A 1007 9.06 18.95 21.47
CA SER A 1007 9.50 17.68 20.86
C SER A 1007 11.02 17.62 20.77
N ASP A 1008 11.58 16.44 20.49
CA ASP A 1008 12.97 16.26 20.05
C ASP A 1008 13.02 15.15 18.99
N LEU A 1009 14.12 15.11 18.23
CA LEU A 1009 14.47 14.00 17.35
C LEU A 1009 15.65 13.27 17.97
N ILE A 1010 15.41 12.05 18.46
CA ILE A 1010 16.45 11.23 19.07
C ILE A 1010 16.98 10.27 18.00
N PHE A 1011 18.24 10.47 17.62
CA PHE A 1011 18.90 9.77 16.52
C PHE A 1011 19.64 8.54 17.05
N LEU A 1012 19.51 7.42 16.33
CA LEU A 1012 20.21 6.17 16.60
C LEU A 1012 21.07 5.75 15.41
N GLN A 1013 22.21 5.13 15.66
CA GLN A 1013 23.05 4.52 14.62
C GLN A 1013 23.78 3.29 15.16
N ASP A 1014 23.86 2.22 14.37
CA ASP A 1014 24.73 1.07 14.66
C ASP A 1014 26.20 1.53 14.82
N ALA A 1015 26.81 1.21 15.97
CA ALA A 1015 28.14 1.67 16.34
C ALA A 1015 29.28 1.06 15.49
N SER A 1016 28.99 0.06 14.65
CA SER A 1016 29.93 -0.46 13.62
C SER A 1016 30.13 0.49 12.44
N LEU A 1017 29.22 1.45 12.22
CA LEU A 1017 29.41 2.52 11.24
C LEU A 1017 30.39 3.60 11.75
N PRO A 1018 30.99 4.40 10.86
CA PRO A 1018 31.74 5.59 11.27
C PRO A 1018 30.90 6.55 12.11
N LYS A 1019 31.54 7.17 13.11
CA LYS A 1019 30.95 8.23 13.92
C LYS A 1019 30.53 9.42 13.03
N PRO A 1020 29.32 9.99 13.17
CA PRO A 1020 28.91 11.16 12.39
C PRO A 1020 29.77 12.38 12.66
N ASP A 1021 30.12 13.14 11.62
CA ASP A 1021 31.02 14.30 11.72
C ASP A 1021 30.49 15.42 12.64
N GLY A 1022 29.15 15.56 12.72
CA GLY A 1022 28.50 16.52 13.62
C GLY A 1022 28.52 16.15 15.11
N LEU A 1023 28.94 14.93 15.48
CA LEU A 1023 28.89 14.41 16.85
C LEU A 1023 30.07 14.94 17.72
N VAL A 1024 30.26 16.26 17.73
CA VAL A 1024 31.34 17.00 18.41
C VAL A 1024 30.73 18.01 19.39
N MET A 1025 31.26 18.10 20.62
CA MET A 1025 30.79 19.02 21.66
C MET A 1025 30.95 20.49 21.25
N PRO A 1026 30.07 21.41 21.72
CA PRO A 1026 30.19 22.82 21.39
C PRO A 1026 31.44 23.47 22.02
N GLY A 1027 32.04 24.39 21.28
CA GLY A 1027 33.22 25.16 21.69
C GLY A 1027 32.94 26.18 22.80
N ALA A 1028 34.02 26.71 23.38
CA ALA A 1028 33.98 27.85 24.31
C ALA A 1028 33.31 29.07 23.65
N PHE A 1029 32.47 29.78 24.41
CA PHE A 1029 31.75 30.97 23.95
C PHE A 1029 31.25 31.80 25.14
N GLN A 1030 31.00 33.09 24.94
CA GLN A 1030 30.65 34.05 25.99
C GLN A 1030 29.35 34.79 25.65
N LEU A 1031 28.66 35.24 26.69
CA LEU A 1031 27.53 36.17 26.56
C LEU A 1031 28.04 37.55 26.11
N GLY A 1032 27.27 38.19 25.24
CA GLY A 1032 27.42 39.60 24.89
C GLY A 1032 26.59 40.49 25.81
N GLU A 1033 26.35 41.73 25.36
CA GLU A 1033 25.52 42.67 26.10
C GLU A 1033 24.03 42.36 25.91
N ALA A 1034 23.24 42.72 26.93
CA ALA A 1034 21.78 42.66 26.93
C ALA A 1034 21.23 44.06 26.63
N GLU A 1035 20.75 44.28 25.40
CA GLU A 1035 20.20 45.56 24.97
C GLU A 1035 18.73 45.66 25.41
N VAL A 1036 18.50 46.27 26.58
CA VAL A 1036 17.16 46.42 27.17
C VAL A 1036 16.48 47.71 26.70
N LYS A 1037 15.20 47.64 26.35
CA LYS A 1037 14.37 48.75 25.86
C LYS A 1037 13.07 48.84 26.67
N ALA A 1038 12.64 50.07 26.95
CA ALA A 1038 11.27 50.35 27.35
C ALA A 1038 10.49 50.75 26.09
N GLY A 1039 9.27 50.26 25.95
CA GLY A 1039 8.21 51.00 25.31
C GLY A 1039 7.35 51.73 26.35
N PRO A 1040 6.29 52.40 25.93
CA PRO A 1040 5.27 52.93 26.83
C PRO A 1040 4.33 51.85 27.40
N PHE A 1041 4.33 50.65 26.82
CA PHE A 1041 3.44 49.54 27.20
C PHE A 1041 4.18 48.29 27.70
N ASP A 1042 5.34 47.98 27.13
CA ASP A 1042 6.13 46.79 27.45
C ASP A 1042 7.60 47.11 27.78
N THR A 1043 8.35 46.10 28.23
CA THR A 1043 9.81 46.13 28.12
C THR A 1043 10.30 44.91 27.36
N SER A 1044 11.34 45.13 26.57
CA SER A 1044 11.98 44.09 25.77
C SER A 1044 13.49 44.09 25.97
N VAL A 1045 14.12 42.96 25.65
CA VAL A 1045 15.56 42.81 25.65
C VAL A 1045 16.01 42.02 24.43
N THR A 1046 17.04 42.52 23.74
CA THR A 1046 17.79 41.74 22.75
C THR A 1046 19.05 41.21 23.41
N LEU A 1047 19.18 39.89 23.47
CA LEU A 1047 20.30 39.17 24.08
C LEU A 1047 21.23 38.69 22.98
N THR A 1048 22.55 38.83 23.16
CA THR A 1048 23.56 38.52 22.14
C THR A 1048 24.66 37.60 22.68
N TRP A 1049 25.34 36.81 21.85
CA TRP A 1049 26.47 35.98 22.28
C TRP A 1049 27.48 35.73 21.15
N THR A 1050 28.72 35.39 21.53
CA THR A 1050 29.74 34.97 20.55
C THR A 1050 29.39 33.58 19.97
N PRO A 1051 29.68 33.28 18.69
CA PRO A 1051 29.44 31.96 18.13
C PRO A 1051 30.29 30.87 18.82
N SER A 1052 29.64 29.77 19.18
CA SER A 1052 30.28 28.54 19.65
C SER A 1052 30.58 27.62 18.47
N ALA A 1053 31.81 27.11 18.37
CA ALA A 1053 32.18 26.13 17.35
C ALA A 1053 31.34 24.85 17.49
N HIS A 1054 30.91 24.26 16.37
CA HIS A 1054 30.05 23.06 16.29
C HIS A 1054 28.62 23.20 16.84
N ALA A 1055 28.21 24.38 17.34
CA ALA A 1055 26.82 24.62 17.70
C ALA A 1055 25.92 24.66 16.45
N ARG A 1056 24.80 23.94 16.50
CA ARG A 1056 23.71 23.95 15.50
C ARG A 1056 22.60 24.93 15.90
N LYS A 1057 22.30 24.99 17.20
CA LYS A 1057 21.29 25.85 17.81
C LYS A 1057 21.78 26.36 19.18
N TYR A 1058 21.09 27.33 19.74
CA TYR A 1058 21.29 27.85 21.09
C TYR A 1058 19.95 27.87 21.82
N ARG A 1059 19.90 27.32 23.04
CA ARG A 1059 18.77 27.51 23.96
C ARG A 1059 19.08 28.70 24.87
N ILE A 1060 18.19 29.68 24.90
CA ILE A 1060 18.29 30.89 25.71
C ILE A 1060 17.20 30.85 26.76
N GLN A 1061 17.53 31.10 28.01
CA GLN A 1061 16.58 31.13 29.12
C GLN A 1061 16.66 32.47 29.84
N VAL A 1062 15.51 33.05 30.20
CA VAL A 1062 15.35 34.33 30.90
C VAL A 1062 14.37 34.17 32.05
N ALA A 1063 14.78 34.51 33.27
CA ALA A 1063 13.94 34.36 34.46
C ALA A 1063 14.36 35.29 35.60
N ARG A 1064 13.52 35.41 36.64
CA ARG A 1064 13.97 35.95 37.95
C ARG A 1064 14.96 35.00 38.64
N SER A 1065 14.82 33.69 38.41
CA SER A 1065 15.80 32.67 38.78
C SER A 1065 15.64 31.46 37.84
N LEU A 1066 16.74 30.93 37.32
CA LEU A 1066 16.74 29.87 36.29
C LEU A 1066 16.46 28.46 36.83
N ASP A 1067 16.23 28.31 38.14
CA ASP A 1067 15.72 27.10 38.79
C ASP A 1067 14.18 27.09 38.95
N GLY A 1068 13.52 28.20 38.64
CA GLY A 1068 12.06 28.34 38.66
C GLY A 1068 11.37 27.76 37.42
N LYS A 1069 10.08 27.40 37.57
CA LYS A 1069 9.24 26.94 36.44
C LYS A 1069 8.92 28.04 35.43
N ASP A 1070 9.04 29.31 35.83
CA ASP A 1070 8.55 30.48 35.09
C ASP A 1070 9.59 31.05 34.10
N ALA A 1071 10.57 30.24 33.70
CA ALA A 1071 11.68 30.66 32.86
C ALA A 1071 11.30 30.70 31.37
N GLN A 1072 11.06 31.90 30.84
CA GLN A 1072 10.89 32.12 29.39
C GLN A 1072 12.11 31.55 28.65
N THR A 1073 11.88 30.70 27.65
CA THR A 1073 12.95 29.92 27.02
C THR A 1073 12.73 29.81 25.52
N LYS A 1074 13.69 30.29 24.73
CA LYS A 1074 13.73 30.21 23.26
C LYS A 1074 14.81 29.23 22.80
N VAL A 1075 14.67 28.71 21.58
CA VAL A 1075 15.72 27.96 20.88
C VAL A 1075 15.87 28.56 19.48
N VAL A 1076 17.08 29.01 19.13
CA VAL A 1076 17.36 29.69 17.84
C VAL A 1076 18.64 29.14 17.20
N SER A 1077 18.72 29.25 15.88
CA SER A 1077 19.93 29.09 15.06
C SER A 1077 20.96 30.22 15.26
N GLY A 1078 20.45 31.45 15.42
CA GLY A 1078 21.21 32.70 15.38
C GLY A 1078 22.11 32.95 16.60
N LEU A 1079 22.69 34.15 16.62
CA LEU A 1079 23.58 34.64 17.69
C LEU A 1079 22.96 35.74 18.57
N HIS A 1080 21.64 35.91 18.43
CA HIS A 1080 20.83 36.78 19.24
C HIS A 1080 19.42 36.19 19.41
N ALA A 1081 18.71 36.63 20.46
CA ALA A 1081 17.29 36.35 20.65
C ALA A 1081 16.64 37.53 21.37
N THR A 1082 15.41 37.87 20.97
CA THR A 1082 14.64 38.97 21.57
C THR A 1082 13.49 38.43 22.41
N PHE A 1083 13.34 38.96 23.62
CA PHE A 1083 12.22 38.69 24.52
C PHE A 1083 11.50 40.02 24.79
N SER A 1084 10.19 40.08 24.57
CA SER A 1084 9.34 41.26 24.77
C SER A 1084 8.29 40.99 25.85
N ASN A 1085 7.46 41.98 26.21
CA ASN A 1085 6.44 41.84 27.25
C ASN A 1085 7.03 41.39 28.62
N LEU A 1086 8.29 41.73 28.88
CA LEU A 1086 8.92 41.53 30.18
C LEU A 1086 8.36 42.55 31.16
N SER A 1087 8.12 42.13 32.41
CA SER A 1087 7.64 43.02 33.47
C SER A 1087 8.64 44.16 33.69
N PRO A 1088 8.22 45.43 33.74
CA PRO A 1088 9.12 46.57 33.99
C PRO A 1088 9.71 46.53 35.41
N GLU A 1089 10.75 47.35 35.63
CA GLU A 1089 11.46 47.55 36.91
C GLU A 1089 11.85 46.23 37.63
N THR A 1090 12.11 45.17 36.87
CA THR A 1090 12.34 43.80 37.35
C THR A 1090 13.76 43.33 37.01
N GLY A 1091 14.49 42.88 38.04
CA GLY A 1091 15.77 42.18 37.84
C GLY A 1091 15.55 40.78 37.26
N LEU A 1092 16.27 40.45 36.19
CA LEU A 1092 16.23 39.18 35.49
C LEU A 1092 17.66 38.67 35.23
N CYS A 1093 17.82 37.35 35.30
CA CYS A 1093 19.03 36.65 34.90
C CYS A 1093 18.76 35.80 33.65
N TRP A 1094 19.80 35.58 32.85
CA TRP A 1094 19.72 34.82 31.62
C TRP A 1094 20.95 33.93 31.38
N SER A 1095 20.74 32.88 30.60
CA SER A 1095 21.80 31.98 30.15
C SER A 1095 21.60 31.57 28.70
N VAL A 1096 22.70 31.18 28.05
CA VAL A 1096 22.72 30.57 26.72
C VAL A 1096 23.40 29.20 26.80
N THR A 1097 22.76 28.19 26.22
CA THR A 1097 23.30 26.84 26.07
C THR A 1097 23.43 26.52 24.59
N ALA A 1098 24.66 26.41 24.10
CA ALA A 1098 24.94 25.90 22.76
C ALA A 1098 24.58 24.41 22.67
N LEU A 1099 23.91 24.03 21.58
CA LEU A 1099 23.41 22.68 21.29
C LEU A 1099 24.08 22.14 20.02
N SER A 1100 24.45 20.87 20.07
CA SER A 1100 25.06 20.12 18.96
C SER A 1100 24.72 18.65 19.10
N TRP A 1101 24.88 17.86 18.04
CA TRP A 1101 24.74 16.40 18.15
C TRP A 1101 25.76 15.79 19.13
N GLY A 1102 26.95 16.39 19.28
CA GLY A 1102 27.94 15.91 20.26
C GLY A 1102 27.60 16.23 21.71
N GLY A 1103 26.53 16.99 21.97
CA GLY A 1103 26.05 17.37 23.30
C GLY A 1103 25.82 18.87 23.45
N ARG A 1104 25.70 19.32 24.70
CA ARG A 1104 25.37 20.70 25.06
C ARG A 1104 26.44 21.36 25.91
N ARG A 1105 26.68 22.66 25.72
CA ARG A 1105 27.60 23.47 26.53
C ARG A 1105 26.93 24.79 26.91
N ASN A 1106 26.96 25.14 28.18
CA ASN A 1106 26.60 26.49 28.62
C ASN A 1106 27.68 27.48 28.18
N HIS A 1107 27.34 28.76 28.10
CA HIS A 1107 28.33 29.84 27.98
C HIS A 1107 29.36 29.77 29.12
N ASP A 1108 30.54 30.33 28.86
CA ASP A 1108 31.56 30.53 29.89
C ASP A 1108 31.23 31.80 30.72
N GLY A 1109 31.64 31.81 32.00
CA GLY A 1109 31.42 32.93 32.92
C GLY A 1109 30.18 32.80 33.83
N PRO A 1110 29.84 33.86 34.59
CA PRO A 1110 28.59 33.92 35.37
C PRO A 1110 27.38 34.08 34.46
N LEU A 1111 26.18 33.88 35.00
CA LEU A 1111 24.93 34.24 34.32
C LEU A 1111 24.95 35.71 33.89
N GLY A 1112 24.28 36.01 32.77
CA GLY A 1112 24.00 37.38 32.41
C GLY A 1112 22.89 37.94 33.32
N GLU A 1113 23.00 39.20 33.70
CA GLU A 1113 22.01 39.89 34.54
C GLU A 1113 21.62 41.22 33.88
N PHE A 1114 20.33 41.56 33.93
CA PHE A 1114 19.83 42.88 33.55
C PHE A 1114 18.63 43.27 34.42
N VAL A 1115 18.28 44.54 34.40
CA VAL A 1115 17.05 45.06 35.02
C VAL A 1115 16.22 45.67 33.91
N THR A 1116 14.96 45.28 33.81
CA THR A 1116 14.04 45.92 32.86
C THR A 1116 13.83 47.38 33.28
N PRO A 1117 13.87 48.33 32.32
CA PRO A 1117 13.61 49.73 32.62
C PRO A 1117 12.17 49.93 33.13
N LYS A 1118 11.89 51.14 33.61
CA LYS A 1118 10.51 51.60 33.76
C LYS A 1118 9.92 51.89 32.38
N LEU A 1119 8.63 51.60 32.18
CA LEU A 1119 7.88 51.98 30.98
C LEU A 1119 7.98 53.49 30.72
N GLU A 1120 8.00 53.86 29.44
CA GLU A 1120 8.04 55.27 29.04
C GLU A 1120 6.76 56.00 29.46
N ALA A 1121 6.92 57.17 30.09
CA ALA A 1121 5.79 57.91 30.65
C ALA A 1121 5.02 58.65 29.54
N LEU A 1122 3.79 58.22 29.26
CA LEU A 1122 2.85 58.87 28.35
C LEU A 1122 2.22 60.14 28.97
N ASP A 1123 3.07 61.07 29.40
CA ASP A 1123 2.66 62.29 30.09
C ASP A 1123 1.75 63.16 29.20
N GLY A 1124 0.51 63.35 29.65
CA GLY A 1124 -0.50 64.12 28.92
C GLY A 1124 -1.47 63.29 28.09
N ILE A 1125 -1.25 61.98 27.96
CA ILE A 1125 -2.14 61.04 27.25
C ILE A 1125 -3.21 60.50 28.22
N SER A 1126 -4.35 60.04 27.69
CA SER A 1126 -5.36 59.28 28.42
C SER A 1126 -6.11 58.36 27.46
N PHE A 1127 -5.94 57.04 27.56
CA PHE A 1127 -6.63 56.09 26.69
C PHE A 1127 -8.10 55.98 27.04
N VAL A 1128 -8.93 55.84 26.02
CA VAL A 1128 -10.38 55.66 26.17
C VAL A 1128 -10.68 54.31 26.84
N SER A 1129 -9.86 53.28 26.62
CA SER A 1129 -9.98 51.99 27.31
C SER A 1129 -9.58 52.01 28.80
N ASP A 1130 -8.89 53.05 29.28
CA ASP A 1130 -8.65 53.30 30.72
C ASP A 1130 -9.74 54.19 31.36
N MET A 1131 -10.63 54.78 30.56
CA MET A 1131 -11.63 55.73 31.04
C MET A 1131 -12.94 55.07 31.45
N GLU A 1132 -13.64 55.68 32.40
CA GLU A 1132 -15.05 55.39 32.68
C GLU A 1132 -15.90 55.80 31.47
N TRP A 1133 -16.75 54.88 31.00
CA TRP A 1133 -17.63 55.08 29.85
C TRP A 1133 -19.03 55.45 30.35
N LEU A 1134 -19.64 56.48 29.76
CA LEU A 1134 -21.03 56.88 30.02
C LEU A 1134 -22.02 55.95 29.33
N GLN A 1135 -21.63 55.43 28.17
CA GLN A 1135 -22.36 54.48 27.35
C GLN A 1135 -21.35 53.65 26.56
N ALA A 1136 -21.67 52.38 26.30
CA ALA A 1136 -21.00 51.56 25.30
C ALA A 1136 -22.03 50.59 24.71
N THR A 1137 -22.19 50.55 23.38
CA THR A 1137 -23.06 49.61 22.68
C THR A 1137 -22.32 48.94 21.51
N ALA A 1138 -22.66 47.68 21.26
CA ALA A 1138 -22.23 46.91 20.09
C ALA A 1138 -23.42 46.10 19.56
N GLY A 1139 -23.38 45.78 18.27
CA GLY A 1139 -24.35 44.90 17.62
C GLY A 1139 -24.05 43.41 17.84
N ALA A 1140 -24.74 42.56 17.06
CA ALA A 1140 -24.69 41.09 17.16
C ALA A 1140 -25.03 40.48 18.55
N GLY A 1141 -25.47 41.29 19.53
CA GLY A 1141 -25.70 40.86 20.91
C GLY A 1141 -24.44 40.81 21.78
N ASN A 1142 -23.36 41.45 21.34
CA ASN A 1142 -22.07 41.48 22.02
C ASN A 1142 -21.93 42.70 22.96
N GLU A 1143 -20.96 42.64 23.88
CA GLU A 1143 -20.53 43.79 24.69
C GLU A 1143 -19.35 44.53 24.00
N VAL A 1144 -18.88 45.63 24.59
CA VAL A 1144 -17.70 46.38 24.09
C VAL A 1144 -16.48 46.00 24.93
N HIS A 1145 -15.44 45.45 24.30
CA HIS A 1145 -14.27 44.91 25.00
C HIS A 1145 -13.16 45.96 25.15
N ARG A 1146 -12.34 45.82 26.21
CA ARG A 1146 -11.20 46.71 26.52
C ARG A 1146 -9.88 45.99 26.31
N ASP A 1147 -8.99 46.61 25.56
CA ASP A 1147 -7.61 46.18 25.28
C ASP A 1147 -7.48 44.75 24.72
N THR A 1148 -8.60 44.14 24.32
CA THR A 1148 -8.74 42.76 23.89
C THR A 1148 -9.87 42.61 22.88
N ASN A 1149 -9.70 41.70 21.92
CA ASN A 1149 -10.71 41.43 20.90
C ASN A 1149 -11.85 40.54 21.46
N TYR A 1150 -12.80 40.19 20.58
CA TYR A 1150 -13.98 39.40 20.96
C TYR A 1150 -13.63 38.07 21.66
N SER A 1151 -12.53 37.43 21.28
CA SER A 1151 -12.06 36.16 21.84
C SER A 1151 -11.14 36.32 23.06
N GLY A 1152 -10.88 37.56 23.51
CA GLY A 1152 -9.94 37.85 24.60
C GLY A 1152 -8.47 37.87 24.19
N GLY A 1153 -8.17 37.82 22.89
CA GLY A 1153 -6.83 38.02 22.33
C GLY A 1153 -6.46 39.51 22.21
N GLU A 1154 -5.24 39.80 21.77
CA GLU A 1154 -4.81 41.17 21.44
C GLU A 1154 -5.57 41.71 20.21
N ILE A 1155 -5.88 43.01 20.18
CA ILE A 1155 -6.53 43.66 19.03
C ILE A 1155 -5.51 43.98 17.95
N HIS A 1156 -5.72 43.45 16.75
CA HIS A 1156 -4.91 43.76 15.55
C HIS A 1156 -5.75 44.49 14.49
N ILE A 1157 -5.16 45.51 13.87
CA ILE A 1157 -5.75 46.24 12.72
C ILE A 1157 -4.71 46.38 11.62
N ALA A 1158 -4.98 45.82 10.44
CA ALA A 1158 -4.08 45.84 9.28
C ALA A 1158 -2.65 45.36 9.60
N GLY A 1159 -2.53 44.29 10.40
CA GLY A 1159 -1.27 43.68 10.84
C GLY A 1159 -0.54 44.45 11.93
N THR A 1160 -1.18 45.44 12.56
CA THR A 1160 -0.61 46.22 13.67
C THR A 1160 -1.33 45.90 14.97
N ALA A 1161 -0.58 45.50 16.00
CA ALA A 1161 -1.06 45.28 17.36
C ALA A 1161 -1.34 46.59 18.10
N TYR A 1162 -2.43 46.65 18.88
CA TYR A 1162 -2.78 47.82 19.69
C TYR A 1162 -2.99 47.44 21.17
N PRO A 1163 -1.94 47.55 22.02
CA PRO A 1163 -2.00 47.19 23.45
C PRO A 1163 -2.99 48.01 24.29
N LYS A 1164 -3.40 49.19 23.80
CA LYS A 1164 -4.50 49.98 24.35
C LYS A 1164 -5.55 50.15 23.27
N SER A 1165 -6.74 49.60 23.46
CA SER A 1165 -7.68 49.45 22.34
C SER A 1165 -9.11 49.14 22.78
N ILE A 1166 -10.04 49.21 21.82
CA ILE A 1166 -11.46 48.93 22.04
C ILE A 1166 -11.96 48.08 20.89
N TRP A 1167 -12.60 46.94 21.19
CA TRP A 1167 -13.33 46.15 20.19
C TRP A 1167 -14.84 46.40 20.34
N MET A 1168 -15.49 46.64 19.21
CA MET A 1168 -16.92 46.92 19.05
C MET A 1168 -17.47 46.10 17.86
N HIS A 1169 -18.79 46.09 17.68
CA HIS A 1169 -19.42 45.46 16.52
C HIS A 1169 -20.54 46.36 15.98
N ALA A 1170 -20.71 46.46 14.66
CA ALA A 1170 -21.84 47.21 14.07
C ALA A 1170 -23.18 46.48 14.25
N PHE A 1171 -24.29 47.22 14.15
CA PHE A 1171 -25.65 46.64 14.09
C PHE A 1171 -26.00 46.19 12.67
N ASP A 1172 -27.07 45.41 12.54
CA ASP A 1172 -27.58 44.87 11.27
C ASP A 1172 -28.34 45.91 10.42
N ASP A 1173 -28.62 47.08 10.98
CA ASP A 1173 -29.25 48.21 10.31
C ASP A 1173 -28.44 49.52 10.48
N THR A 1174 -29.08 50.68 10.29
CA THR A 1174 -28.44 52.00 10.44
C THR A 1174 -28.23 52.45 11.89
N THR A 1175 -28.45 51.58 12.89
CA THR A 1175 -28.23 51.90 14.31
C THR A 1175 -26.73 52.02 14.63
N PRO A 1176 -26.26 53.12 15.24
CA PRO A 1176 -24.87 53.24 15.61
C PRO A 1176 -24.51 52.39 16.84
N ALA A 1177 -23.36 51.72 16.77
CA ALA A 1177 -22.65 51.23 17.94
C ALA A 1177 -21.82 52.38 18.50
N ASP A 1178 -22.18 52.87 19.69
CA ASP A 1178 -21.69 54.12 20.27
C ASP A 1178 -21.01 53.85 21.62
N LEU A 1179 -19.77 54.31 21.75
CA LEU A 1179 -19.06 54.43 23.02
C LEU A 1179 -18.88 55.90 23.37
N VAL A 1180 -19.40 56.32 24.52
CA VAL A 1180 -19.42 57.73 24.95
C VAL A 1180 -18.56 57.90 26.20
N VAL A 1181 -17.65 58.88 26.18
CA VAL A 1181 -16.78 59.22 27.31
C VAL A 1181 -16.89 60.68 27.70
N SER A 1182 -16.94 60.94 29.01
CA SER A 1182 -16.94 62.31 29.52
C SER A 1182 -15.55 62.94 29.41
N THR A 1183 -15.46 64.03 28.65
CA THR A 1183 -14.30 64.94 28.57
C THR A 1183 -14.50 66.20 29.41
N ALA A 1184 -15.70 66.40 29.99
CA ALA A 1184 -16.07 67.57 30.78
C ALA A 1184 -15.08 67.87 31.92
N GLY A 1185 -14.52 69.08 31.89
CA GLY A 1185 -13.55 69.55 32.89
C GLY A 1185 -12.14 68.96 32.75
N LYS A 1186 -11.87 68.15 31.71
CA LYS A 1186 -10.54 67.64 31.37
C LYS A 1186 -9.94 68.55 30.28
N ASP A 1187 -8.69 68.95 30.46
CA ASP A 1187 -8.00 69.87 29.53
C ASP A 1187 -7.44 69.12 28.31
N PHE A 1188 -8.31 68.39 27.60
CA PHE A 1188 -8.00 67.69 26.35
C PHE A 1188 -8.14 68.65 25.17
N SER A 1189 -7.22 68.53 24.20
CA SER A 1189 -7.27 69.28 22.94
C SER A 1189 -7.52 68.40 21.73
N ILE A 1190 -6.95 67.19 21.70
CA ILE A 1190 -7.00 66.31 20.53
C ILE A 1190 -7.43 64.91 20.97
N PHE A 1191 -8.29 64.26 20.18
CA PHE A 1191 -8.51 62.82 20.21
C PHE A 1191 -7.77 62.16 19.04
N VAL A 1192 -7.11 61.03 19.30
CA VAL A 1192 -6.34 60.28 18.31
C VAL A 1192 -6.71 58.79 18.37
N ALA A 1193 -6.91 58.16 17.22
CA ALA A 1193 -7.10 56.71 17.11
C ALA A 1193 -6.81 56.19 15.71
N ASP A 1194 -6.32 54.95 15.62
CA ASP A 1194 -6.33 54.16 14.40
C ASP A 1194 -7.57 53.25 14.41
N VAL A 1195 -8.24 53.06 13.28
CA VAL A 1195 -9.49 52.26 13.22
C VAL A 1195 -9.52 51.35 12.01
N GLY A 1196 -10.26 50.24 12.10
CA GLY A 1196 -10.47 49.30 10.99
C GLY A 1196 -11.30 48.08 11.40
N VAL A 1197 -11.51 47.16 10.46
CA VAL A 1197 -11.96 45.80 10.79
C VAL A 1197 -10.83 45.11 11.54
N GLU A 1198 -11.15 44.45 12.66
CA GLU A 1198 -10.17 43.71 13.47
C GLU A 1198 -9.72 42.45 12.72
N ASP A 1199 -8.43 42.15 12.70
CA ASP A 1199 -7.86 41.20 11.73
C ASP A 1199 -8.31 39.74 11.92
N SER A 1200 -8.76 39.33 13.12
CA SER A 1200 -9.39 38.00 13.33
C SER A 1200 -10.88 37.98 12.93
N GLY A 1201 -11.45 39.15 12.66
CA GLY A 1201 -12.87 39.37 12.39
C GLY A 1201 -13.38 38.84 11.05
N GLY A 1202 -12.50 38.53 10.11
CA GLY A 1202 -12.88 38.09 8.76
C GLY A 1202 -13.27 39.25 7.83
N SER A 1203 -14.28 39.05 6.98
CA SER A 1203 -14.51 39.87 5.78
C SER A 1203 -15.52 41.03 5.93
N GLY A 1204 -15.73 41.55 7.14
CA GLY A 1204 -16.75 42.59 7.41
C GLY A 1204 -16.49 43.93 6.72
N SER A 1205 -17.45 44.86 6.86
CA SER A 1205 -17.25 46.25 6.44
C SER A 1205 -17.96 47.27 7.32
N VAL A 1206 -17.20 48.24 7.82
CA VAL A 1206 -17.67 49.22 8.81
C VAL A 1206 -17.19 50.63 8.47
N GLN A 1207 -17.96 51.64 8.89
CA GLN A 1207 -17.55 53.04 8.87
C GLN A 1207 -17.46 53.57 10.31
N PHE A 1208 -16.43 54.38 10.58
CA PHE A 1208 -16.21 54.99 11.89
C PHE A 1208 -16.51 56.49 11.86
N GLN A 1209 -17.01 57.02 12.98
CA GLN A 1209 -17.18 58.47 13.19
C GLN A 1209 -16.71 58.87 14.60
N VAL A 1210 -16.12 60.05 14.73
CA VAL A 1210 -15.81 60.70 16.01
C VAL A 1210 -16.73 61.91 16.17
N LEU A 1211 -17.48 61.94 17.28
CA LEU A 1211 -18.39 63.04 17.61
C LEU A 1211 -17.94 63.77 18.87
N ALA A 1212 -18.14 65.09 18.92
CA ALA A 1212 -17.94 65.92 20.11
C ALA A 1212 -19.24 66.66 20.44
N ASP A 1213 -19.72 66.56 21.68
CA ASP A 1213 -21.01 67.09 22.16
C ASP A 1213 -22.20 66.78 21.21
N GLY A 1214 -22.16 65.61 20.55
CA GLY A 1214 -23.18 65.12 19.61
C GLY A 1214 -23.04 65.58 18.15
N ALA A 1215 -22.04 66.39 17.81
CA ALA A 1215 -21.73 66.77 16.42
C ALA A 1215 -20.62 65.87 15.84
N VAL A 1216 -20.79 65.36 14.61
CA VAL A 1216 -19.73 64.62 13.89
C VAL A 1216 -18.59 65.57 13.54
N MET A 1217 -17.38 65.25 13.99
CA MET A 1217 -16.17 66.03 13.80
C MET A 1217 -15.25 65.42 12.73
N ALA A 1218 -15.23 64.09 12.63
CA ALA A 1218 -14.50 63.34 11.60
C ALA A 1218 -15.21 62.01 11.31
N GLU A 1219 -15.03 61.48 10.10
CA GLU A 1219 -15.51 60.16 9.68
C GLU A 1219 -14.53 59.48 8.72
N SER A 1220 -14.48 58.16 8.74
CA SER A 1220 -13.70 57.35 7.79
C SER A 1220 -14.51 57.11 6.50
N SER A 1221 -13.87 56.52 5.48
CA SER A 1221 -14.61 55.73 4.49
C SER A 1221 -15.16 54.46 5.14
N VAL A 1222 -15.98 53.68 4.41
CA VAL A 1222 -16.13 52.26 4.76
C VAL A 1222 -14.75 51.60 4.65
N LEU A 1223 -14.42 50.76 5.64
CA LEU A 1223 -13.18 50.00 5.73
C LEU A 1223 -13.50 48.50 5.74
N ARG A 1224 -12.60 47.69 5.18
CA ARG A 1224 -12.64 46.22 5.19
C ARG A 1224 -11.38 45.66 5.84
N SER A 1225 -11.33 44.35 6.03
CA SER A 1225 -10.14 43.63 6.53
C SER A 1225 -8.85 44.07 5.84
N GLY A 1226 -7.78 44.24 6.62
CA GLY A 1226 -6.49 44.75 6.13
C GLY A 1226 -6.46 46.24 5.77
N GLN A 1227 -7.54 47.00 5.98
CA GLN A 1227 -7.58 48.45 5.81
C GLN A 1227 -7.70 49.17 7.15
N SER A 1228 -7.01 50.30 7.28
CA SER A 1228 -7.12 51.19 8.43
C SER A 1228 -7.36 52.65 8.02
N HIS A 1229 -7.87 53.44 8.98
CA HIS A 1229 -7.99 54.89 8.89
C HIS A 1229 -7.45 55.51 10.18
N HIS A 1230 -6.85 56.70 10.08
CA HIS A 1230 -6.30 57.41 11.22
C HIS A 1230 -7.11 58.68 11.52
N PHE A 1231 -7.61 58.79 12.75
CA PHE A 1231 -8.26 59.99 13.27
C PHE A 1231 -7.30 60.83 14.09
N GLU A 1232 -7.20 62.11 13.75
CA GLU A 1232 -6.71 63.18 14.63
C GLU A 1232 -7.79 64.27 14.64
N VAL A 1233 -8.39 64.54 15.81
CA VAL A 1233 -9.63 65.33 15.93
C VAL A 1233 -9.54 66.36 17.04
N ASP A 1234 -9.77 67.64 16.74
CA ASP A 1234 -9.90 68.69 17.76
C ASP A 1234 -11.18 68.46 18.58
N VAL A 1235 -11.02 68.23 19.88
CA VAL A 1235 -12.10 68.01 20.86
C VAL A 1235 -12.07 69.08 21.98
N LYS A 1236 -11.39 70.19 21.74
CA LYS A 1236 -11.05 71.18 22.77
C LYS A 1236 -12.29 71.85 23.36
N GLY A 1237 -12.54 71.56 24.64
CA GLY A 1237 -13.67 72.12 25.38
C GLY A 1237 -15.00 71.38 25.20
N ALA A 1238 -15.00 70.26 24.47
CA ALA A 1238 -16.10 69.31 24.49
C ALA A 1238 -16.34 68.78 25.92
N ARG A 1239 -17.56 68.32 26.19
CA ARG A 1239 -17.98 67.72 27.46
C ARG A 1239 -18.12 66.21 27.35
N GLU A 1240 -18.52 65.74 26.17
CA GLU A 1240 -18.67 64.33 25.82
C GLU A 1240 -18.09 64.10 24.43
N VAL A 1241 -17.41 62.97 24.26
CA VAL A 1241 -16.91 62.49 22.96
C VAL A 1241 -17.46 61.09 22.72
N THR A 1242 -18.00 60.86 21.53
CA THR A 1242 -18.54 59.56 21.11
C THR A 1242 -17.66 58.96 20.02
N LEU A 1243 -17.24 57.72 20.23
CA LEU A 1243 -16.64 56.86 19.23
C LEU A 1243 -17.75 55.98 18.66
N ARG A 1244 -18.01 56.11 17.36
CA ARG A 1244 -19.17 55.51 16.68
C ARG A 1244 -18.74 54.56 15.57
N VAL A 1245 -19.38 53.40 15.51
CA VAL A 1245 -19.28 52.44 14.41
C VAL A 1245 -20.64 52.29 13.74
N LEU A 1246 -20.63 52.29 12.40
CA LEU A 1246 -21.78 52.11 11.51
C LEU A 1246 -21.51 50.91 10.58
N ASN A 1247 -22.56 50.20 10.18
CA ASN A 1247 -22.43 49.15 9.15
C ASN A 1247 -22.04 49.77 7.79
N GLY A 1248 -21.16 49.08 7.05
CA GLY A 1248 -20.63 49.54 5.76
C GLY A 1248 -21.57 49.35 4.56
N GLY A 1249 -22.76 48.77 4.76
CA GLY A 1249 -23.83 48.67 3.76
C GLY A 1249 -24.10 47.28 3.20
N ASP A 1250 -23.35 46.26 3.64
CA ASP A 1250 -23.54 44.84 3.30
C ASP A 1250 -24.09 43.97 4.45
N GLY A 1251 -24.51 44.61 5.55
CA GLY A 1251 -25.02 43.95 6.75
C GLY A 1251 -23.91 43.48 7.69
N PHE A 1252 -24.26 43.24 8.95
CA PHE A 1252 -23.32 43.10 10.07
C PHE A 1252 -22.41 41.85 10.09
N SER A 1253 -22.39 41.00 9.05
CA SER A 1253 -21.62 39.76 9.14
C SER A 1253 -20.13 40.05 9.10
N CYS A 1254 -19.39 39.56 10.11
CA CYS A 1254 -17.96 39.82 10.29
C CYS A 1254 -17.58 41.28 10.64
N ASP A 1255 -18.52 42.13 11.08
CA ASP A 1255 -18.29 43.54 11.46
C ASP A 1255 -17.59 43.72 12.83
N HIS A 1256 -16.61 42.88 13.11
CA HIS A 1256 -15.66 43.02 14.21
C HIS A 1256 -14.82 44.28 13.97
N SER A 1257 -15.11 45.33 14.72
CA SER A 1257 -14.55 46.68 14.52
C SER A 1257 -13.62 47.05 15.67
N ALA A 1258 -12.52 47.74 15.38
CA ALA A 1258 -11.52 48.07 16.38
C ALA A 1258 -11.13 49.55 16.35
N TRP A 1259 -10.89 50.10 17.55
CA TRP A 1259 -10.24 51.38 17.78
C TRP A 1259 -8.89 51.15 18.47
N GLY A 1260 -7.80 51.24 17.71
CA GLY A 1260 -6.43 51.07 18.15
C GLY A 1260 -5.83 52.36 18.75
N ASN A 1261 -5.17 52.23 19.90
CA ASN A 1261 -4.56 53.32 20.69
C ASN A 1261 -5.47 54.54 20.87
N ALA A 1262 -6.79 54.33 20.99
CA ALA A 1262 -7.78 55.39 21.13
C ALA A 1262 -7.53 56.23 22.38
N ARG A 1263 -7.18 57.51 22.21
CA ARG A 1263 -6.59 58.33 23.27
C ARG A 1263 -6.91 59.82 23.14
N PHE A 1264 -6.94 60.51 24.28
CA PHE A 1264 -6.94 61.97 24.33
C PHE A 1264 -5.55 62.50 24.66
N VAL A 1265 -5.20 63.62 24.04
CA VAL A 1265 -3.98 64.40 24.27
C VAL A 1265 -4.34 65.70 24.98
N LYS A 1266 -3.70 65.99 26.11
CA LYS A 1266 -3.90 67.24 26.86
C LYS A 1266 -3.33 68.45 26.15
N ALA A 1267 -3.96 69.61 26.35
CA ALA A 1267 -3.54 70.87 25.76
C ALA A 1267 -2.07 71.19 26.09
N GLY A 1268 -1.25 71.37 25.05
CA GLY A 1268 0.18 71.63 25.19
C GLY A 1268 1.08 70.41 25.45
N SER A 1269 0.52 69.20 25.46
CA SER A 1269 1.28 67.95 25.40
C SER A 1269 1.50 67.54 23.93
N THR A 1270 2.58 66.81 23.65
CA THR A 1270 2.81 66.14 22.36
C THR A 1270 2.40 64.68 22.48
N ASP A 1271 1.82 64.09 21.42
CA ASP A 1271 1.56 62.65 21.38
C ASP A 1271 2.85 61.87 21.06
N PRO A 1272 3.39 61.07 21.99
CA PRO A 1272 4.65 60.36 21.80
C PRO A 1272 4.49 59.04 21.02
N LEU A 1273 3.27 58.53 20.83
CA LEU A 1273 3.03 57.33 20.02
C LEU A 1273 3.19 57.61 18.52
N GLY A 1274 3.04 58.88 18.13
CA GLY A 1274 3.23 59.35 16.76
C GLY A 1274 2.20 58.79 15.76
N PHE A 1275 2.59 58.84 14.48
CA PHE A 1275 1.88 58.23 13.36
C PHE A 1275 2.77 57.14 12.76
N PRO A 1276 2.23 55.95 12.41
CA PRO A 1276 2.97 55.01 11.57
C PRO A 1276 3.21 55.65 10.20
N SER A 1277 4.47 55.98 9.88
CA SER A 1277 4.81 56.65 8.63
C SER A 1277 4.52 55.72 7.44
N SER A 1278 3.55 56.08 6.61
CA SER A 1278 3.26 55.36 5.36
C SER A 1278 4.46 55.43 4.42
N LYS A 1279 5.19 54.31 4.30
CA LYS A 1279 6.16 54.13 3.22
C LYS A 1279 5.40 53.94 1.92
N SER A 1280 5.65 54.84 0.96
CA SER A 1280 5.28 54.74 -0.45
C SER A 1280 6.12 53.68 -1.17
#